data_AF-A0A9D1SRT3-F1
#
_entry.id   AF-A0A9D1SRT3-F1
#
_cell.length_a   1.000
_cell.length_b   1.000
_cell.length_c   1.000
_cell.angle_alpha   90.00
_cell.angle_beta   90.00
_cell.angle_gamma   90.00
#
_symmetry.space_group_name_H-M   'P 1'
#
loop_
_entity.id
_entity.type
_entity.pdbx_description
1 polymer ?
#
loop_
_entity_poly.entity_id
_entity_poly.type
_entity_poly.pdbx_seq_one_letter_code
_entity_poly.pdbx_strand_id
1 'polypeptide(L)'
;MNIKSLNSTYNLKATNPLNKKNNHNQNPSFSGCVLTQDTAGNNIYKIFVPNAPQGTKVEYVTMTKNKDGVYKAHSKPQTRYLPTGYQPLILTDKDINLDKNSTLGYKITVPGSPLYRESCAADMDSGYYIANAPSDPNLSSPKVIEHIFVDAFNVKDDKALHSKRNHFNIMGGTINSVNEKIPALAEAGITDVLGNPLIGQDNKSSQGYWTTNPYQITRNLGTITDFKNLMVNLFRRDMRWIADGAFVNEGIEGIHIEDIANFGTQSPFVNYFETKDLDSLTAKFGIYSKNSNVNKHIHIQLVNAPYKINFVKDGDKYIEKDVKRVSYDSTKPTYIQVFDDRLASEEQMNGSDIFDIYANKTTGDDFEITNYMGSVQPIHRKVTPKEVEDNYKKYKEARHYDKNIEFKNSLSRWTNFEFDISNKNSGISLWVGNADISKKRFVLPEQSVLDQLKDKSRKPLIEAAPYQVQDDTVQVGKFWTNEVSRTLAEEAAREIGQKVNEGSSYKDAIDILIKEQKLPQKAKIVYEKDDNGISALDNILEKDFFDENERNYKLKPFKMPESITDGLMAFPMDAIEFAPDLAGALSYPHIKNLAVTEDTVGLSRYDMYKMGDEYYNQMPERYRAQYKKMDNVIANDMSVKTKDIINKLSEKLNIKMLDAKGELTQEGKEIYALIAPDIAKFLVISALAPKIQFKENDKFLEYDPDELRKISQNSLNLQYEISPEELAAALTNKIKKGVNSISAEKQADFVNHLEKRLRSVNSDSINVARLIMEKTESGLNWRIDAAKDVAAPELVEDARFDGNANNQAVMNFWNKFNEGTFQYNPKRYSIGELTNWPSSIFSEFKQKTGFSTISDYEYFYSSILGAFGVNSEGAHIGSLNEVIQDKLFGKSDYAGLLDSGNEESINYAHRFIGNHDKPRVLHLLALDMLLFLNNKNEAMSKALVEGFHNTERYQALDDNFKASIYEVITNVLEKGNYLKNGKEVIADSENFGVRPFDFNIDLVIEQTKEKNAGFKHYAENNPAEIKKLKADVLQTILKPALEKYRAIWFTMNALPGAPTNYAGDEFGMTGWETACKNEKQENRNPIRWDRLDDNDYKFIKEYKSKIDDISKIRKKEAASALSNGSTIKLEDQPVQGERSAVALYRYNDKTDAVCVLHNAGFGGDRNLAGYDLHLNSIKLGGLPNGLIEGTIYRDALNPESKYKVTNPYEIKKIDDNGNIQEDINLGNAGIILLREKDFKGKELSFKGRIENANVKLANTKFNIAAPSYKRI
;
A
#
# COMPACT_ATOMS: atom_id res chain seq x y z
N MET A 1 21.95 -20.99 11.37
CA MET A 1 21.06 -22.07 10.92
C MET A 1 21.65 -22.67 9.64
N ASN A 2 21.77 -23.99 9.55
CA ASN A 2 22.49 -24.68 8.47
C ASN A 2 21.63 -24.64 7.19
N ILE A 3 22.05 -23.89 6.18
CA ILE A 3 21.30 -23.52 4.95
C ILE A 3 21.08 -24.73 3.99
N LYS A 4 21.39 -25.96 4.41
CA LYS A 4 21.13 -27.17 3.61
C LYS A 4 19.70 -27.70 3.67
N SER A 5 18.82 -27.15 4.53
CA SER A 5 17.42 -27.61 4.61
C SER A 5 16.45 -26.87 3.68
N LEU A 6 16.89 -25.86 2.90
CA LEU A 6 16.04 -25.20 1.88
C LEU A 6 15.94 -25.97 0.55
N ASN A 7 16.67 -27.10 0.43
CA ASN A 7 16.59 -28.01 -0.72
C ASN A 7 15.77 -29.28 -0.43
N SER A 8 14.95 -29.32 0.62
CA SER A 8 13.90 -30.34 0.67
C SER A 8 12.79 -29.91 -0.28
N THR A 9 12.93 -30.29 -1.55
CA THR A 9 11.80 -30.64 -2.40
C THR A 9 10.82 -31.42 -1.54
N TYR A 10 9.72 -30.78 -1.14
CA TYR A 10 8.54 -31.51 -0.71
C TYR A 10 8.16 -32.39 -1.89
N ASN A 11 8.57 -33.66 -1.83
CA ASN A 11 8.00 -34.75 -2.61
C ASN A 11 6.57 -34.99 -2.10
N LEU A 12 5.71 -33.96 -2.16
CA LEU A 12 4.32 -34.21 -2.42
C LEU A 12 4.29 -34.66 -3.87
N LYS A 13 3.90 -35.92 -4.09
CA LYS A 13 3.34 -36.35 -5.36
C LYS A 13 2.05 -35.55 -5.58
N ALA A 14 2.19 -34.25 -5.86
CA ALA A 14 1.16 -33.44 -6.46
C ALA A 14 1.05 -34.00 -7.87
N THR A 15 0.14 -34.95 -8.05
CA THR A 15 -0.33 -35.32 -9.38
C THR A 15 -1.07 -34.10 -9.92
N ASN A 16 -0.32 -33.15 -10.48
CA ASN A 16 -0.88 -32.11 -11.31
C ASN A 16 -1.43 -32.81 -12.57
N PRO A 17 -2.76 -32.92 -12.75
CA PRO A 17 -3.33 -33.65 -13.89
C PRO A 17 -3.01 -32.96 -15.23
N LEU A 18 -2.68 -31.66 -15.19
CA LEU A 18 -2.32 -30.82 -16.35
C LEU A 18 -0.98 -31.23 -17.00
N ASN A 19 -0.12 -31.96 -16.28
CA ASN A 19 1.24 -32.27 -16.75
C ASN A 19 1.42 -33.65 -17.38
N LYS A 20 0.36 -34.46 -17.53
CA LYS A 20 0.54 -35.86 -17.98
C LYS A 20 0.68 -36.07 -19.49
N LYS A 21 0.65 -35.03 -20.35
CA LYS A 21 0.60 -35.27 -21.82
C LYS A 21 1.35 -34.33 -22.78
N ASN A 22 2.14 -33.35 -22.36
CA ASN A 22 2.82 -32.48 -23.32
C ASN A 22 4.34 -32.70 -23.37
N ASN A 23 4.73 -33.73 -24.12
CA ASN A 23 6.08 -33.84 -24.68
C ASN A 23 6.28 -32.71 -25.70
N HIS A 24 7.31 -31.89 -25.50
CA HIS A 24 7.94 -31.03 -26.51
C HIS A 24 7.01 -30.32 -27.50
N ASN A 25 6.49 -29.13 -27.19
CA ASN A 25 6.36 -28.06 -28.20
C ASN A 25 6.04 -26.69 -27.59
N GLN A 26 6.82 -25.71 -28.04
CA GLN A 26 6.77 -24.27 -27.75
C GLN A 26 5.61 -23.57 -28.49
N ASN A 27 4.37 -24.02 -28.33
CA ASN A 27 3.26 -23.50 -29.13
C ASN A 27 2.65 -22.23 -28.51
N PRO A 28 2.56 -21.09 -29.23
CA PRO A 28 1.92 -19.88 -28.73
C PRO A 28 0.42 -20.08 -28.45
N SER A 29 -0.11 -19.41 -27.42
CA SER A 29 -1.53 -19.45 -27.06
C SER A 29 -2.19 -18.09 -27.24
N PHE A 30 -3.48 -18.08 -27.59
CA PHE A 30 -4.27 -16.86 -27.73
C PHE A 30 -5.36 -16.82 -26.65
N SER A 31 -5.30 -15.76 -25.84
CA SER A 31 -6.27 -15.44 -24.80
C SER A 31 -6.94 -14.08 -25.04
N GLY A 32 -6.92 -13.57 -26.28
CA GLY A 32 -7.38 -12.23 -26.62
C GLY A 32 -8.87 -12.05 -26.34
N CYS A 33 -9.20 -11.61 -25.12
CA CYS A 33 -10.55 -11.34 -24.67
C CYS A 33 -10.51 -10.15 -23.70
N VAL A 34 -11.30 -9.11 -23.98
CA VAL A 34 -11.47 -7.97 -23.05
C VAL A 34 -12.94 -7.79 -22.73
N LEU A 35 -13.23 -7.51 -21.46
CA LEU A 35 -14.53 -7.06 -20.99
C LEU A 35 -14.55 -5.53 -20.90
N THR A 36 -15.47 -4.91 -21.62
CA THR A 36 -15.65 -3.46 -21.70
C THR A 36 -17.12 -3.10 -21.46
N GLN A 37 -17.46 -1.81 -21.46
CA GLN A 37 -18.85 -1.34 -21.43
C GLN A 37 -19.15 -0.48 -22.65
N ASP A 38 -20.38 -0.56 -23.15
CA ASP A 38 -20.90 0.39 -24.14
C ASP A 38 -21.17 1.78 -23.52
N THR A 39 -21.69 2.68 -24.35
CA THR A 39 -22.09 4.04 -23.98
C THR A 39 -23.31 4.07 -23.06
N ALA A 40 -24.03 2.96 -22.86
CA ALA A 40 -25.14 2.82 -21.91
C ALA A 40 -24.73 2.06 -20.63
N GLY A 41 -23.47 1.64 -20.51
CA GLY A 41 -22.95 0.93 -19.36
C GLY A 41 -23.17 -0.59 -19.38
N ASN A 42 -23.73 -1.16 -20.45
CA ASN A 42 -23.91 -2.62 -20.57
C ASN A 42 -22.58 -3.31 -20.90
N ASN A 43 -22.41 -4.55 -20.45
CA ASN A 43 -21.17 -5.29 -20.61
C ASN A 43 -21.01 -5.82 -22.05
N ILE A 44 -19.78 -5.72 -22.57
CA ILE A 44 -19.39 -6.23 -23.88
C ILE A 44 -18.09 -7.00 -23.78
N TYR A 45 -18.12 -8.26 -24.21
CA TYR A 45 -16.92 -9.05 -24.46
C TYR A 45 -16.46 -8.87 -25.90
N LYS A 46 -15.16 -8.62 -26.06
CA LYS A 46 -14.50 -8.57 -27.36
C LYS A 46 -13.44 -9.65 -27.40
N ILE A 47 -13.63 -10.64 -28.26
CA ILE A 47 -12.67 -11.73 -28.48
C ILE A 47 -11.93 -11.47 -29.79
N PHE A 48 -10.62 -11.59 -29.78
CA PHE A 48 -9.77 -11.22 -30.92
C PHE A 48 -8.52 -12.10 -31.00
N VAL A 49 -7.99 -12.19 -32.22
CA VAL A 49 -6.74 -12.87 -32.57
C VAL A 49 -5.97 -11.90 -33.45
N PRO A 50 -4.65 -11.74 -33.28
CA PRO A 50 -3.90 -10.76 -34.04
C PRO A 50 -3.86 -11.20 -35.50
N ASN A 51 -4.34 -10.31 -36.39
CA ASN A 51 -4.49 -10.58 -37.81
C ASN A 51 -5.13 -11.96 -38.09
N ALA A 52 -6.31 -12.20 -37.53
CA ALA A 52 -7.00 -13.48 -37.58
C ALA A 52 -7.11 -14.04 -39.00
N PRO A 53 -6.62 -15.26 -39.27
CA PRO A 53 -6.78 -15.88 -40.59
C PRO A 53 -8.24 -16.27 -40.83
N GLN A 54 -8.61 -16.36 -42.11
CA GLN A 54 -9.93 -16.81 -42.52
C GLN A 54 -10.24 -18.21 -41.96
N GLY A 55 -11.44 -18.38 -41.40
CA GLY A 55 -11.87 -19.66 -40.81
C GLY A 55 -11.53 -19.82 -39.33
N THR A 56 -10.99 -18.79 -38.67
CA THR A 56 -10.83 -18.77 -37.20
C THR A 56 -12.17 -18.90 -36.51
N LYS A 57 -12.29 -19.84 -35.57
CA LYS A 57 -13.53 -20.15 -34.84
C LYS A 57 -13.40 -19.80 -33.37
N VAL A 58 -14.47 -19.30 -32.79
CA VAL A 58 -14.61 -19.09 -31.35
C VAL A 58 -15.77 -19.94 -30.85
N GLU A 59 -15.47 -20.87 -29.96
CA GLU A 59 -16.46 -21.63 -29.19
C GLU A 59 -16.61 -20.95 -27.82
N TYR A 60 -17.84 -20.75 -27.34
CA TYR A 60 -18.08 -20.07 -26.06
C TYR A 60 -19.27 -20.62 -25.29
N VAL A 61 -19.24 -20.43 -23.98
CA VAL A 61 -20.23 -20.86 -22.99
C VAL A 61 -20.40 -19.80 -21.90
N THR A 62 -21.56 -19.79 -21.26
CA THR A 62 -21.76 -19.11 -19.98
C THR A 62 -21.24 -20.00 -18.87
N MET A 63 -20.38 -19.45 -18.01
CA MET A 63 -19.83 -20.10 -16.83
C MET A 63 -20.39 -19.47 -15.57
N THR A 64 -20.67 -20.26 -14.54
CA THR A 64 -21.17 -19.78 -13.24
C THR A 64 -20.29 -20.27 -12.10
N LYS A 65 -20.15 -19.47 -11.04
CA LYS A 65 -19.45 -19.91 -9.82
C LYS A 65 -20.20 -21.07 -9.18
N ASN A 66 -19.49 -22.16 -8.90
CA ASN A 66 -19.99 -23.26 -8.09
C ASN A 66 -19.98 -22.89 -6.59
N LYS A 67 -20.40 -23.81 -5.71
CA LYS A 67 -20.41 -23.60 -4.25
C LYS A 67 -19.02 -23.29 -3.67
N ASP A 68 -17.97 -23.74 -4.34
CA ASP A 68 -16.58 -23.51 -3.93
C ASP A 68 -16.02 -22.19 -4.47
N GLY A 69 -16.83 -21.38 -5.17
CA GLY A 69 -16.41 -20.08 -5.72
C GLY A 69 -15.63 -20.15 -7.03
N VAL A 70 -15.56 -21.30 -7.69
CA VAL A 70 -14.83 -21.53 -8.95
C VAL A 70 -15.80 -21.55 -10.13
N TYR A 71 -15.43 -20.94 -11.25
CA TYR A 71 -16.26 -20.93 -12.46
C TYR A 71 -16.29 -22.29 -13.14
N LYS A 72 -17.50 -22.77 -13.46
CA LYS A 72 -17.73 -24.00 -14.22
C LYS A 72 -18.65 -23.75 -15.42
N ALA A 73 -18.39 -24.42 -16.54
CA ALA A 73 -19.23 -24.33 -17.72
C ALA A 73 -20.63 -24.93 -17.47
N HIS A 74 -21.69 -24.18 -17.77
CA HIS A 74 -23.07 -24.60 -17.49
C HIS A 74 -23.98 -24.58 -18.73
N SER A 75 -23.65 -23.81 -19.77
CA SER A 75 -24.47 -23.70 -21.00
C SER A 75 -24.03 -24.66 -22.10
N LYS A 76 -24.92 -24.92 -23.07
CA LYS A 76 -24.54 -25.57 -24.33
C LYS A 76 -23.52 -24.70 -25.08
N PRO A 77 -22.43 -25.29 -25.61
CA PRO A 77 -21.46 -24.57 -26.44
C PRO A 77 -22.11 -23.89 -27.64
N GLN A 78 -21.74 -22.65 -27.88
CA GLN A 78 -22.06 -21.90 -29.09
C GLN A 78 -20.77 -21.69 -29.90
N THR A 79 -20.87 -21.62 -31.22
CA THR A 79 -19.71 -21.37 -32.09
C THR A 79 -20.01 -20.25 -33.06
N ARG A 80 -19.09 -19.27 -33.15
CA ARG A 80 -19.10 -18.21 -34.16
C ARG A 80 -17.74 -18.14 -34.86
N TYR A 81 -17.72 -17.63 -36.09
CA TYR A 81 -16.47 -17.34 -36.78
C TYR A 81 -15.97 -15.96 -36.35
N LEU A 82 -14.66 -15.86 -36.11
CA LEU A 82 -13.99 -14.58 -35.94
C LEU A 82 -13.84 -13.92 -37.32
N PRO A 83 -14.12 -12.61 -37.46
CA PRO A 83 -13.85 -11.90 -38.70
C PRO A 83 -12.36 -11.97 -39.08
N THR A 84 -12.04 -11.93 -40.37
CA THR A 84 -10.64 -11.92 -40.84
C THR A 84 -9.97 -10.57 -40.53
N GLY A 85 -8.68 -10.60 -40.17
CA GLY A 85 -7.90 -9.42 -39.82
C GLY A 85 -7.99 -9.06 -38.33
N TYR A 86 -8.11 -7.78 -38.00
CA TYR A 86 -8.06 -7.30 -36.60
C TYR A 86 -9.43 -7.04 -35.96
N GLN A 87 -10.52 -7.40 -36.62
CA GLN A 87 -11.87 -7.13 -36.11
C GLN A 87 -12.24 -8.16 -35.02
N PRO A 88 -12.69 -7.71 -33.83
CA PRO A 88 -13.09 -8.62 -32.76
C PRO A 88 -14.46 -9.26 -33.03
N LEU A 89 -14.69 -10.43 -32.46
CA LEU A 89 -16.04 -10.94 -32.21
C LEU A 89 -16.61 -10.22 -30.99
N ILE A 90 -17.74 -9.55 -31.17
CA ILE A 90 -18.46 -8.84 -30.11
C ILE A 90 -19.58 -9.73 -29.58
N LEU A 91 -19.60 -9.94 -28.27
CA LEU A 91 -20.67 -10.62 -27.56
C LEU A 91 -21.24 -9.67 -26.49
N THR A 92 -22.55 -9.46 -26.53
CA THR A 92 -23.30 -8.57 -25.63
C THR A 92 -24.01 -9.36 -24.54
N ASP A 93 -24.52 -8.69 -23.50
CA ASP A 93 -25.34 -9.33 -22.46
C ASP A 93 -26.53 -10.14 -23.03
N LYS A 94 -27.10 -9.72 -24.17
CA LYS A 94 -28.18 -10.44 -24.87
C LYS A 94 -27.73 -11.77 -25.47
N ASP A 95 -26.45 -11.89 -25.84
CA ASP A 95 -25.89 -13.12 -26.44
C ASP A 95 -25.58 -14.20 -25.39
N ILE A 96 -25.30 -13.81 -24.13
CA ILE A 96 -24.64 -14.68 -23.14
C ILE A 96 -25.47 -14.84 -21.84
N ASN A 97 -26.40 -13.92 -21.57
CA ASN A 97 -27.28 -13.89 -20.39
C ASN A 97 -26.51 -14.01 -19.06
N LEU A 98 -25.71 -12.99 -18.74
CA LEU A 98 -24.83 -12.96 -17.58
C LEU A 98 -25.48 -12.31 -16.35
N ASP A 99 -25.19 -12.87 -15.17
CA ASP A 99 -25.36 -12.27 -13.86
C ASP A 99 -24.02 -12.00 -13.15
N LYS A 100 -24.07 -11.46 -11.92
CA LYS A 100 -22.90 -11.09 -11.10
C LYS A 100 -21.95 -12.26 -10.74
N ASN A 101 -22.45 -13.49 -10.77
CA ASN A 101 -21.73 -14.73 -10.44
C ASN A 101 -21.36 -15.54 -11.69
N SER A 102 -21.55 -14.95 -12.86
CA SER A 102 -21.28 -15.59 -14.14
C SER A 102 -20.19 -14.86 -14.93
N THR A 103 -19.60 -15.57 -15.87
CA THR A 103 -18.62 -15.03 -16.82
C THR A 103 -18.67 -15.80 -18.14
N LEU A 104 -17.93 -15.31 -19.12
CA LEU A 104 -17.77 -15.96 -20.42
C LEU A 104 -16.64 -17.00 -20.37
N GLY A 105 -16.95 -18.24 -20.72
CA GLY A 105 -15.98 -19.25 -21.10
C GLY A 105 -15.77 -19.25 -22.60
N TYR A 106 -14.53 -19.29 -23.09
CA TYR A 106 -14.27 -19.32 -24.54
C TYR A 106 -13.08 -20.19 -24.94
N LYS A 107 -13.05 -20.60 -26.21
CA LYS A 107 -11.95 -21.31 -26.88
C LYS A 107 -11.79 -20.76 -28.28
N ILE A 108 -10.55 -20.64 -28.74
CA ILE A 108 -10.23 -20.12 -30.07
C ILE A 108 -9.52 -21.22 -30.86
N THR A 109 -10.00 -21.48 -32.06
CA THR A 109 -9.40 -22.45 -32.99
C THR A 109 -8.97 -21.72 -34.25
N VAL A 110 -7.66 -21.72 -34.52
CA VAL A 110 -7.04 -21.05 -35.68
C VAL A 110 -6.66 -22.10 -36.74
N PRO A 111 -7.11 -21.96 -38.00
CA PRO A 111 -6.79 -22.90 -39.08
C PRO A 111 -5.28 -23.02 -39.34
N GLY A 112 -4.81 -24.24 -39.59
CA GLY A 112 -3.41 -24.51 -39.95
C GLY A 112 -2.39 -24.35 -38.81
N SER A 113 -2.85 -24.08 -37.58
CA SER A 113 -1.98 -23.80 -36.44
C SER A 113 -2.07 -24.92 -35.40
N PRO A 114 -0.96 -25.61 -35.04
CA PRO A 114 -0.96 -26.64 -34.00
C PRO A 114 -0.94 -25.99 -32.61
N LEU A 115 -1.93 -25.17 -32.26
CA LEU A 115 -1.86 -24.34 -31.06
C LEU A 115 -2.79 -24.84 -29.96
N TYR A 116 -2.17 -25.30 -28.89
CA TYR A 116 -2.82 -25.61 -27.62
C TYR A 116 -1.88 -25.16 -26.51
N ARG A 117 -2.31 -24.20 -25.72
CA ARG A 117 -1.95 -24.18 -24.29
C ARG A 117 -3.25 -24.35 -23.53
N GLU A 118 -3.21 -25.12 -22.46
CA GLU A 118 -4.26 -25.13 -21.46
C GLU A 118 -3.86 -24.06 -20.42
N SER A 119 -4.65 -22.99 -20.25
CA SER A 119 -4.35 -21.95 -19.23
C SER A 119 -4.81 -22.39 -17.85
N CYS A 120 -4.14 -21.87 -16.81
CA CYS A 120 -4.57 -21.85 -15.41
C CYS A 120 -5.97 -21.36 -15.08
N ALA A 121 -6.41 -20.36 -15.85
CA ALA A 121 -7.76 -19.85 -15.74
C ALA A 121 -8.72 -20.64 -16.64
N ALA A 122 -8.35 -21.84 -17.10
CA ALA A 122 -9.29 -22.70 -17.77
C ALA A 122 -10.05 -23.56 -16.76
N ASP A 123 -11.35 -23.76 -17.00
CA ASP A 123 -12.07 -24.83 -16.33
C ASP A 123 -11.48 -26.18 -16.78
N MET A 124 -10.71 -26.83 -15.90
CA MET A 124 -9.98 -28.06 -16.23
C MET A 124 -10.86 -29.17 -16.79
N ASP A 125 -12.15 -29.22 -16.43
CA ASP A 125 -13.06 -30.27 -16.89
C ASP A 125 -13.47 -30.06 -18.35
N SER A 126 -13.60 -28.80 -18.76
CA SER A 126 -14.18 -28.43 -20.05
C SER A 126 -13.18 -27.81 -21.01
N GLY A 127 -12.03 -27.34 -20.52
CA GLY A 127 -10.93 -26.71 -21.26
C GLY A 127 -11.22 -25.28 -21.75
N TYR A 128 -12.28 -24.63 -21.26
CA TYR A 128 -12.61 -23.25 -21.64
C TYR A 128 -11.81 -22.24 -20.83
N TYR A 129 -11.25 -21.23 -21.50
CA TYR A 129 -10.66 -20.07 -20.84
C TYR A 129 -11.75 -19.24 -20.14
N ILE A 130 -11.52 -18.92 -18.87
CA ILE A 130 -12.39 -18.04 -18.08
C ILE A 130 -12.04 -16.59 -18.40
N ALA A 131 -12.96 -15.86 -19.02
CA ALA A 131 -12.85 -14.41 -19.19
C ALA A 131 -13.06 -13.68 -17.85
N ASN A 132 -12.65 -12.42 -17.81
CA ASN A 132 -13.01 -11.50 -16.71
C ASN A 132 -14.52 -11.48 -16.49
N ALA A 133 -14.95 -11.50 -15.22
CA ALA A 133 -16.36 -11.42 -14.86
C ALA A 133 -16.86 -9.96 -14.78
N PRO A 134 -18.18 -9.72 -14.92
CA PRO A 134 -18.76 -8.39 -14.67
C PRO A 134 -18.50 -7.86 -13.24
N SER A 135 -18.32 -8.76 -12.28
CA SER A 135 -17.96 -8.46 -10.89
C SER A 135 -16.46 -8.16 -10.68
N ASP A 136 -15.62 -8.40 -11.67
CA ASP A 136 -14.21 -7.99 -11.64
C ASP A 136 -14.09 -6.46 -11.84
N PRO A 137 -12.95 -5.87 -11.44
CA PRO A 137 -12.70 -4.45 -11.66
C PRO A 137 -12.80 -4.02 -13.14
N ASN A 138 -12.35 -4.86 -14.08
CA ASN A 138 -12.33 -4.56 -15.52
C ASN A 138 -11.48 -3.31 -15.81
N LEU A 139 -10.20 -3.41 -15.48
CA LEU A 139 -9.19 -2.35 -15.53
C LEU A 139 -8.68 -2.14 -16.96
N SER A 140 -8.50 -0.88 -17.33
CA SER A 140 -8.00 -0.46 -18.65
C SER A 140 -6.87 0.58 -18.58
N SER A 141 -6.71 1.27 -17.45
CA SER A 141 -5.69 2.30 -17.31
C SER A 141 -4.30 1.69 -17.15
N PRO A 142 -3.24 2.27 -17.75
CA PRO A 142 -1.88 1.87 -17.44
C PRO A 142 -1.61 2.01 -15.93
N LYS A 143 -0.85 1.06 -15.39
CA LYS A 143 -0.31 1.10 -14.03
C LYS A 143 1.22 1.10 -14.08
N VAL A 144 1.81 2.19 -13.62
CA VAL A 144 3.23 2.35 -13.29
C VAL A 144 3.25 2.86 -11.85
N ILE A 145 3.74 2.02 -10.95
CA ILE A 145 3.58 2.21 -9.51
C ILE A 145 4.89 2.75 -8.92
N GLU A 146 4.78 3.77 -8.08
CA GLU A 146 5.86 4.22 -7.21
C GLU A 146 5.55 3.80 -5.77
N HIS A 147 6.36 2.91 -5.20
CA HIS A 147 6.25 2.45 -3.82
C HIS A 147 7.07 3.36 -2.92
N ILE A 148 6.41 4.12 -2.05
CA ILE A 148 7.02 5.10 -1.17
C ILE A 148 6.94 4.69 0.30
N PHE A 149 7.98 5.03 1.06
CA PHE A 149 7.99 4.97 2.52
C PHE A 149 7.78 6.39 3.05
N VAL A 150 6.58 6.70 3.52
CA VAL A 150 6.12 8.10 3.68
C VAL A 150 6.96 8.90 4.68
N ASP A 151 7.37 8.32 5.81
CA ASP A 151 8.24 8.99 6.79
C ASP A 151 9.64 9.34 6.23
N ALA A 152 10.10 8.62 5.20
CA ALA A 152 11.37 8.87 4.53
C ALA A 152 11.21 9.76 3.27
N PHE A 153 9.98 10.10 2.88
CA PHE A 153 9.72 10.74 1.60
C PHE A 153 9.67 12.26 1.71
N ASN A 154 10.55 12.95 0.96
CA ASN A 154 10.62 14.43 0.92
C ASN A 154 10.80 15.07 2.32
N VAL A 155 11.69 14.48 3.12
CA VAL A 155 12.10 14.96 4.44
C VAL A 155 12.68 16.37 4.34
N LYS A 156 12.17 17.30 5.17
CA LYS A 156 12.55 18.72 5.16
C LYS A 156 13.61 19.08 6.20
N ASP A 157 13.65 18.37 7.32
CA ASP A 157 14.65 18.60 8.35
C ASP A 157 16.01 18.11 7.86
N ASP A 158 16.97 19.03 7.74
CA ASP A 158 18.31 18.75 7.21
C ASP A 158 19.05 17.69 8.04
N LYS A 159 18.94 17.77 9.37
CA LYS A 159 19.56 16.78 10.26
C LYS A 159 18.95 15.40 10.03
N ALA A 160 17.64 15.29 9.91
CA ALA A 160 16.97 14.03 9.64
C ALA A 160 17.30 13.49 8.24
N LEU A 161 17.35 14.34 7.21
CA LEU A 161 17.72 13.98 5.84
C LEU A 161 19.09 13.31 5.75
N HIS A 162 20.02 13.75 6.61
CA HIS A 162 21.38 13.22 6.71
C HIS A 162 21.58 12.21 7.86
N SER A 163 20.51 11.84 8.57
CA SER A 163 20.55 10.83 9.62
C SER A 163 20.30 9.43 9.05
N LYS A 164 20.98 8.44 9.61
CA LYS A 164 20.74 7.03 9.28
C LYS A 164 19.46 6.52 9.95
N ARG A 165 18.65 5.78 9.19
CA ARG A 165 17.47 5.09 9.70
C ARG A 165 17.84 4.09 10.79
N ASN A 166 17.02 4.04 11.84
CA ASN A 166 17.01 2.95 12.80
C ASN A 166 15.57 2.63 13.22
N HIS A 167 15.40 1.64 14.10
CA HIS A 167 14.08 1.16 14.54
C HIS A 167 13.29 2.17 15.39
N PHE A 168 13.95 3.19 15.94
CA PHE A 168 13.42 4.09 16.97
C PHE A 168 13.32 5.55 16.51
N ASN A 169 13.69 5.86 15.26
CA ASN A 169 13.64 7.21 14.72
C ASN A 169 12.60 7.37 13.60
N ILE A 170 11.99 8.56 13.60
CA ILE A 170 11.04 9.07 12.61
C ILE A 170 11.70 10.27 11.96
N MET A 171 11.73 10.33 10.64
CA MET A 171 12.50 11.36 9.91
C MET A 171 11.66 12.53 9.44
N GLY A 172 10.34 12.43 9.54
CA GLY A 172 9.44 13.57 9.43
C GLY A 172 8.87 13.79 8.04
N GLY A 173 8.94 12.79 7.16
CA GLY A 173 8.09 12.73 5.98
C GLY A 173 6.61 12.55 6.39
N THR A 174 5.70 13.17 5.65
CA THR A 174 4.27 13.25 5.98
C THR A 174 3.40 13.08 4.73
N ILE A 175 2.09 12.95 4.90
CA ILE A 175 1.12 12.98 3.79
C ILE A 175 1.30 14.25 2.94
N ASN A 176 1.57 15.39 3.58
CA ASN A 176 1.83 16.64 2.87
C ASN A 176 3.16 16.64 2.11
N SER A 177 4.17 15.95 2.63
CA SER A 177 5.43 15.73 1.91
C SER A 177 5.21 14.97 0.59
N VAL A 178 4.25 14.04 0.57
CA VAL A 178 3.80 13.37 -0.67
C VAL A 178 3.04 14.33 -1.58
N ASN A 179 2.06 15.07 -1.06
CA ASN A 179 1.27 16.05 -1.82
C ASN A 179 2.16 17.01 -2.63
N GLU A 180 3.23 17.52 -2.04
CA GLU A 180 4.19 18.43 -2.68
C GLU A 180 4.88 17.83 -3.92
N LYS A 181 5.07 16.51 -3.96
CA LYS A 181 5.80 15.82 -5.04
C LYS A 181 4.89 15.13 -6.05
N ILE A 182 3.57 15.13 -5.86
CA ILE A 182 2.62 14.61 -6.86
C ILE A 182 2.88 15.17 -8.27
N PRO A 183 3.12 16.50 -8.47
CA PRO A 183 3.42 17.00 -9.82
C PRO A 183 4.67 16.37 -10.45
N ALA A 184 5.73 16.17 -9.66
CA ALA A 184 6.97 15.54 -10.13
C ALA A 184 6.76 14.05 -10.44
N LEU A 185 5.99 13.33 -9.62
CA LEU A 185 5.63 11.93 -9.89
C LEU A 185 4.79 11.80 -11.18
N ALA A 186 3.81 12.69 -11.37
CA ALA A 186 2.98 12.72 -12.58
C ALA A 186 3.80 13.00 -13.85
N GLU A 187 4.76 13.92 -13.76
CA GLU A 187 5.73 14.26 -14.82
C GLU A 187 6.67 13.08 -15.11
N ALA A 188 7.11 12.35 -14.08
CA ALA A 188 7.90 11.12 -14.22
C ALA A 188 7.13 9.95 -14.84
N GLY A 189 5.83 10.10 -15.08
CA GLY A 189 5.00 9.08 -15.72
C GLY A 189 4.39 8.06 -14.75
N ILE A 190 4.47 8.31 -13.45
CA ILE A 190 3.82 7.49 -12.42
C ILE A 190 2.30 7.68 -12.51
N THR A 191 1.56 6.58 -12.33
CA THR A 191 0.10 6.57 -12.39
C THR A 191 -0.55 6.10 -11.08
N ASP A 192 0.20 5.41 -10.23
CA ASP A 192 -0.29 4.87 -8.98
C ASP A 192 0.82 5.01 -7.93
N VAL A 193 0.48 5.39 -6.71
CA VAL A 193 1.43 5.47 -5.59
C VAL A 193 1.01 4.45 -4.55
N LEU A 194 1.93 3.57 -4.17
CA LEU A 194 1.78 2.63 -3.07
C LEU A 194 2.54 3.18 -1.87
N GLY A 195 1.84 3.53 -0.80
CA GLY A 195 2.49 3.90 0.46
C GLY A 195 2.56 2.71 1.41
N ASN A 196 3.44 2.77 2.41
CA ASN A 196 3.28 2.00 3.64
C ASN A 196 2.03 2.46 4.43
N PRO A 197 1.60 1.77 5.50
CA PRO A 197 0.36 2.11 6.20
C PRO A 197 0.30 3.57 6.68
N LEU A 198 -0.70 4.30 6.16
CA LEU A 198 -1.10 5.63 6.65
C LEU A 198 -2.28 5.55 7.63
N ILE A 199 -3.01 4.45 7.55
CA ILE A 199 -4.20 4.13 8.31
C ILE A 199 -3.76 3.15 9.40
N GLY A 200 -4.11 3.43 10.64
CA GLY A 200 -3.78 2.54 11.76
C GLY A 200 -3.34 3.26 13.03
N GLN A 201 -3.05 4.55 12.97
CA GLN A 201 -2.68 5.37 14.13
C GLN A 201 -1.37 4.92 14.85
N ASP A 202 -0.48 4.26 14.13
CA ASP A 202 0.86 3.90 14.62
C ASP A 202 1.76 5.13 14.73
N ASN A 203 1.75 5.75 15.92
CA ASN A 203 2.53 6.96 16.18
C ASN A 203 3.97 6.67 16.65
N LYS A 204 4.37 5.39 16.78
CA LYS A 204 5.66 4.99 17.36
C LYS A 204 6.64 4.56 16.30
N SER A 205 6.19 3.72 15.37
CA SER A 205 7.05 3.17 14.34
C SER A 205 7.05 4.06 13.10
N SER A 206 8.20 4.11 12.42
CA SER A 206 8.29 4.79 11.12
C SER A 206 7.59 4.03 9.99
N GLN A 207 7.33 2.73 10.19
CA GLN A 207 6.79 1.82 9.17
C GLN A 207 5.26 1.76 9.12
N GLY A 208 4.56 2.06 10.22
CA GLY A 208 3.10 2.12 10.27
C GLY A 208 2.38 0.78 10.56
N TYR A 209 3.10 -0.34 10.71
CA TYR A 209 2.49 -1.67 10.89
C TYR A 209 2.05 -1.99 12.32
N TRP A 210 2.26 -1.10 13.30
CA TRP A 210 1.77 -1.29 14.67
C TRP A 210 0.43 -0.61 14.87
N THR A 211 -0.56 -1.03 14.07
CA THR A 211 -1.93 -0.50 14.11
C THR A 211 -2.45 -0.44 15.54
N THR A 212 -2.84 0.75 15.99
CA THR A 212 -3.50 0.98 17.28
C THR A 212 -5.01 1.24 17.12
N ASN A 213 -5.41 1.94 16.03
CA ASN A 213 -6.80 2.10 15.62
C ASN A 213 -6.91 2.21 14.07
N PRO A 214 -7.46 1.19 13.40
CA PRO A 214 -7.52 1.13 11.93
C PRO A 214 -8.55 2.10 11.29
N TYR A 215 -9.35 2.82 12.08
CA TYR A 215 -10.26 3.84 11.56
C TYR A 215 -9.67 5.26 11.54
N GLN A 216 -8.41 5.42 11.93
CA GLN A 216 -7.77 6.73 12.05
C GLN A 216 -6.46 6.82 11.25
N ILE A 217 -6.17 8.03 10.75
CA ILE A 217 -4.87 8.37 10.15
C ILE A 217 -3.81 8.44 11.25
N THR A 218 -2.60 7.97 10.94
CA THR A 218 -1.41 8.16 11.78
C THR A 218 -1.12 9.63 12.01
N ARG A 219 -1.19 10.07 13.28
CA ARG A 219 -1.14 11.49 13.68
C ARG A 219 0.15 12.16 13.23
N ASN A 220 1.27 11.45 13.38
CA ASN A 220 2.59 11.98 13.00
C ASN A 220 2.78 12.10 11.48
N LEU A 221 1.91 11.48 10.67
CA LEU A 221 1.93 11.60 9.21
C LEU A 221 0.92 12.63 8.70
N GLY A 222 -0.13 12.97 9.45
CA GLY A 222 -1.09 14.02 9.11
C GLY A 222 -2.50 13.78 9.66
N THR A 223 -3.47 14.48 9.07
CA THR A 223 -4.90 14.43 9.41
C THR A 223 -5.72 13.75 8.31
N ILE A 224 -7.00 13.44 8.60
CA ILE A 224 -7.93 12.99 7.56
C ILE A 224 -8.10 14.02 6.43
N THR A 225 -8.03 15.33 6.73
CA THR A 225 -8.06 16.39 5.71
C THR A 225 -6.85 16.27 4.77
N ASP A 226 -5.66 16.04 5.30
CA ASP A 226 -4.45 15.84 4.48
C ASP A 226 -4.59 14.62 3.56
N PHE A 227 -5.16 13.53 4.08
CA PHE A 227 -5.45 12.32 3.29
C PHE A 227 -6.49 12.57 2.19
N LYS A 228 -7.58 13.29 2.49
CA LYS A 228 -8.57 13.69 1.46
C LYS A 228 -7.93 14.54 0.36
N ASN A 229 -7.08 15.49 0.74
CA ASN A 229 -6.34 16.33 -0.20
C ASN A 229 -5.39 15.49 -1.06
N LEU A 230 -4.70 14.50 -0.48
CA LEU A 230 -3.88 13.53 -1.22
C LEU A 230 -4.70 12.83 -2.31
N MET A 231 -5.87 12.28 -1.95
CA MET A 231 -6.74 11.60 -2.92
C MET A 231 -7.20 12.54 -4.04
N VAL A 232 -7.65 13.77 -3.71
CA VAL A 232 -8.09 14.77 -4.69
C VAL A 232 -6.96 15.20 -5.62
N ASN A 233 -5.75 15.42 -5.08
CA ASN A 233 -4.60 15.87 -5.87
C ASN A 233 -4.07 14.79 -6.84
N LEU A 234 -4.15 13.52 -6.44
CA LEU A 234 -3.87 12.37 -7.30
C LEU A 234 -4.95 12.24 -8.39
N PHE A 235 -6.23 12.29 -8.01
CA PHE A 235 -7.37 12.21 -8.93
C PHE A 235 -7.27 13.25 -10.06
N ARG A 236 -6.94 14.51 -9.72
CA ARG A 236 -6.74 15.61 -10.69
C ARG A 236 -5.65 15.36 -11.73
N ARG A 237 -4.74 14.40 -11.51
CA ARG A 237 -3.57 14.11 -12.35
C ARG A 237 -3.61 12.73 -12.98
N ASP A 238 -4.78 12.10 -13.04
CA ASP A 238 -4.95 10.72 -13.52
C ASP A 238 -4.15 9.70 -12.68
N MET A 239 -3.91 10.00 -11.40
CA MET A 239 -3.17 9.16 -10.47
C MET A 239 -4.08 8.58 -9.38
N ARG A 240 -3.65 7.47 -8.77
CA ARG A 240 -4.39 6.75 -7.71
C ARG A 240 -3.48 6.43 -6.53
N TRP A 241 -4.09 6.21 -5.37
CA TRP A 241 -3.39 5.73 -4.17
C TRP A 241 -3.73 4.27 -3.90
N ILE A 242 -2.70 3.47 -3.61
CA ILE A 242 -2.81 2.11 -3.11
C ILE A 242 -2.48 2.15 -1.62
N ALA A 243 -3.49 1.98 -0.77
CA ALA A 243 -3.32 1.95 0.68
C ALA A 243 -2.83 0.58 1.13
N ASP A 244 -1.90 0.58 2.08
CA ASP A 244 -1.42 -0.63 2.72
C ASP A 244 -2.25 -0.96 3.97
N GLY A 245 -2.91 -2.11 3.95
CA GLY A 245 -3.84 -2.57 4.99
C GLY A 245 -3.18 -3.57 5.93
N ALA A 246 -2.70 -3.09 7.08
CA ALA A 246 -2.12 -3.88 8.16
C ALA A 246 -3.20 -4.31 9.19
N PHE A 247 -4.02 -5.30 8.82
CA PHE A 247 -5.25 -5.62 9.58
C PHE A 247 -5.21 -6.88 10.42
N VAL A 248 -4.29 -7.81 10.12
CA VAL A 248 -4.25 -9.14 10.75
C VAL A 248 -3.72 -9.12 12.21
N ASN A 249 -3.26 -7.96 12.66
CA ASN A 249 -2.56 -7.81 13.92
C ASN A 249 -2.86 -6.44 14.58
N GLU A 250 -2.44 -6.26 15.84
CA GLU A 250 -2.58 -5.00 16.57
C GLU A 250 -1.31 -4.73 17.38
N GLY A 251 -0.82 -3.48 17.34
CA GLY A 251 0.32 -3.05 18.14
C GLY A 251 0.01 -3.11 19.64
N ILE A 252 1.04 -3.17 20.48
CA ILE A 252 0.83 -3.25 21.93
C ILE A 252 0.04 -2.04 22.48
N GLU A 253 0.17 -0.84 21.91
CA GLU A 253 -0.59 0.36 22.32
C GLU A 253 -1.98 0.47 21.65
N GLY A 254 -2.47 -0.60 21.01
CA GLY A 254 -3.80 -0.61 20.42
C GLY A 254 -4.92 -0.48 21.43
N ILE A 255 -6.04 0.09 20.98
CA ILE A 255 -7.18 0.44 21.85
C ILE A 255 -7.78 -0.80 22.54
N HIS A 256 -7.72 -1.97 21.90
CA HIS A 256 -8.22 -3.21 22.48
C HIS A 256 -7.23 -3.79 23.49
N ILE A 257 -5.92 -3.70 23.20
CA ILE A 257 -4.86 -4.14 24.13
C ILE A 257 -4.80 -3.24 25.37
N GLU A 258 -5.00 -1.93 25.22
CA GLU A 258 -5.09 -1.00 26.34
C GLU A 258 -6.30 -1.32 27.24
N ASP A 259 -7.45 -1.66 26.65
CA ASP A 259 -8.63 -2.09 27.41
C ASP A 259 -8.39 -3.41 28.18
N ILE A 260 -7.69 -4.37 27.57
CA ILE A 260 -7.26 -5.61 28.26
C ILE A 260 -6.31 -5.28 29.42
N ALA A 261 -5.37 -4.34 29.24
CA ALA A 261 -4.47 -3.92 30.31
C ALA A 261 -5.23 -3.19 31.45
N ASN A 262 -6.36 -2.55 31.16
CA ASN A 262 -7.19 -1.87 32.16
C ASN A 262 -8.13 -2.83 32.91
N PHE A 263 -8.82 -3.74 32.21
CA PHE A 263 -9.88 -4.58 32.78
C PHE A 263 -9.55 -6.08 32.90
N GLY A 264 -8.39 -6.51 32.42
CA GLY A 264 -7.97 -7.91 32.45
C GLY A 264 -8.98 -8.83 31.76
N THR A 265 -9.34 -9.94 32.42
CA THR A 265 -10.31 -10.93 31.90
C THR A 265 -11.74 -10.39 31.73
N GLN A 266 -12.07 -9.23 32.30
CA GLN A 266 -13.38 -8.59 32.09
C GLN A 266 -13.48 -7.88 30.75
N SER A 267 -12.37 -7.51 30.11
CA SER A 267 -12.41 -6.85 28.80
C SER A 267 -13.14 -7.71 27.76
N PRO A 268 -14.04 -7.14 26.93
CA PRO A 268 -14.69 -7.88 25.85
C PRO A 268 -13.69 -8.32 24.76
N PHE A 269 -12.52 -7.70 24.69
CA PHE A 269 -11.52 -7.94 23.65
C PHE A 269 -10.52 -9.05 23.98
N VAL A 270 -10.54 -9.62 25.20
CA VAL A 270 -9.66 -10.75 25.54
C VAL A 270 -9.77 -11.90 24.53
N ASN A 271 -10.98 -12.11 23.98
CA ASN A 271 -11.23 -13.18 23.02
C ASN A 271 -10.88 -12.80 21.57
N TYR A 272 -10.51 -11.55 21.28
CA TYR A 272 -10.08 -11.10 19.95
C TYR A 272 -8.66 -11.55 19.62
N PHE A 273 -7.89 -11.93 20.64
CA PHE A 273 -6.49 -12.31 20.48
C PHE A 273 -6.27 -13.76 20.86
N GLU A 274 -5.21 -14.36 20.30
CA GLU A 274 -4.86 -15.74 20.61
C GLU A 274 -4.18 -15.83 21.99
N THR A 275 -4.90 -16.24 23.01
CA THR A 275 -4.41 -16.31 24.40
C THR A 275 -4.04 -17.73 24.83
N LYS A 276 -2.97 -17.89 25.63
CA LYS A 276 -2.53 -19.20 26.16
C LYS A 276 -3.26 -19.66 27.44
N ASP A 277 -3.74 -18.72 28.24
CA ASP A 277 -4.57 -18.97 29.42
C ASP A 277 -5.77 -18.02 29.38
N LEU A 278 -6.95 -18.56 29.10
CA LEU A 278 -8.17 -17.78 29.00
C LEU A 278 -8.67 -17.34 30.38
N ASP A 279 -8.37 -18.09 31.46
CA ASP A 279 -9.01 -17.95 32.77
C ASP A 279 -8.21 -17.06 33.75
N SER A 280 -6.91 -16.88 33.53
CA SER A 280 -6.08 -15.95 34.30
C SER A 280 -5.13 -15.14 33.39
N LEU A 281 -5.63 -14.02 32.87
CA LEU A 281 -4.85 -13.16 31.98
C LEU A 281 -4.21 -12.00 32.74
N THR A 282 -2.90 -12.08 32.94
CA THR A 282 -2.03 -10.92 33.14
C THR A 282 -1.31 -10.65 31.83
N ALA A 283 -1.57 -9.51 31.18
CA ALA A 283 -0.91 -9.16 29.93
C ALA A 283 0.58 -8.88 30.18
N LYS A 284 1.46 -9.57 29.47
CA LYS A 284 2.91 -9.34 29.58
C LYS A 284 3.44 -8.69 28.33
N PHE A 285 4.06 -7.53 28.49
CA PHE A 285 4.63 -6.76 27.40
C PHE A 285 6.16 -6.87 27.43
N GLY A 286 6.74 -7.47 26.38
CA GLY A 286 8.17 -7.74 26.27
C GLY A 286 8.99 -6.49 25.90
N ILE A 287 9.11 -5.54 26.81
CA ILE A 287 9.68 -4.20 26.55
C ILE A 287 11.17 -4.11 26.92
N TYR A 288 11.67 -4.89 27.90
CA TYR A 288 13.05 -4.77 28.37
C TYR A 288 14.05 -5.54 27.51
N SER A 289 15.23 -4.98 27.25
CA SER A 289 16.27 -5.71 26.52
C SER A 289 16.86 -6.86 27.35
N LYS A 290 17.37 -7.91 26.70
CA LYS A 290 18.22 -8.91 27.37
C LYS A 290 19.61 -8.37 27.69
N ASN A 291 20.02 -7.30 27.02
CA ASN A 291 21.32 -6.68 27.20
C ASN A 291 21.29 -5.70 28.39
N SER A 292 22.04 -6.00 29.46
CA SER A 292 22.14 -5.13 30.64
C SER A 292 22.68 -3.73 30.32
N ASN A 293 23.53 -3.60 29.29
CA ASN A 293 24.04 -2.31 28.84
C ASN A 293 22.98 -1.44 28.16
N VAL A 294 21.92 -2.04 27.62
CA VAL A 294 20.75 -1.29 27.11
C VAL A 294 19.83 -0.95 28.28
N ASN A 295 19.55 -1.90 29.17
CA ASN A 295 18.63 -1.69 30.30
C ASN A 295 19.07 -0.60 31.28
N LYS A 296 20.36 -0.28 31.39
CA LYS A 296 20.81 0.85 32.23
C LYS A 296 20.32 2.21 31.74
N HIS A 297 19.91 2.32 30.47
CA HIS A 297 19.37 3.52 29.84
C HIS A 297 17.83 3.54 29.79
N ILE A 298 17.16 2.44 30.17
CA ILE A 298 15.70 2.34 30.17
C ILE A 298 15.15 2.83 31.51
N HIS A 299 14.22 3.78 31.45
CA HIS A 299 13.57 4.38 32.61
C HIS A 299 12.04 4.37 32.49
N ILE A 300 11.37 4.55 33.63
CA ILE A 300 9.91 4.69 33.71
C ILE A 300 9.57 6.04 34.34
N GLN A 301 8.79 6.88 33.68
CA GLN A 301 8.18 8.07 34.27
C GLN A 301 6.69 7.89 34.57
N LEU A 302 6.18 8.76 35.45
CA LEU A 302 4.77 8.88 35.79
C LEU A 302 4.23 10.20 35.25
N VAL A 303 3.14 10.16 34.49
CA VAL A 303 2.49 11.32 33.85
C VAL A 303 1.11 11.51 34.45
N ASN A 304 0.80 12.75 34.90
CA ASN A 304 -0.41 13.10 35.65
C ASN A 304 -0.73 12.12 36.80
N ALA A 305 0.24 11.85 37.67
CA ALA A 305 0.11 10.94 38.81
C ALA A 305 0.29 11.68 40.15
N PRO A 306 -0.11 11.10 41.30
CA PRO A 306 0.13 11.68 42.61
C PRO A 306 1.63 11.84 42.98
N TYR A 307 2.52 11.18 42.23
CA TYR A 307 3.97 11.21 42.41
C TYR A 307 4.69 11.46 41.08
N LYS A 308 5.83 12.15 41.15
CA LYS A 308 6.74 12.41 40.02
C LYS A 308 8.14 11.91 40.34
N ILE A 309 8.78 11.28 39.35
CA ILE A 309 10.17 10.84 39.38
C ILE A 309 11.01 11.92 38.70
N ASN A 310 12.07 12.40 39.35
CA ASN A 310 13.00 13.34 38.71
C ASN A 310 14.29 12.60 38.36
N PHE A 311 14.73 12.76 37.11
CA PHE A 311 15.96 12.18 36.60
C PHE A 311 17.07 13.23 36.55
N VAL A 312 18.29 12.84 36.92
CA VAL A 312 19.49 13.68 36.76
C VAL A 312 20.59 12.91 36.06
N LYS A 313 21.43 13.64 35.32
CA LYS A 313 22.56 13.07 34.61
C LYS A 313 23.67 12.65 35.58
N ASP A 314 24.17 11.43 35.43
CA ASP A 314 25.31 10.86 36.14
C ASP A 314 26.22 10.14 35.14
N GLY A 315 27.34 10.77 34.78
CA GLY A 315 28.22 10.27 33.72
C GLY A 315 27.52 10.21 32.34
N ASP A 316 27.48 9.02 31.75
CA ASP A 316 26.91 8.69 30.45
C ASP A 316 25.41 8.32 30.49
N LYS A 317 24.78 8.31 31.67
CA LYS A 317 23.37 7.90 31.86
C LYS A 317 22.60 8.88 32.73
N TYR A 318 21.28 8.71 32.79
CA TYR A 318 20.43 9.34 33.79
C TYR A 318 20.09 8.36 34.92
N ILE A 319 19.90 8.88 36.13
CA ILE A 319 19.48 8.12 37.31
C ILE A 319 18.31 8.80 38.03
N GLU A 320 17.52 8.00 38.75
CA GLU A 320 16.47 8.51 39.64
C GLU A 320 17.10 9.35 40.78
N LYS A 321 16.83 10.65 40.79
CA LYS A 321 17.25 11.56 41.85
C LYS A 321 16.38 11.41 43.09
N ASP A 322 15.07 11.59 42.89
CA ASP A 322 14.05 11.54 43.94
C ASP A 322 12.64 11.33 43.37
N VAL A 323 11.74 10.90 44.27
CA VAL A 323 10.30 10.74 44.02
C VAL A 323 9.54 11.72 44.90
N LYS A 324 8.79 12.64 44.29
CA LYS A 324 8.06 13.70 45.01
C LYS A 324 6.56 13.55 44.84
N ARG A 325 5.81 13.84 45.90
CA ARG A 325 4.37 14.01 45.80
C ARG A 325 4.06 15.31 45.06
N VAL A 326 3.16 15.26 44.10
CA VAL A 326 2.75 16.40 43.27
C VAL A 326 1.23 16.49 43.18
N SER A 327 0.71 17.65 42.77
CA SER A 327 -0.70 17.77 42.41
C SER A 327 -1.01 16.97 41.15
N TYR A 328 -2.14 16.27 41.13
CA TYR A 328 -2.64 15.56 39.95
C TYR A 328 -4.04 16.08 39.57
N ASP A 329 -4.37 16.03 38.29
CA ASP A 329 -5.67 16.43 37.75
C ASP A 329 -6.53 15.19 37.54
N SER A 330 -7.59 15.03 38.33
CA SER A 330 -8.49 13.87 38.25
C SER A 330 -9.31 13.82 36.95
N THR A 331 -9.40 14.94 36.23
CA THR A 331 -10.10 15.02 34.94
C THR A 331 -9.23 14.52 33.78
N LYS A 332 -7.95 14.24 34.04
CA LYS A 332 -7.02 13.65 33.09
C LYS A 332 -6.65 12.22 33.51
N PRO A 333 -6.38 11.33 32.55
CA PRO A 333 -5.86 9.99 32.85
C PRO A 333 -4.44 10.06 33.44
N THR A 334 -4.08 9.04 34.21
CA THR A 334 -2.72 8.83 34.73
C THR A 334 -2.02 7.78 33.87
N TYR A 335 -0.77 8.04 33.48
CA TYR A 335 0.03 7.12 32.68
C TYR A 335 1.36 6.78 33.35
N ILE A 336 1.85 5.59 33.04
CA ILE A 336 3.28 5.26 33.08
C ILE A 336 3.84 5.35 31.67
N GLN A 337 5.10 5.76 31.53
CA GLN A 337 5.79 5.78 30.24
C GLN A 337 7.22 5.26 30.36
N VAL A 338 7.55 4.27 29.53
CA VAL A 338 8.89 3.67 29.38
C VAL A 338 9.64 4.42 28.28
N PHE A 339 10.93 4.69 28.47
CA PHE A 339 11.76 5.37 27.46
C PHE A 339 13.26 5.07 27.64
N ASP A 340 14.06 5.39 26.61
CA ASP A 340 15.52 5.34 26.60
C ASP A 340 16.13 6.74 26.76
N ASP A 341 16.98 6.94 27.78
CA ASP A 341 17.59 8.25 28.08
C ASP A 341 18.62 8.74 27.04
N ARG A 342 19.09 7.85 26.15
CA ARG A 342 20.01 8.23 25.07
C ARG A 342 19.29 8.94 23.94
N LEU A 343 17.99 8.69 23.79
CA LEU A 343 17.15 9.26 22.72
C LEU A 343 16.17 10.31 23.25
N ALA A 344 15.72 10.21 24.51
CA ALA A 344 14.88 11.21 25.14
C ALA A 344 15.66 12.48 25.50
N SER A 345 15.02 13.65 25.35
CA SER A 345 15.57 14.91 25.87
C SER A 345 15.28 15.08 27.37
N GLU A 346 16.04 15.93 28.06
CA GLU A 346 15.80 16.24 29.48
C GLU A 346 14.38 16.79 29.74
N GLU A 347 13.84 17.54 28.78
CA GLU A 347 12.46 18.05 28.81
C GLU A 347 11.44 16.91 28.71
N GLN A 348 11.67 15.92 27.84
CA GLN A 348 10.81 14.75 27.71
C GLN A 348 10.84 13.87 28.96
N MET A 349 12.02 13.63 29.54
CA MET A 349 12.19 12.75 30.71
C MET A 349 11.61 13.32 32.00
N ASN A 350 11.60 14.66 32.13
CA ASN A 350 11.13 15.36 33.33
C ASN A 350 9.88 16.19 33.04
N GLY A 351 9.16 15.90 31.94
CA GLY A 351 7.99 16.65 31.48
C GLY A 351 6.71 16.42 32.31
N SER A 352 5.59 16.94 31.81
CA SER A 352 4.24 16.72 32.35
C SER A 352 3.31 15.96 31.42
N ASP A 353 3.76 15.65 30.21
CA ASP A 353 2.99 15.05 29.13
C ASP A 353 3.69 13.80 28.59
N ILE A 354 2.91 12.87 28.04
CA ILE A 354 3.45 11.73 27.30
C ILE A 354 4.05 12.19 25.98
N PHE A 355 5.07 11.47 25.49
CA PHE A 355 5.62 11.69 24.15
C PHE A 355 5.69 10.39 23.34
N ASP A 356 5.32 10.45 22.06
CA ASP A 356 5.30 9.27 21.17
C ASP A 356 6.59 9.11 20.37
N ILE A 357 7.41 10.18 20.27
CA ILE A 357 8.60 10.22 19.43
C ILE A 357 9.75 10.79 20.26
N TYR A 358 10.91 10.15 20.17
CA TYR A 358 12.14 10.71 20.73
C TYR A 358 12.52 12.04 20.08
N ALA A 359 12.93 13.01 20.91
CA ALA A 359 13.43 14.29 20.41
C ALA A 359 14.76 14.10 19.65
N ASN A 360 15.63 13.19 20.11
CA ASN A 360 16.89 12.89 19.44
C ASN A 360 16.73 11.71 18.47
N LYS A 361 17.22 11.86 17.23
CA LYS A 361 17.12 10.83 16.17
C LYS A 361 18.25 9.81 16.21
N THR A 362 19.36 10.17 16.86
CA THR A 362 20.57 9.36 17.02
C THR A 362 21.14 9.58 18.41
N THR A 363 22.01 8.68 18.87
CA THR A 363 22.76 8.87 20.13
C THR A 363 24.03 9.73 19.93
N GLY A 364 24.31 10.14 18.68
CA GLY A 364 25.60 10.72 18.27
C GLY A 364 26.67 9.67 17.91
N ASP A 365 26.41 8.39 18.14
CA ASP A 365 27.26 7.26 17.71
C ASP A 365 26.42 6.24 16.93
N ASP A 366 26.62 6.17 15.61
CA ASP A 366 25.86 5.32 14.68
C ASP A 366 26.04 3.80 14.92
N PHE A 367 26.91 3.41 15.86
CA PHE A 367 27.17 2.03 16.24
C PHE A 367 26.54 1.62 17.59
N GLU A 368 25.93 2.55 18.34
CA GLU A 368 25.29 2.22 19.63
C GLU A 368 23.89 1.60 19.47
N ILE A 369 23.16 1.95 18.41
CA ILE A 369 21.82 1.43 18.09
C ILE A 369 21.83 0.90 16.65
N THR A 370 21.95 -0.43 16.53
CA THR A 370 22.17 -1.09 15.23
C THR A 370 21.06 -2.04 14.82
N ASN A 371 20.14 -2.37 15.74
CA ASN A 371 18.99 -3.22 15.50
C ASN A 371 17.88 -2.94 16.54
N TYR A 372 16.76 -3.64 16.41
CA TYR A 372 15.57 -3.51 17.26
C TYR A 372 15.78 -3.86 18.74
N MET A 373 16.87 -4.53 19.12
CA MET A 373 17.20 -4.82 20.54
C MET A 373 18.08 -3.73 21.18
N GLY A 374 18.53 -2.76 20.39
CA GLY A 374 19.47 -1.72 20.80
C GLY A 374 18.86 -0.59 21.64
N SER A 375 17.52 -0.49 21.73
CA SER A 375 16.78 0.50 22.51
C SER A 375 15.33 0.02 22.73
N VAL A 376 14.45 0.92 23.18
CA VAL A 376 13.03 0.69 23.41
C VAL A 376 12.22 1.85 22.82
N GLN A 377 11.00 1.57 22.36
CA GLN A 377 10.08 2.64 21.93
C GLN A 377 9.47 3.37 23.13
N PRO A 378 9.07 4.64 23.00
CA PRO A 378 8.47 5.38 24.10
C PRO A 378 7.02 4.90 24.36
N ILE A 379 6.86 3.79 25.05
CA ILE A 379 5.58 3.12 25.30
C ILE A 379 4.93 3.65 26.57
N HIS A 380 3.64 3.97 26.52
CA HIS A 380 2.86 4.39 27.68
C HIS A 380 1.63 3.51 27.94
N ARG A 381 1.22 3.42 29.21
CA ARG A 381 0.03 2.67 29.65
C ARG A 381 -0.76 3.44 30.67
N LYS A 382 -2.09 3.44 30.51
CA LYS A 382 -3.00 4.00 31.53
C LYS A 382 -2.91 3.14 32.80
N VAL A 383 -2.86 3.80 33.95
CA VAL A 383 -2.89 3.18 35.28
C VAL A 383 -3.77 4.01 36.20
N THR A 384 -4.16 3.48 37.35
CA THR A 384 -4.94 4.26 38.32
C THR A 384 -4.03 5.02 39.31
N PRO A 385 -4.44 6.21 39.77
CA PRO A 385 -3.74 6.92 40.85
C PRO A 385 -3.56 6.07 42.12
N LYS A 386 -4.51 5.17 42.40
CA LYS A 386 -4.47 4.23 43.53
C LYS A 386 -3.36 3.21 43.38
N GLU A 387 -3.21 2.58 42.21
CA GLU A 387 -2.12 1.64 41.98
C GLU A 387 -0.74 2.30 42.08
N VAL A 388 -0.61 3.55 41.63
CA VAL A 388 0.62 4.34 41.79
C VAL A 388 0.94 4.54 43.28
N GLU A 389 -0.06 4.91 44.08
CA GLU A 389 0.09 5.07 45.54
C GLU A 389 0.47 3.75 46.22
N ASP A 390 -0.13 2.64 45.83
CA ASP A 390 0.15 1.33 46.40
C ASP A 390 1.56 0.84 46.01
N ASN A 391 2.01 1.08 44.77
CA ASN A 391 3.38 0.79 44.35
C ASN A 391 4.40 1.69 45.07
N TYR A 392 4.07 2.95 45.33
CA TYR A 392 4.91 3.85 46.11
C TYR A 392 5.10 3.38 47.56
N LYS A 393 4.05 2.85 48.21
CA LYS A 393 4.17 2.25 49.55
C LYS A 393 5.11 1.05 49.55
N LYS A 394 4.94 0.12 48.60
CA LYS A 394 5.85 -1.05 48.44
C LYS A 394 7.30 -0.61 48.26
N TYR A 395 7.53 0.41 47.44
CA TYR A 395 8.85 0.99 47.24
C TYR A 395 9.43 1.61 48.52
N LYS A 396 8.64 2.38 49.28
CA LYS A 396 9.10 2.94 50.56
C LYS A 396 9.50 1.85 51.54
N GLU A 397 8.69 0.81 51.65
CA GLU A 397 8.98 -0.37 52.47
C GLU A 397 10.30 -1.03 52.06
N ALA A 398 10.50 -1.28 50.76
CA ALA A 398 11.74 -1.86 50.25
C ALA A 398 12.95 -0.93 50.47
N ARG A 399 12.79 0.39 50.29
CA ARG A 399 13.85 1.40 50.46
C ARG A 399 14.32 1.56 51.90
N HIS A 400 13.50 1.14 52.88
CA HIS A 400 13.94 1.04 54.27
C HIS A 400 15.04 -0.02 54.47
N TYR A 401 15.03 -1.09 53.67
CA TYR A 401 16.03 -2.17 53.74
C TYR A 401 17.20 -1.97 52.78
N ASP A 402 16.94 -1.49 51.57
CA ASP A 402 17.96 -1.16 50.58
C ASP A 402 17.82 0.30 50.14
N LYS A 403 18.75 1.16 50.60
CA LYS A 403 18.73 2.61 50.29
C LYS A 403 18.95 2.91 48.80
N ASN A 404 19.45 1.95 48.03
CA ASN A 404 19.76 2.10 46.61
C ASN A 404 18.64 1.58 45.70
N ILE A 405 17.54 1.06 46.24
CA ILE A 405 16.42 0.60 45.41
C ILE A 405 15.75 1.79 44.72
N GLU A 406 15.58 1.69 43.40
CA GLU A 406 14.89 2.68 42.56
C GLU A 406 13.38 2.42 42.56
N PHE A 407 12.58 3.49 42.54
CA PHE A 407 11.12 3.36 42.50
C PHE A 407 10.65 2.66 41.23
N LYS A 408 11.36 2.83 40.12
CA LYS A 408 11.06 2.14 38.84
C LYS A 408 10.91 0.62 38.99
N ASN A 409 11.63 0.01 39.93
CA ASN A 409 11.55 -1.44 40.18
C ASN A 409 10.17 -1.89 40.68
N SER A 410 9.41 -0.99 41.31
CA SER A 410 8.02 -1.24 41.75
C SER A 410 6.99 -0.95 40.67
N LEU A 411 7.39 -0.37 39.53
CA LEU A 411 6.51 0.02 38.43
C LEU A 411 6.48 -1.00 37.28
N SER A 412 7.11 -2.16 37.44
CA SER A 412 7.13 -3.22 36.43
C SER A 412 5.90 -4.13 36.47
N ARG A 413 5.13 -4.14 37.57
CA ARG A 413 3.97 -5.01 37.78
C ARG A 413 2.74 -4.24 38.24
N TRP A 414 1.63 -4.45 37.56
CA TRP A 414 0.34 -3.80 37.78
C TRP A 414 -0.75 -4.85 37.96
N THR A 415 -1.98 -4.42 38.23
CA THR A 415 -3.09 -5.35 38.54
C THR A 415 -3.33 -6.34 37.41
N ASN A 416 -3.35 -5.87 36.16
CA ASN A 416 -3.73 -6.66 34.99
C ASN A 416 -2.61 -6.82 33.96
N PHE A 417 -1.43 -6.20 34.17
CA PHE A 417 -0.30 -6.32 33.25
C PHE A 417 1.07 -6.20 33.94
N GLU A 418 2.12 -6.69 33.28
CA GLU A 418 3.51 -6.47 33.67
C GLU A 418 4.44 -6.24 32.47
N PHE A 419 5.57 -5.58 32.70
CA PHE A 419 6.66 -5.45 31.73
C PHE A 419 7.67 -6.58 31.94
N ASP A 420 8.00 -7.30 30.87
CA ASP A 420 8.95 -8.42 30.86
C ASP A 420 10.06 -8.17 29.82
N ILE A 421 11.04 -9.06 29.78
CA ILE A 421 12.14 -9.07 28.83
C ILE A 421 11.60 -9.38 27.43
N SER A 422 12.04 -8.62 26.44
CA SER A 422 11.76 -8.83 25.01
C SER A 422 12.02 -10.29 24.64
N ASN A 423 11.06 -10.87 23.93
CA ASN A 423 11.02 -12.29 23.52
C ASN A 423 10.46 -13.27 24.57
N LYS A 424 9.91 -12.83 25.72
CA LYS A 424 9.11 -13.67 26.63
C LYS A 424 7.65 -13.22 26.62
N ASN A 425 6.77 -14.10 26.16
CA ASN A 425 5.33 -13.87 26.17
C ASN A 425 4.62 -14.97 26.95
N SER A 426 3.94 -14.59 28.02
CA SER A 426 2.90 -15.42 28.62
C SER A 426 1.63 -14.59 28.69
N GLY A 427 0.55 -15.07 28.06
CA GLY A 427 -0.75 -14.38 28.04
C GLY A 427 -1.34 -14.33 26.63
N ILE A 428 -0.76 -13.51 25.75
CA ILE A 428 -1.20 -13.29 24.35
C ILE A 428 -0.11 -13.77 23.38
N SER A 429 -0.53 -14.40 22.28
CA SER A 429 0.34 -14.84 21.19
C SER A 429 0.76 -13.66 20.34
N LEU A 430 2.06 -13.55 20.10
CA LEU A 430 2.64 -12.46 19.31
C LEU A 430 3.05 -12.98 17.93
N TRP A 431 3.18 -12.07 16.99
CA TRP A 431 3.56 -12.36 15.63
C TRP A 431 4.98 -12.96 15.55
N VAL A 432 5.17 -14.03 14.75
CA VAL A 432 6.43 -14.82 14.72
C VAL A 432 7.64 -13.98 14.32
N GLY A 433 7.43 -12.92 13.55
CA GLY A 433 8.49 -11.99 13.14
C GLY A 433 8.82 -10.90 14.16
N ASN A 434 7.85 -10.45 14.98
CA ASN A 434 7.99 -9.31 15.90
C ASN A 434 7.27 -9.56 17.23
N ALA A 435 8.02 -9.51 18.33
CA ALA A 435 7.50 -9.73 19.69
C ALA A 435 6.77 -8.50 20.28
N ASP A 436 6.33 -7.55 19.44
CA ASP A 436 5.67 -6.30 19.84
C ASP A 436 4.32 -6.10 19.13
N ILE A 437 3.79 -7.17 18.52
CA ILE A 437 2.52 -7.15 17.78
C ILE A 437 1.67 -8.36 18.20
N SER A 438 0.45 -8.09 18.65
CA SER A 438 -0.52 -9.10 19.07
C SER A 438 -1.27 -9.68 17.87
N LYS A 439 -1.38 -11.02 17.81
CA LYS A 439 -2.12 -11.70 16.74
C LYS A 439 -3.62 -11.72 17.03
N LYS A 440 -4.43 -11.23 16.08
CA LYS A 440 -5.89 -11.30 16.16
C LYS A 440 -6.39 -12.69 15.75
N ARG A 441 -7.51 -13.11 16.31
CA ARG A 441 -8.18 -14.39 16.06
C ARG A 441 -9.22 -14.20 14.96
N PHE A 442 -8.93 -14.66 13.75
CA PHE A 442 -9.92 -14.66 12.65
C PHE A 442 -10.63 -16.01 12.48
N VAL A 443 -10.13 -17.09 13.07
CA VAL A 443 -10.70 -18.44 12.95
C VAL A 443 -11.20 -18.95 14.30
N LEU A 444 -12.20 -19.83 14.28
CA LEU A 444 -12.70 -20.48 15.49
C LEU A 444 -11.61 -21.33 16.15
N PRO A 445 -11.50 -21.32 17.49
CA PRO A 445 -10.63 -22.24 18.19
C PRO A 445 -11.14 -23.68 18.08
N GLU A 446 -10.24 -24.65 18.26
CA GLU A 446 -10.63 -26.06 18.32
C GLU A 446 -11.65 -26.33 19.43
N GLN A 447 -12.55 -27.29 19.21
CA GLN A 447 -13.55 -27.70 20.20
C GLN A 447 -12.90 -28.12 21.54
N SER A 448 -11.70 -28.73 21.47
CA SER A 448 -10.90 -29.12 22.64
C SER A 448 -10.58 -27.94 23.58
N VAL A 449 -10.33 -26.74 23.03
CA VAL A 449 -10.07 -25.52 23.79
C VAL A 449 -11.34 -25.03 24.48
N LEU A 450 -12.49 -25.10 23.79
CA LEU A 450 -13.80 -24.73 24.36
C LEU A 450 -14.23 -25.71 25.46
N ASP A 451 -13.89 -26.99 25.33
CA ASP A 451 -14.21 -28.03 26.30
C ASP A 451 -13.42 -27.86 27.61
N GLN A 452 -12.23 -27.26 27.56
CA GLN A 452 -11.36 -27.00 28.71
C GLN A 452 -11.69 -25.72 29.50
N LEU A 453 -12.61 -24.87 29.00
CA LEU A 453 -13.03 -23.65 29.69
C LEU A 453 -13.58 -23.95 31.09
N LYS A 454 -13.01 -23.34 32.13
CA LYS A 454 -13.54 -23.41 33.50
C LYS A 454 -14.89 -22.70 33.61
N ASP A 455 -15.02 -21.54 32.96
CA ASP A 455 -16.27 -20.79 32.88
C ASP A 455 -16.97 -21.02 31.53
N LYS A 456 -17.99 -21.88 31.55
CA LYS A 456 -18.77 -22.22 30.36
C LYS A 456 -19.61 -21.05 29.83
N SER A 457 -19.89 -20.01 30.64
CA SER A 457 -20.62 -18.83 30.17
C SER A 457 -19.84 -18.02 29.13
N ARG A 458 -18.52 -18.23 29.04
CA ARG A 458 -17.64 -17.56 28.07
C ARG A 458 -17.66 -18.21 26.68
N LYS A 459 -18.19 -19.42 26.54
CA LYS A 459 -18.21 -20.15 25.26
C LYS A 459 -18.84 -19.32 24.12
N PRO A 460 -20.06 -18.73 24.28
CA PRO A 460 -20.64 -17.90 23.22
C PRO A 460 -19.82 -16.65 22.87
N LEU A 461 -19.08 -16.10 23.84
CA LEU A 461 -18.22 -14.93 23.61
C LEU A 461 -16.99 -15.30 22.77
N ILE A 462 -16.43 -16.49 22.99
CA ILE A 462 -15.28 -17.00 22.24
C ILE A 462 -15.70 -17.44 20.84
N GLU A 463 -16.88 -18.05 20.69
CA GLU A 463 -17.44 -18.43 19.39
C GLU A 463 -17.78 -17.21 18.51
N ALA A 464 -18.25 -16.11 19.10
CA ALA A 464 -18.54 -14.88 18.36
C ALA A 464 -17.29 -14.09 17.96
N ALA A 465 -16.22 -14.11 18.78
CA ALA A 465 -15.07 -13.22 18.63
C ALA A 465 -14.38 -13.26 17.23
N PRO A 466 -14.15 -14.42 16.59
CA PRO A 466 -13.56 -14.46 15.26
C PRO A 466 -14.38 -13.71 14.21
N TYR A 467 -15.71 -13.81 14.28
CA TYR A 467 -16.60 -13.10 13.37
C TYR A 467 -16.62 -11.60 13.64
N GLN A 468 -16.48 -11.19 14.91
CA GLN A 468 -16.33 -9.77 15.26
C GLN A 468 -15.02 -9.19 14.70
N VAL A 469 -13.90 -9.91 14.82
CA VAL A 469 -12.59 -9.52 14.26
C VAL A 469 -12.64 -9.43 12.72
N GLN A 470 -13.24 -10.44 12.08
CA GLN A 470 -13.43 -10.43 10.63
C GLN A 470 -14.28 -9.23 10.21
N ASP A 471 -15.44 -9.03 10.85
CA ASP A 471 -16.35 -7.95 10.50
C ASP A 471 -15.72 -6.58 10.71
N ASP A 472 -15.04 -6.34 11.83
CA ASP A 472 -14.32 -5.09 12.07
C ASP A 472 -13.35 -4.77 10.92
N THR A 473 -12.59 -5.77 10.46
CA THR A 473 -11.67 -5.61 9.34
C THR A 473 -12.38 -5.29 8.02
N VAL A 474 -13.52 -5.95 7.74
CA VAL A 474 -14.34 -5.67 6.55
C VAL A 474 -14.93 -4.25 6.63
N GLN A 475 -15.40 -3.82 7.81
CA GLN A 475 -15.96 -2.48 8.01
C GLN A 475 -14.89 -1.39 7.87
N VAL A 476 -13.64 -1.62 8.31
CA VAL A 476 -12.50 -0.70 8.03
C VAL A 476 -12.32 -0.49 6.54
N GLY A 477 -12.28 -1.58 5.75
CA GLY A 477 -12.15 -1.51 4.30
C GLY A 477 -13.29 -0.72 3.65
N LYS A 478 -14.53 -0.99 4.08
CA LYS A 478 -15.75 -0.26 3.65
C LYS A 478 -15.66 1.22 4.00
N PHE A 479 -15.29 1.55 5.23
CA PHE A 479 -15.19 2.93 5.73
C PHE A 479 -14.23 3.76 4.87
N TRP A 480 -12.98 3.32 4.71
CA TRP A 480 -11.98 4.10 3.97
C TRP A 480 -12.25 4.15 2.47
N THR A 481 -12.76 3.05 1.88
CA THR A 481 -13.12 3.04 0.46
C THR A 481 -14.29 4.00 0.19
N ASN A 482 -15.29 4.03 1.07
CA ASN A 482 -16.39 4.99 1.00
C ASN A 482 -15.91 6.43 1.24
N GLU A 483 -15.00 6.65 2.21
CA GLU A 483 -14.45 7.97 2.52
C GLU A 483 -13.78 8.63 1.31
N VAL A 484 -12.98 7.86 0.57
CA VAL A 484 -12.35 8.34 -0.67
C VAL A 484 -13.40 8.54 -1.76
N SER A 485 -14.31 7.57 -1.94
CA SER A 485 -15.34 7.63 -2.99
C SER A 485 -16.22 8.87 -2.84
N ARG A 486 -16.74 9.14 -1.63
CA ARG A 486 -17.57 10.33 -1.34
C ARG A 486 -16.78 11.64 -1.48
N THR A 487 -15.51 11.65 -1.07
CA THR A 487 -14.63 12.83 -1.20
C THR A 487 -14.43 13.22 -2.67
N LEU A 488 -14.10 12.24 -3.52
CA LEU A 488 -13.89 12.49 -4.95
C LEU A 488 -15.20 12.87 -5.66
N ALA A 489 -16.30 12.21 -5.32
CA ALA A 489 -17.62 12.50 -5.90
C ALA A 489 -18.08 13.92 -5.53
N GLU A 490 -17.98 14.32 -4.26
CA GLU A 490 -18.35 15.67 -3.80
C GLU A 490 -17.48 16.75 -4.45
N GLU A 491 -16.15 16.56 -4.48
CA GLU A 491 -15.23 17.53 -5.09
C GLU A 491 -15.53 17.74 -6.58
N ALA A 492 -15.66 16.64 -7.34
CA ALA A 492 -15.93 16.72 -8.77
C ALA A 492 -17.33 17.29 -9.06
N ALA A 493 -18.36 16.85 -8.32
CA ALA A 493 -19.72 17.37 -8.49
C ALA A 493 -19.79 18.86 -8.18
N ARG A 494 -19.13 19.31 -7.10
CA ARG A 494 -19.10 20.72 -6.71
C ARG A 494 -18.45 21.60 -7.77
N GLU A 495 -17.29 21.19 -8.30
CA GLU A 495 -16.58 21.93 -9.35
C GLU A 495 -17.36 21.97 -10.68
N ILE A 496 -17.95 20.84 -11.08
CA ILE A 496 -18.79 20.76 -12.29
C ILE A 496 -20.02 21.64 -12.14
N GLY A 497 -20.74 21.50 -11.02
CA GLY A 497 -21.96 22.25 -10.77
C GLY A 497 -21.72 23.76 -10.64
N GLN A 498 -20.56 24.20 -10.12
CA GLN A 498 -20.17 25.62 -10.18
C GLN A 498 -20.13 26.13 -11.63
N LYS A 499 -19.46 25.41 -12.53
CA LYS A 499 -19.34 25.80 -13.94
C LYS A 499 -20.66 25.74 -14.69
N VAL A 500 -21.51 24.77 -14.37
CA VAL A 500 -22.86 24.66 -14.94
C VAL A 500 -23.75 25.82 -14.46
N ASN A 501 -23.70 26.17 -13.18
CA ASN A 501 -24.42 27.33 -12.64
C ASN A 501 -23.93 28.66 -13.22
N GLU A 502 -22.66 28.74 -13.66
CA GLU A 502 -22.10 29.87 -14.42
C GLU A 502 -22.55 29.91 -15.89
N GLY A 503 -23.36 28.93 -16.35
CA GLY A 503 -23.95 28.88 -17.70
C GLY A 503 -23.26 27.93 -18.68
N SER A 504 -22.29 27.13 -18.25
CA SER A 504 -21.61 26.14 -19.11
C SER A 504 -22.48 24.89 -19.33
N SER A 505 -22.35 24.24 -20.50
CA SER A 505 -22.83 22.85 -20.64
C SER A 505 -21.96 21.90 -19.79
N TYR A 506 -22.45 20.70 -19.47
CA TYR A 506 -21.67 19.70 -18.74
C TYR A 506 -20.35 19.34 -19.45
N LYS A 507 -20.37 19.21 -20.78
CA LYS A 507 -19.16 18.97 -21.57
C LYS A 507 -18.17 20.14 -21.44
N ASP A 508 -18.63 21.38 -21.61
CA ASP A 508 -17.75 22.55 -21.55
C ASP A 508 -17.20 22.75 -20.13
N ALA A 509 -18.00 22.49 -19.10
CA ALA A 509 -17.56 22.47 -17.71
C ALA A 509 -16.42 21.47 -17.50
N ILE A 510 -16.55 20.23 -18.01
CA ILE A 510 -15.47 19.23 -17.94
C ILE A 510 -14.22 19.73 -18.68
N ASP A 511 -14.36 20.28 -19.89
CA ASP A 511 -13.22 20.79 -20.68
C ASP A 511 -12.49 21.94 -19.96
N ILE A 512 -13.23 22.87 -19.35
CA ILE A 512 -12.67 23.98 -18.55
C ILE A 512 -11.93 23.44 -17.33
N LEU A 513 -12.55 22.55 -16.56
CA LEU A 513 -11.97 22.02 -15.33
C LEU A 513 -10.73 21.16 -15.59
N ILE A 514 -10.68 20.44 -16.70
CA ILE A 514 -9.46 19.74 -17.14
C ILE A 514 -8.33 20.74 -17.42
N LYS A 515 -8.64 21.87 -18.08
CA LYS A 515 -7.66 22.94 -18.35
C LYS A 515 -7.20 23.62 -17.06
N GLU A 516 -8.08 23.76 -16.08
CA GLU A 516 -7.80 24.27 -14.73
C GLU A 516 -7.11 23.24 -13.80
N GLN A 517 -6.87 22.00 -14.27
CA GLN A 517 -6.34 20.89 -13.47
C GLN A 517 -7.19 20.54 -12.23
N LYS A 518 -8.50 20.72 -12.35
CA LYS A 518 -9.48 20.37 -11.32
C LYS A 518 -10.17 19.03 -11.58
N LEU A 519 -10.06 18.50 -12.81
CA LEU A 519 -10.46 17.15 -13.18
C LEU A 519 -9.33 16.43 -13.94
N PRO A 520 -9.27 15.08 -13.89
CA PRO A 520 -8.31 14.27 -14.65
C PRO A 520 -8.42 14.49 -16.16
N GLN A 521 -7.30 14.40 -16.89
CA GLN A 521 -7.33 14.47 -18.36
C GLN A 521 -8.13 13.33 -18.98
N LYS A 522 -8.16 12.16 -18.34
CA LYS A 522 -8.94 11.01 -18.79
C LYS A 522 -10.46 11.26 -18.73
N ALA A 523 -10.94 12.27 -17.99
CA ALA A 523 -12.37 12.56 -17.91
C ALA A 523 -13.02 12.83 -19.28
N LYS A 524 -12.26 13.23 -20.31
CA LYS A 524 -12.77 13.41 -21.68
C LYS A 524 -13.46 12.19 -22.28
N ILE A 525 -13.09 10.99 -21.82
CA ILE A 525 -13.66 9.73 -22.29
C ILE A 525 -15.18 9.64 -22.10
N VAL A 526 -15.75 10.40 -21.15
CA VAL A 526 -17.20 10.33 -20.86
C VAL A 526 -18.05 10.86 -22.01
N TYR A 527 -17.52 11.77 -22.83
CA TYR A 527 -18.22 12.36 -23.97
C TYR A 527 -17.71 11.85 -25.32
N GLU A 528 -16.86 10.81 -25.33
CA GLU A 528 -16.53 10.11 -26.57
C GLU A 528 -17.78 9.42 -27.12
N LYS A 529 -18.01 9.60 -28.42
CA LYS A 529 -19.21 9.09 -29.10
C LYS A 529 -18.97 7.71 -29.68
N ASP A 530 -19.99 6.86 -29.59
CA ASP A 530 -20.03 5.60 -30.32
C ASP A 530 -20.37 5.80 -31.81
N ASP A 531 -20.50 4.69 -32.54
CA ASP A 531 -20.83 4.69 -33.97
C ASP A 531 -22.23 5.28 -34.28
N ASN A 532 -23.11 5.40 -33.26
CA ASN A 532 -24.43 6.04 -33.37
C ASN A 532 -24.40 7.53 -32.97
N GLY A 533 -23.25 8.06 -32.57
CA GLY A 533 -23.10 9.46 -32.19
C GLY A 533 -23.55 9.80 -30.77
N ILE A 534 -23.78 8.80 -29.91
CA ILE A 534 -24.21 8.94 -28.51
C ILE A 534 -23.01 8.71 -27.59
N SER A 535 -22.91 9.48 -26.50
CA SER A 535 -21.86 9.31 -25.49
C SER A 535 -22.40 8.82 -24.13
N ALA A 536 -21.50 8.38 -23.26
CA ALA A 536 -21.87 8.03 -21.89
C ALA A 536 -22.39 9.23 -21.09
N LEU A 537 -21.89 10.44 -21.39
CA LEU A 537 -22.36 11.69 -20.81
C LEU A 537 -23.81 12.00 -21.22
N ASP A 538 -24.17 11.76 -22.48
CA ASP A 538 -25.54 11.97 -22.95
C ASP A 538 -26.49 11.01 -22.21
N ASN A 539 -26.12 9.72 -22.14
CA ASN A 539 -26.92 8.69 -21.47
C ASN A 539 -27.02 8.88 -19.94
N ILE A 540 -26.01 9.42 -19.25
CA ILE A 540 -26.13 9.65 -17.79
C ILE A 540 -26.99 10.88 -17.48
N LEU A 541 -27.05 11.87 -18.37
CA LEU A 541 -27.88 13.06 -18.17
C LEU A 541 -29.36 12.81 -18.51
N GLU A 542 -29.64 11.80 -19.32
CA GLU A 542 -31.00 11.40 -19.67
C GLU A 542 -31.55 10.35 -18.70
N LYS A 543 -32.81 10.56 -18.27
CA LYS A 543 -33.54 9.61 -17.41
C LYS A 543 -34.16 8.49 -18.24
N ASP A 544 -34.31 7.32 -17.63
CA ASP A 544 -35.01 6.21 -18.27
C ASP A 544 -36.49 6.59 -18.52
N PHE A 545 -37.02 6.17 -19.67
CA PHE A 545 -38.38 6.50 -20.09
C PHE A 545 -39.45 5.83 -19.22
N PHE A 546 -39.16 4.66 -18.64
CA PHE A 546 -40.07 3.86 -17.83
C PHE A 546 -39.89 4.07 -16.32
N ASP A 547 -38.70 4.49 -15.87
CA ASP A 547 -38.43 4.86 -14.47
C ASP A 547 -37.64 6.18 -14.37
N GLU A 548 -38.31 7.24 -13.93
CA GLU A 548 -37.70 8.57 -13.74
C GLU A 548 -36.62 8.63 -12.64
N ASN A 549 -36.46 7.55 -11.86
CA ASN A 549 -35.40 7.38 -10.87
C ASN A 549 -34.16 6.69 -11.45
N GLU A 550 -34.26 6.07 -12.63
CA GLU A 550 -33.13 5.48 -13.35
C GLU A 550 -32.64 6.40 -14.48
N ARG A 551 -31.39 6.18 -14.91
CA ARG A 551 -30.73 6.92 -15.99
C ARG A 551 -30.38 5.96 -17.12
N ASN A 552 -30.33 6.46 -18.37
CA ASN A 552 -30.03 5.61 -19.54
C ASN A 552 -28.63 4.97 -19.45
N TYR A 553 -27.68 5.61 -18.75
CA TYR A 553 -26.39 5.01 -18.39
C TYR A 553 -26.50 4.22 -17.08
N LYS A 554 -26.16 2.93 -17.14
CA LYS A 554 -26.10 2.04 -15.98
C LYS A 554 -24.74 2.15 -15.29
N LEU A 555 -24.64 3.04 -14.31
CA LEU A 555 -23.49 3.11 -13.41
C LEU A 555 -23.29 1.77 -12.70
N LYS A 556 -22.03 1.38 -12.47
CA LYS A 556 -21.76 0.24 -11.59
C LYS A 556 -22.37 0.51 -10.20
N PRO A 557 -22.92 -0.51 -9.52
CA PRO A 557 -23.64 -0.32 -8.26
C PRO A 557 -22.76 0.39 -7.23
N PHE A 558 -23.27 1.51 -6.70
CA PHE A 558 -22.69 2.23 -5.57
C PHE A 558 -23.69 2.16 -4.42
N LYS A 559 -23.27 1.68 -3.24
CA LYS A 559 -24.18 1.55 -2.09
C LYS A 559 -24.56 2.95 -1.60
N MET A 560 -25.83 3.31 -1.81
CA MET A 560 -26.46 4.48 -1.22
C MET A 560 -27.25 4.09 0.03
N PRO A 561 -27.38 4.99 1.02
CA PRO A 561 -28.17 4.72 2.21
C PRO A 561 -29.66 4.55 1.84
N GLU A 562 -30.27 3.48 2.35
CA GLU A 562 -31.70 3.19 2.17
C GLU A 562 -32.58 4.17 2.97
N SER A 563 -32.08 4.63 4.12
CA SER A 563 -32.77 5.55 5.03
C SER A 563 -31.78 6.45 5.77
N ILE A 564 -32.29 7.45 6.51
CA ILE A 564 -31.47 8.26 7.42
C ILE A 564 -30.75 7.38 8.43
N THR A 565 -31.47 6.42 9.02
CA THR A 565 -30.93 5.49 10.01
C THR A 565 -29.78 4.65 9.43
N ASP A 566 -29.92 4.17 8.19
CA ASP A 566 -28.85 3.42 7.49
C ASP A 566 -27.55 4.23 7.42
N GLY A 567 -27.63 5.48 6.93
CA GLY A 567 -26.45 6.35 6.83
C GLY A 567 -25.80 6.68 8.18
N LEU A 568 -26.58 6.82 9.26
CA LEU A 568 -26.03 7.05 10.60
C LEU A 568 -25.37 5.79 11.18
N MET A 569 -26.01 4.63 10.97
CA MET A 569 -25.54 3.34 11.46
C MET A 569 -24.25 2.87 10.77
N ALA A 570 -23.95 3.38 9.57
CA ALA A 570 -22.72 3.09 8.85
C ALA A 570 -21.46 3.77 9.44
N PHE A 571 -21.60 4.77 10.32
CA PHE A 571 -20.47 5.48 10.90
C PHE A 571 -19.87 4.77 12.13
N PRO A 572 -18.60 4.32 12.08
CA PRO A 572 -17.90 3.77 13.23
C PRO A 572 -17.53 4.88 14.23
N MET A 573 -18.10 4.84 15.44
CA MET A 573 -17.91 5.93 16.42
C MET A 573 -16.49 6.02 16.97
N ASP A 574 -15.76 4.91 16.96
CA ASP A 574 -14.33 4.80 17.31
C ASP A 574 -13.39 5.36 16.23
N ALA A 575 -13.91 5.79 15.07
CA ALA A 575 -13.17 6.60 14.10
C ALA A 575 -12.96 8.05 14.56
N ILE A 576 -13.69 8.51 15.57
CA ILE A 576 -13.48 9.85 16.14
C ILE A 576 -12.17 9.85 16.92
N GLU A 577 -11.35 10.88 16.71
CA GLU A 577 -10.00 11.04 17.24
C GLU A 577 -9.97 11.37 18.75
N PHE A 578 -10.87 10.78 19.54
CA PHE A 578 -10.86 10.84 21.00
C PHE A 578 -9.64 10.14 21.60
N ALA A 579 -9.42 10.31 22.92
CA ALA A 579 -8.38 9.59 23.64
C ALA A 579 -8.52 8.07 23.46
N PRO A 580 -7.41 7.30 23.42
CA PRO A 580 -7.44 5.85 23.20
C PRO A 580 -8.40 5.09 24.12
N ASP A 581 -8.51 5.47 25.39
CA ASP A 581 -9.40 4.84 26.37
C ASP A 581 -10.90 5.02 26.04
N LEU A 582 -11.28 6.19 25.51
CA LEU A 582 -12.65 6.46 25.08
C LEU A 582 -12.94 5.83 23.71
N ALA A 583 -11.97 5.83 22.79
CA ALA A 583 -12.09 5.14 21.51
C ALA A 583 -12.27 3.62 21.73
N GLY A 584 -11.50 3.02 22.63
CA GLY A 584 -11.65 1.63 23.05
C GLY A 584 -13.07 1.33 23.59
N ALA A 585 -13.61 2.22 24.43
CA ALA A 585 -14.98 2.05 24.93
C ALA A 585 -16.07 2.17 23.85
N LEU A 586 -15.87 3.06 22.86
CA LEU A 586 -16.77 3.17 21.69
C LEU A 586 -16.69 1.96 20.77
N SER A 587 -15.58 1.22 20.81
CA SER A 587 -15.37 -0.01 20.03
C SER A 587 -15.99 -1.27 20.66
N TYR A 588 -16.57 -1.19 21.86
CA TYR A 588 -17.16 -2.35 22.54
C TYR A 588 -18.28 -3.01 21.72
N PRO A 589 -18.43 -4.35 21.77
CA PRO A 589 -19.56 -5.07 21.18
C PRO A 589 -20.95 -4.67 21.70
N HIS A 590 -21.00 -3.95 22.81
CA HIS A 590 -22.20 -3.32 23.35
C HIS A 590 -22.67 -2.10 22.52
N ILE A 591 -21.78 -1.47 21.74
CA ILE A 591 -21.99 -0.20 21.06
C ILE A 591 -21.71 -0.32 19.57
N LYS A 592 -20.55 -0.86 19.20
CA LYS A 592 -20.04 -0.93 17.82
C LYS A 592 -20.73 -2.02 17.02
N ASN A 593 -20.88 -1.78 15.72
CA ASN A 593 -21.38 -2.76 14.76
C ASN A 593 -20.40 -3.94 14.64
N LEU A 594 -20.82 -5.14 15.04
CA LEU A 594 -20.00 -6.34 14.93
C LEU A 594 -20.84 -7.59 14.65
N ALA A 595 -20.44 -8.35 13.64
CA ALA A 595 -21.00 -9.67 13.37
C ALA A 595 -20.74 -10.65 14.52
N VAL A 596 -21.68 -11.58 14.77
CA VAL A 596 -21.54 -12.62 15.81
C VAL A 596 -21.59 -14.04 15.23
N THR A 597 -21.84 -14.15 13.93
CA THR A 597 -21.92 -15.39 13.16
C THR A 597 -21.26 -15.19 11.80
N GLU A 598 -20.91 -16.28 11.12
CA GLU A 598 -20.26 -16.22 9.80
C GLU A 598 -21.07 -15.45 8.76
N ASP A 599 -22.39 -15.69 8.72
CA ASP A 599 -23.33 -15.11 7.76
C ASP A 599 -23.58 -13.60 7.98
N THR A 600 -23.25 -13.10 9.17
CA THR A 600 -23.43 -11.67 9.50
C THR A 600 -22.18 -10.83 9.22
N VAL A 601 -21.03 -11.46 8.93
CA VAL A 601 -19.78 -10.75 8.59
C VAL A 601 -19.95 -9.94 7.30
N GLY A 602 -19.63 -8.65 7.37
CA GLY A 602 -19.68 -7.72 6.24
C GLY A 602 -21.05 -7.04 6.04
N LEU A 603 -22.10 -7.53 6.70
CA LEU A 603 -23.41 -6.87 6.69
C LEU A 603 -23.31 -5.47 7.30
N SER A 604 -24.20 -4.56 6.87
CA SER A 604 -24.31 -3.28 7.53
C SER A 604 -25.02 -3.45 8.88
N ARG A 605 -24.73 -2.56 9.84
CA ARG A 605 -25.50 -2.46 11.07
C ARG A 605 -27.00 -2.33 10.81
N TYR A 606 -27.36 -1.61 9.75
CA TYR A 606 -28.75 -1.43 9.35
C TYR A 606 -29.41 -2.72 8.85
N ASP A 607 -28.69 -3.56 8.10
CA ASP A 607 -29.20 -4.85 7.67
C ASP A 607 -29.44 -5.78 8.86
N MET A 608 -28.50 -5.80 9.82
CA MET A 608 -28.67 -6.56 11.07
C MET A 608 -29.79 -5.98 11.95
N TYR A 609 -29.96 -4.66 11.97
CA TYR A 609 -31.08 -4.00 12.65
C TYR A 609 -32.43 -4.40 12.03
N LYS A 610 -32.52 -4.49 10.69
CA LYS A 610 -33.73 -4.93 9.97
C LYS A 610 -34.11 -6.39 10.26
N MET A 611 -33.14 -7.27 10.53
CA MET A 611 -33.38 -8.65 10.94
C MET A 611 -34.09 -8.73 12.32
N GLY A 612 -33.98 -7.68 13.15
CA GLY A 612 -34.67 -7.62 14.43
C GLY A 612 -34.26 -8.75 15.37
N ASP A 613 -35.25 -9.38 16.02
CA ASP A 613 -34.99 -10.41 17.03
C ASP A 613 -34.29 -11.66 16.47
N GLU A 614 -34.36 -11.92 15.16
CA GLU A 614 -33.61 -13.01 14.51
C GLU A 614 -32.09 -12.83 14.71
N TYR A 615 -31.59 -11.61 14.55
CA TYR A 615 -30.19 -11.28 14.79
C TYR A 615 -29.88 -11.10 16.28
N TYR A 616 -30.71 -10.34 17.02
CA TYR A 616 -30.44 -10.08 18.44
C TYR A 616 -30.37 -11.38 19.27
N ASN A 617 -31.13 -12.42 18.91
CA ASN A 617 -31.08 -13.72 19.60
C ASN A 617 -29.76 -14.48 19.36
N GLN A 618 -29.04 -14.20 18.28
CA GLN A 618 -27.71 -14.77 18.01
C GLN A 618 -26.60 -14.08 18.82
N MET A 619 -26.83 -12.82 19.23
CA MET A 619 -25.86 -12.09 20.04
C MET A 619 -25.69 -12.72 21.43
N PRO A 620 -24.44 -12.78 21.95
CA PRO A 620 -24.20 -13.15 23.35
C PRO A 620 -25.02 -12.28 24.31
N GLU A 621 -25.59 -12.90 25.34
CA GLU A 621 -26.48 -12.24 26.32
C GLU A 621 -25.82 -11.01 26.95
N ARG A 622 -24.52 -11.11 27.22
CA ARG A 622 -23.65 -10.03 27.73
C ARG A 622 -23.79 -8.71 26.94
N TYR A 623 -23.91 -8.79 25.62
CA TYR A 623 -23.89 -7.61 24.73
C TYR A 623 -25.30 -7.13 24.33
N ARG A 624 -26.23 -8.09 24.21
CA ARG A 624 -27.52 -7.92 23.52
C ARG A 624 -28.34 -6.72 23.96
N ALA A 625 -28.60 -6.58 25.26
CA ALA A 625 -29.52 -5.56 25.77
C ALA A 625 -28.98 -4.14 25.51
N GLN A 626 -27.68 -3.94 25.72
CA GLN A 626 -27.03 -2.66 25.54
C GLN A 626 -26.86 -2.31 24.05
N TYR A 627 -26.56 -3.30 23.20
CA TYR A 627 -26.51 -3.13 21.75
C TYR A 627 -27.86 -2.66 21.17
N LYS A 628 -28.95 -3.35 21.52
CA LYS A 628 -30.32 -2.96 21.12
C LYS A 628 -30.69 -1.56 21.60
N LYS A 629 -30.22 -1.17 22.79
CA LYS A 629 -30.42 0.20 23.30
C LYS A 629 -29.67 1.23 22.47
N MET A 630 -28.44 0.94 22.05
CA MET A 630 -27.67 1.83 21.18
C MET A 630 -28.31 1.96 19.79
N ASP A 631 -28.79 0.86 19.20
CA ASP A 631 -29.55 0.90 17.94
C ASP A 631 -30.78 1.80 18.05
N ASN A 632 -31.51 1.72 19.17
CA ASN A 632 -32.64 2.59 19.43
C ASN A 632 -32.25 4.07 19.56
N VAL A 633 -31.09 4.37 20.14
CA VAL A 633 -30.57 5.76 20.20
C VAL A 633 -30.28 6.28 18.80
N ILE A 634 -29.66 5.48 17.94
CA ILE A 634 -29.38 5.88 16.56
C ILE A 634 -30.70 6.06 15.78
N ALA A 635 -31.57 5.05 15.82
CA ALA A 635 -32.80 5.01 15.02
C ALA A 635 -33.88 6.02 15.45
N ASN A 636 -33.93 6.39 16.74
CA ASN A 636 -34.97 7.27 17.27
C ASN A 636 -34.45 8.65 17.66
N ASP A 637 -33.36 8.76 18.40
CA ASP A 637 -32.85 10.06 18.89
C ASP A 637 -32.00 10.76 17.80
N MET A 638 -31.00 10.08 17.26
CA MET A 638 -30.10 10.65 16.24
C MET A 638 -30.80 10.88 14.89
N SER A 639 -31.63 9.93 14.44
CA SER A 639 -32.39 10.08 13.20
C SER A 639 -33.38 11.24 13.24
N VAL A 640 -34.04 11.51 14.37
CA VAL A 640 -34.94 12.68 14.52
C VAL A 640 -34.14 13.98 14.41
N LYS A 641 -33.00 14.08 15.09
CA LYS A 641 -32.13 15.26 14.98
C LYS A 641 -31.59 15.45 13.57
N THR A 642 -31.28 14.35 12.88
CA THR A 642 -30.81 14.36 11.49
C THR A 642 -31.91 14.82 10.52
N LYS A 643 -33.16 14.40 10.71
CA LYS A 643 -34.31 14.90 9.94
C LYS A 643 -34.45 16.42 10.05
N ASP A 644 -34.28 16.99 11.24
CA ASP A 644 -34.30 18.44 11.44
C ASP A 644 -33.13 19.15 10.72
N ILE A 645 -31.93 18.57 10.75
CA ILE A 645 -30.78 19.08 9.97
C ILE A 645 -31.08 19.04 8.46
N ILE A 646 -31.59 17.91 7.94
CA ILE A 646 -31.87 17.72 6.52
C ILE A 646 -33.00 18.65 6.04
N ASN A 647 -34.05 18.85 6.82
CA ASN A 647 -35.13 19.79 6.47
C ASN A 647 -34.61 21.22 6.32
N LYS A 648 -33.82 21.70 7.30
CA LYS A 648 -33.21 23.05 7.26
C LYS A 648 -32.23 23.20 6.10
N LEU A 649 -31.47 22.15 5.80
CA LEU A 649 -30.56 22.13 4.66
C LEU A 649 -31.33 22.13 3.32
N SER A 650 -32.41 21.35 3.22
CA SER A 650 -33.31 21.28 2.05
C SER A 650 -33.88 22.65 1.69
N GLU A 651 -34.35 23.40 2.70
CA GLU A 651 -34.86 24.77 2.54
C GLU A 651 -33.79 25.72 1.99
N LYS A 652 -32.55 25.62 2.51
CA LYS A 652 -31.43 26.48 2.10
C LYS A 652 -30.92 26.16 0.69
N LEU A 653 -30.86 24.88 0.33
CA LEU A 653 -30.41 24.44 -0.99
C LEU A 653 -31.51 24.53 -2.06
N ASN A 654 -32.77 24.73 -1.65
CA ASN A 654 -33.95 24.63 -2.51
C ASN A 654 -34.04 23.25 -3.21
N ILE A 655 -33.76 22.18 -2.46
CA ILE A 655 -33.78 20.78 -2.93
C ILE A 655 -34.72 19.97 -2.05
N LYS A 656 -35.57 19.14 -2.65
CA LYS A 656 -36.48 18.26 -1.90
C LYS A 656 -35.78 16.95 -1.51
N MET A 657 -35.01 16.97 -0.43
CA MET A 657 -34.30 15.77 0.05
C MET A 657 -35.21 14.76 0.76
N LEU A 658 -36.33 15.22 1.35
CA LEU A 658 -37.30 14.37 2.04
C LEU A 658 -38.68 14.46 1.36
N ASP A 659 -39.37 13.33 1.32
CA ASP A 659 -40.75 13.24 0.85
C ASP A 659 -41.76 13.64 1.93
N ALA A 660 -43.07 13.56 1.62
CA ALA A 660 -44.12 13.91 2.57
C ALA A 660 -44.21 12.98 3.79
N LYS A 661 -43.61 11.77 3.72
CA LYS A 661 -43.52 10.80 4.82
C LYS A 661 -42.24 10.97 5.63
N GLY A 662 -41.34 11.88 5.23
CA GLY A 662 -40.03 12.08 5.84
C GLY A 662 -39.02 10.99 5.49
N GLU A 663 -39.21 10.33 4.35
CA GLU A 663 -38.29 9.37 3.73
C GLU A 663 -37.39 10.09 2.72
N LEU A 664 -36.18 9.57 2.48
CA LEU A 664 -35.24 10.15 1.50
C LEU A 664 -35.79 9.98 0.08
N THR A 665 -35.90 11.09 -0.66
CA THR A 665 -36.12 11.05 -2.11
C THR A 665 -34.88 10.50 -2.82
N GLN A 666 -34.95 10.18 -4.11
CA GLN A 666 -33.78 9.69 -4.85
C GLN A 666 -32.62 10.71 -4.82
N GLU A 667 -32.90 11.99 -5.11
CA GLU A 667 -31.92 13.07 -4.96
C GLU A 667 -31.46 13.25 -3.51
N GLY A 668 -32.37 13.07 -2.55
CA GLY A 668 -32.05 13.05 -1.12
C GLY A 668 -31.06 11.95 -0.73
N LYS A 669 -31.18 10.73 -1.28
CA LYS A 669 -30.25 9.62 -1.06
C LYS A 669 -28.86 9.93 -1.60
N GLU A 670 -28.78 10.54 -2.79
CA GLU A 670 -27.51 10.90 -3.43
C GLU A 670 -26.74 11.96 -2.62
N ILE A 671 -27.41 13.02 -2.18
CA ILE A 671 -26.80 14.06 -1.36
C ILE A 671 -26.49 13.53 0.04
N TYR A 672 -27.41 12.81 0.67
CA TYR A 672 -27.21 12.26 2.01
C TYR A 672 -26.04 11.28 2.06
N ALA A 673 -25.80 10.49 1.00
CA ALA A 673 -24.64 9.61 0.90
C ALA A 673 -23.29 10.35 1.07
N LEU A 674 -23.21 11.63 0.66
CA LEU A 674 -21.99 12.43 0.80
C LEU A 674 -21.75 12.89 2.25
N ILE A 675 -22.83 13.21 2.98
CA ILE A 675 -22.77 13.91 4.27
C ILE A 675 -23.18 13.07 5.49
N ALA A 676 -23.73 11.87 5.32
CA ALA A 676 -24.21 11.05 6.44
C ALA A 676 -23.14 10.76 7.51
N PRO A 677 -21.89 10.37 7.17
CA PRO A 677 -20.84 10.20 8.16
C PRO A 677 -20.47 11.49 8.89
N ASP A 678 -20.52 12.64 8.20
CA ASP A 678 -20.22 13.95 8.77
C ASP A 678 -21.31 14.35 9.78
N ILE A 679 -22.58 14.07 9.48
CA ILE A 679 -23.70 14.27 10.42
C ILE A 679 -23.52 13.36 11.64
N ALA A 680 -23.22 12.07 11.45
CA ALA A 680 -22.99 11.15 12.57
C ALA A 680 -21.83 11.61 13.47
N LYS A 681 -20.69 12.00 12.88
CA LYS A 681 -19.54 12.56 13.60
C LYS A 681 -19.92 13.83 14.36
N PHE A 682 -20.62 14.76 13.72
CA PHE A 682 -21.10 16.00 14.36
C PHE A 682 -22.01 15.73 15.57
N LEU A 683 -22.95 14.79 15.45
CA LEU A 683 -23.89 14.45 16.53
C LEU A 683 -23.16 13.85 17.74
N VAL A 684 -22.25 12.90 17.52
CA VAL A 684 -21.51 12.24 18.61
C VAL A 684 -20.56 13.22 19.30
N ILE A 685 -19.79 14.02 18.53
CA ILE A 685 -18.90 15.03 19.11
C ILE A 685 -19.69 16.09 19.86
N SER A 686 -20.81 16.58 19.31
CA SER A 686 -21.63 17.58 20.00
C SER A 686 -22.28 17.03 21.27
N ALA A 687 -22.56 15.73 21.32
CA ALA A 687 -23.12 15.08 22.50
C ALA A 687 -22.09 14.86 23.63
N LEU A 688 -20.86 14.43 23.28
CA LEU A 688 -19.82 14.09 24.27
C LEU A 688 -18.90 15.26 24.60
N ALA A 689 -18.63 16.12 23.63
CA ALA A 689 -17.70 17.26 23.73
C ALA A 689 -18.37 18.55 23.20
N PRO A 690 -19.45 19.03 23.85
CA PRO A 690 -20.25 20.16 23.33
C PRO A 690 -19.44 21.47 23.16
N LYS A 691 -18.32 21.62 23.88
CA LYS A 691 -17.43 22.79 23.80
C LYS A 691 -16.50 22.79 22.58
N ILE A 692 -16.23 21.63 21.98
CA ILE A 692 -15.37 21.54 20.80
C ILE A 692 -16.14 22.01 19.57
N GLN A 693 -15.54 22.88 18.77
CA GLN A 693 -16.07 23.38 17.51
C GLN A 693 -15.31 22.79 16.32
N PHE A 694 -15.99 22.62 15.19
CA PHE A 694 -15.33 22.31 13.93
C PHE A 694 -14.72 23.59 13.34
N LYS A 695 -13.69 23.46 12.52
CA LYS A 695 -13.04 24.57 11.83
C LYS A 695 -13.93 25.04 10.68
N GLU A 696 -14.11 26.36 10.54
CA GLU A 696 -14.86 26.91 9.42
C GLU A 696 -14.06 26.79 8.12
N ASN A 697 -14.62 26.05 7.15
CA ASN A 697 -14.13 25.96 5.77
C ASN A 697 -15.30 25.57 4.84
N ASP A 698 -15.03 25.55 3.53
CA ASP A 698 -16.01 25.28 2.47
C ASP A 698 -15.85 23.90 1.81
N LYS A 699 -15.06 23.00 2.39
CA LYS A 699 -14.73 21.69 1.80
C LYS A 699 -15.09 20.48 2.66
N PHE A 700 -14.57 20.40 3.89
CA PHE A 700 -14.66 19.19 4.71
C PHE A 700 -15.03 19.53 6.16
N LEU A 701 -15.75 18.63 6.82
CA LEU A 701 -15.93 18.71 8.27
C LEU A 701 -14.61 18.40 8.97
N GLU A 702 -14.00 19.40 9.59
CA GLU A 702 -12.69 19.28 10.24
C GLU A 702 -12.78 19.68 11.71
N TYR A 703 -12.24 18.84 12.59
CA TYR A 703 -12.03 19.14 14.00
C TYR A 703 -10.52 19.14 14.28
N ASP A 704 -10.10 19.86 15.31
CA ASP A 704 -8.73 19.73 15.81
C ASP A 704 -8.56 18.37 16.50
N PRO A 705 -7.73 17.44 15.95
CA PRO A 705 -7.51 16.14 16.57
C PRO A 705 -6.91 16.23 17.96
N ASP A 706 -6.11 17.26 18.25
CA ASP A 706 -5.46 17.41 19.55
C ASP A 706 -6.45 17.87 20.62
N GLU A 707 -7.49 18.63 20.26
CA GLU A 707 -8.61 18.94 21.14
C GLU A 707 -9.49 17.71 21.37
N LEU A 708 -9.76 16.91 20.34
CA LEU A 708 -10.54 15.67 20.47
C LEU A 708 -9.83 14.66 21.39
N ARG A 709 -8.52 14.51 21.29
CA ARG A 709 -7.73 13.60 22.13
C ARG A 709 -7.71 13.98 23.61
N LYS A 710 -8.09 15.21 23.97
CA LYS A 710 -8.28 15.59 25.39
C LYS A 710 -9.54 14.97 25.99
N ILE A 711 -10.48 14.55 25.15
CA ILE A 711 -11.73 13.91 25.56
C ILE A 711 -11.44 12.43 25.82
N SER A 712 -11.49 12.05 27.09
CA SER A 712 -11.19 10.73 27.65
C SER A 712 -12.33 10.26 28.56
N GLN A 713 -12.21 9.04 29.10
CA GLN A 713 -13.15 8.58 30.13
C GLN A 713 -13.14 9.52 31.34
N ASN A 714 -11.96 9.97 31.78
CA ASN A 714 -11.79 10.88 32.92
C ASN A 714 -12.46 12.24 32.68
N SER A 715 -12.27 12.84 31.50
CA SER A 715 -12.87 14.14 31.19
C SER A 715 -14.40 14.09 31.11
N LEU A 716 -14.96 12.90 30.83
CA LEU A 716 -16.40 12.65 30.83
C LEU A 716 -16.96 12.20 32.18
N ASN A 717 -16.11 12.13 33.22
CA ASN A 717 -16.43 11.61 34.54
C ASN A 717 -16.92 10.15 34.52
N LEU A 718 -16.24 9.30 33.74
CA LEU A 718 -16.52 7.88 33.56
C LEU A 718 -15.44 6.94 34.16
N GLN A 719 -14.43 7.50 34.84
CA GLN A 719 -13.34 6.76 35.47
C GLN A 719 -13.74 5.91 36.68
N TYR A 720 -14.99 6.03 37.13
CA TYR A 720 -15.51 5.29 38.29
C TYR A 720 -16.30 4.04 37.89
N GLU A 721 -16.60 3.88 36.60
CA GLU A 721 -17.26 2.67 36.09
C GLU A 721 -16.27 1.51 36.21
N ILE A 722 -16.69 0.41 36.86
CA ILE A 722 -15.78 -0.67 37.24
C ILE A 722 -15.78 -1.83 36.24
N SER A 723 -16.65 -1.76 35.22
CA SER A 723 -16.77 -2.76 34.16
C SER A 723 -17.04 -2.15 32.77
N PRO A 724 -16.68 -2.86 31.68
CA PRO A 724 -17.02 -2.44 30.31
C PRO A 724 -18.52 -2.24 30.06
N GLU A 725 -19.38 -3.01 30.71
CA GLU A 725 -20.85 -2.94 30.61
C GLU A 725 -21.40 -1.63 31.17
N GLU A 726 -20.96 -1.26 32.37
CA GLU A 726 -21.33 0.00 33.02
C GLU A 726 -20.86 1.19 32.20
N LEU A 727 -19.62 1.12 31.70
CA LEU A 727 -19.05 2.15 30.83
C LEU A 727 -19.85 2.30 29.53
N ALA A 728 -20.20 1.19 28.87
CA ALA A 728 -21.03 1.21 27.67
C ALA A 728 -22.42 1.82 27.93
N ALA A 729 -23.06 1.42 29.04
CA ALA A 729 -24.36 1.95 29.45
C ALA A 729 -24.32 3.46 29.74
N ALA A 730 -23.31 3.92 30.46
CA ALA A 730 -23.09 5.32 30.77
C ALA A 730 -22.82 6.14 29.50
N LEU A 731 -22.02 5.62 28.58
CA LEU A 731 -21.69 6.28 27.32
C LEU A 731 -22.91 6.41 26.40
N THR A 732 -23.68 5.34 26.18
CA THR A 732 -24.93 5.40 25.40
C THR A 732 -25.92 6.39 26.02
N ASN A 733 -26.04 6.45 27.36
CA ASN A 733 -26.89 7.42 28.03
C ASN A 733 -26.40 8.87 27.83
N LYS A 734 -25.09 9.11 27.87
CA LYS A 734 -24.48 10.43 27.60
C LYS A 734 -24.71 10.85 26.14
N ILE A 735 -24.50 9.95 25.18
CA ILE A 735 -24.78 10.21 23.75
C ILE A 735 -26.26 10.58 23.59
N LYS A 736 -27.19 9.77 24.10
CA LYS A 736 -28.63 10.04 24.01
C LYS A 736 -29.00 11.42 24.57
N LYS A 737 -28.57 11.72 25.81
CA LYS A 737 -28.88 13.01 26.46
C LYS A 737 -28.23 14.18 25.70
N GLY A 738 -27.00 14.02 25.26
CA GLY A 738 -26.23 15.03 24.55
C GLY A 738 -26.83 15.37 23.19
N VAL A 739 -27.20 14.36 22.38
CA VAL A 739 -27.87 14.56 21.08
C VAL A 739 -29.17 15.35 21.24
N ASN A 740 -29.96 15.03 22.26
CA ASN A 740 -31.20 15.73 22.56
C ASN A 740 -30.99 17.15 23.14
N SER A 741 -29.76 17.50 23.54
CA SER A 741 -29.39 18.78 24.15
C SER A 741 -28.52 19.66 23.24
N ILE A 742 -28.28 19.28 21.96
CA ILE A 742 -27.53 20.10 21.01
C ILE A 742 -28.24 21.45 20.84
N SER A 743 -27.50 22.55 21.03
CA SER A 743 -28.05 23.90 20.92
C SER A 743 -28.48 24.24 19.49
N ALA A 744 -29.52 25.07 19.37
CA ALA A 744 -30.02 25.52 18.07
C ALA A 744 -28.94 26.29 17.27
N GLU A 745 -28.10 27.06 17.96
CA GLU A 745 -26.96 27.79 17.38
C GLU A 745 -25.95 26.83 16.75
N LYS A 746 -25.43 25.86 17.52
CA LYS A 746 -24.45 24.89 17.02
C LYS A 746 -24.99 24.06 15.86
N GLN A 747 -26.28 23.73 15.89
CA GLN A 747 -26.95 23.06 14.79
C GLN A 747 -27.07 23.96 13.56
N ALA A 748 -27.40 25.24 13.73
CA ALA A 748 -27.48 26.21 12.63
C ALA A 748 -26.11 26.42 11.97
N ASP A 749 -25.03 26.52 12.76
CA ASP A 749 -23.66 26.62 12.26
C ASP A 749 -23.29 25.43 11.38
N PHE A 750 -23.64 24.22 11.83
CA PHE A 750 -23.40 23.01 11.06
C PHE A 750 -24.23 22.95 9.77
N VAL A 751 -25.50 23.33 9.80
CA VAL A 751 -26.34 23.44 8.60
C VAL A 751 -25.76 24.47 7.62
N ASN A 752 -25.27 25.61 8.10
CA ASN A 752 -24.62 26.61 7.25
C ASN A 752 -23.32 26.09 6.64
N HIS A 753 -22.53 25.30 7.38
CA HIS A 753 -21.34 24.64 6.84
C HIS A 753 -21.70 23.67 5.70
N LEU A 754 -22.73 22.83 5.89
CA LEU A 754 -23.21 21.91 4.85
C LEU A 754 -23.77 22.64 3.62
N GLU A 755 -24.54 23.71 3.82
CA GLU A 755 -25.06 24.55 2.74
C GLU A 755 -23.93 25.12 1.89
N LYS A 756 -22.91 25.73 2.52
CA LYS A 756 -21.74 26.27 1.81
C LYS A 756 -21.06 25.20 0.96
N ARG A 757 -20.90 23.98 1.48
CA ARG A 757 -20.27 22.86 0.76
C ARG A 757 -21.10 22.37 -0.43
N LEU A 758 -22.43 22.32 -0.29
CA LEU A 758 -23.34 21.66 -1.22
C LEU A 758 -24.11 22.60 -2.16
N ARG A 759 -24.00 23.94 -2.02
CA ARG A 759 -24.77 24.93 -2.80
C ARG A 759 -24.72 24.78 -4.33
N SER A 760 -23.66 24.17 -4.85
CA SER A 760 -23.48 23.91 -6.29
C SER A 760 -23.58 22.43 -6.64
N VAL A 761 -24.03 21.57 -5.73
CA VAL A 761 -24.14 20.12 -5.92
C VAL A 761 -25.62 19.75 -6.12
N ASN A 762 -25.90 18.94 -7.14
CA ASN A 762 -27.23 18.40 -7.46
C ASN A 762 -27.12 16.96 -8.01
N SER A 763 -28.26 16.30 -8.25
CA SER A 763 -28.29 14.91 -8.74
C SER A 763 -27.47 14.68 -10.01
N ASP A 764 -27.59 15.55 -11.02
CA ASP A 764 -26.88 15.40 -12.29
C ASP A 764 -25.37 15.53 -12.12
N SER A 765 -24.90 16.55 -11.39
CA SER A 765 -23.47 16.75 -11.12
C SER A 765 -22.85 15.59 -10.35
N ILE A 766 -23.59 14.97 -9.41
CA ILE A 766 -23.15 13.78 -8.67
C ILE A 766 -23.00 12.58 -9.61
N ASN A 767 -23.99 12.33 -10.46
CA ASN A 767 -23.97 11.19 -11.37
C ASN A 767 -22.92 11.36 -12.48
N VAL A 768 -22.71 12.57 -12.99
CA VAL A 768 -21.59 12.89 -13.90
C VAL A 768 -20.24 12.69 -13.20
N ALA A 769 -20.09 13.13 -11.94
CA ALA A 769 -18.88 12.89 -11.16
C ALA A 769 -18.59 11.40 -10.97
N ARG A 770 -19.62 10.60 -10.65
CA ARG A 770 -19.49 9.13 -10.54
C ARG A 770 -19.13 8.47 -11.87
N LEU A 771 -19.71 8.91 -12.99
CA LEU A 771 -19.33 8.44 -14.32
C LEU A 771 -17.86 8.75 -14.62
N ILE A 772 -17.38 9.95 -14.29
CA ILE A 772 -15.97 10.31 -14.43
C ILE A 772 -15.11 9.38 -13.58
N MET A 773 -15.46 9.17 -12.31
CA MET A 773 -14.70 8.26 -11.43
C MET A 773 -14.63 6.84 -11.99
N GLU A 774 -15.75 6.28 -12.48
CA GLU A 774 -15.82 4.94 -13.08
C GLU A 774 -14.91 4.84 -14.32
N LYS A 775 -15.01 5.78 -15.26
CA LYS A 775 -14.22 5.75 -16.51
C LYS A 775 -12.73 6.08 -16.28
N THR A 776 -12.42 6.81 -15.22
CA THR A 776 -11.05 7.15 -14.83
C THR A 776 -10.41 6.11 -13.91
N GLU A 777 -11.19 5.11 -13.45
CA GLU A 777 -10.79 4.08 -12.48
C GLU A 777 -10.27 4.69 -11.16
N SER A 778 -10.95 5.74 -10.71
CA SER A 778 -10.57 6.50 -9.53
C SER A 778 -11.23 5.95 -8.27
N GLY A 779 -10.55 6.12 -7.13
CA GLY A 779 -10.99 5.60 -5.84
C GLY A 779 -9.81 5.08 -5.03
N LEU A 780 -10.10 4.44 -3.90
CA LEU A 780 -9.08 3.82 -3.06
C LEU A 780 -8.77 2.40 -3.55
N ASN A 781 -7.48 2.12 -3.74
CA ASN A 781 -6.94 0.80 -4.04
C ASN A 781 -6.26 0.23 -2.79
N TRP A 782 -6.03 -1.09 -2.75
CA TRP A 782 -5.53 -1.78 -1.55
C TRP A 782 -4.36 -2.70 -1.85
N ARG A 783 -3.31 -2.64 -1.03
CA ARG A 783 -2.34 -3.72 -0.82
C ARG A 783 -2.58 -4.24 0.58
N ILE A 784 -2.79 -5.54 0.72
CA ILE A 784 -3.05 -6.15 2.03
C ILE A 784 -1.78 -6.84 2.52
N ASP A 785 -1.27 -6.32 3.62
CA ASP A 785 -0.11 -6.86 4.33
C ASP A 785 -0.42 -8.24 4.90
N ALA A 786 0.56 -9.16 4.81
CA ALA A 786 0.49 -10.47 5.45
C ALA A 786 -0.86 -11.18 5.25
N ALA A 787 -1.43 -11.13 4.04
CA ALA A 787 -2.80 -11.59 3.79
C ALA A 787 -3.04 -13.06 4.17
N LYS A 788 -1.99 -13.90 4.16
CA LYS A 788 -2.05 -15.30 4.60
C LYS A 788 -2.23 -15.48 6.13
N ASP A 789 -1.86 -14.48 6.93
CA ASP A 789 -1.80 -14.57 8.40
C ASP A 789 -3.16 -14.34 9.08
N VAL A 790 -4.24 -14.23 8.29
CA VAL A 790 -5.62 -14.41 8.76
C VAL A 790 -5.76 -15.75 9.48
N ALA A 791 -5.09 -16.79 9.00
CA ALA A 791 -5.05 -18.05 9.70
C ALA A 791 -3.80 -18.20 10.57
N ALA A 792 -3.76 -19.28 11.36
CA ALA A 792 -2.63 -19.63 12.18
C ALA A 792 -1.75 -20.70 11.51
N PRO A 793 -0.80 -20.32 10.63
CA PRO A 793 0.10 -21.29 9.98
C PRO A 793 0.88 -22.15 10.98
N GLU A 794 1.17 -21.64 12.18
CA GLU A 794 1.75 -22.38 13.30
C GLU A 794 0.89 -23.58 13.74
N LEU A 795 -0.44 -23.54 13.54
CA LEU A 795 -1.32 -24.68 13.82
C LEU A 795 -1.28 -25.73 12.70
N VAL A 796 -0.89 -25.36 11.47
CA VAL A 796 -0.68 -26.30 10.36
C VAL A 796 0.66 -27.03 10.52
N GLU A 797 1.71 -26.32 10.93
CA GLU A 797 3.04 -26.90 11.19
C GLU A 797 3.03 -27.94 12.33
N ASP A 798 2.16 -27.77 13.32
CA ASP A 798 1.95 -28.72 14.41
C ASP A 798 0.96 -29.87 14.06
N ALA A 799 0.54 -29.99 12.80
CA ALA A 799 -0.48 -30.94 12.32
C ALA A 799 -1.86 -30.82 13.02
N ARG A 800 -2.12 -29.67 13.65
CA ARG A 800 -3.38 -29.37 14.36
C ARG A 800 -4.48 -28.85 13.43
N PHE A 801 -4.11 -28.32 12.27
CA PHE A 801 -5.02 -27.88 11.22
C PHE A 801 -4.68 -28.49 9.86
N ASP A 802 -5.71 -28.90 9.11
CA ASP A 802 -5.56 -29.26 7.70
C ASP A 802 -5.17 -28.01 6.88
N GLY A 803 -4.07 -28.11 6.12
CA GLY A 803 -3.57 -27.02 5.29
C GLY A 803 -4.59 -26.53 4.24
N ASN A 804 -5.46 -27.41 3.75
CA ASN A 804 -6.53 -27.02 2.83
C ASN A 804 -7.62 -26.20 3.52
N ALA A 805 -8.07 -26.62 4.71
CA ALA A 805 -9.07 -25.89 5.49
C ALA A 805 -8.58 -24.48 5.87
N ASN A 806 -7.29 -24.35 6.21
CA ASN A 806 -6.65 -23.06 6.44
C ASN A 806 -6.73 -22.15 5.19
N ASN A 807 -6.29 -22.66 4.04
CA ASN A 807 -6.32 -21.87 2.80
C ASN A 807 -7.73 -21.39 2.43
N GLN A 808 -8.76 -22.24 2.63
CA GLN A 808 -10.14 -21.86 2.39
C GLN A 808 -10.64 -20.79 3.37
N ALA A 809 -10.26 -20.84 4.65
CA ALA A 809 -10.62 -19.81 5.62
C ALA A 809 -10.05 -18.43 5.23
N VAL A 810 -8.78 -18.40 4.79
CA VAL A 810 -8.13 -17.17 4.27
C VAL A 810 -8.91 -16.63 3.06
N MET A 811 -9.23 -17.48 2.09
CA MET A 811 -9.96 -17.06 0.88
C MET A 811 -11.38 -16.59 1.18
N ASN A 812 -12.12 -17.29 2.05
CA ASN A 812 -13.50 -16.95 2.42
C ASN A 812 -13.57 -15.57 3.08
N PHE A 813 -12.67 -15.29 4.01
CA PHE A 813 -12.59 -13.98 4.66
C PHE A 813 -12.25 -12.87 3.66
N TRP A 814 -11.19 -13.07 2.85
CA TRP A 814 -10.77 -12.06 1.87
C TRP A 814 -11.80 -11.81 0.77
N ASN A 815 -12.64 -12.80 0.43
CA ASN A 815 -13.81 -12.57 -0.42
C ASN A 815 -14.76 -11.54 0.20
N LYS A 816 -15.11 -11.69 1.48
CA LYS A 816 -16.00 -10.75 2.20
C LYS A 816 -15.42 -9.33 2.24
N PHE A 817 -14.11 -9.20 2.47
CA PHE A 817 -13.42 -7.89 2.43
C PHE A 817 -13.51 -7.25 1.04
N ASN A 818 -13.23 -8.01 -0.01
CA ASN A 818 -13.28 -7.53 -1.39
C ASN A 818 -14.71 -7.20 -1.84
N GLU A 819 -15.71 -7.98 -1.45
CA GLU A 819 -17.12 -7.66 -1.69
C GLU A 819 -17.52 -6.37 -0.97
N GLY A 820 -17.08 -6.18 0.28
CA GLY A 820 -17.32 -4.96 1.04
C GLY A 820 -16.73 -3.71 0.35
N THR A 821 -15.51 -3.79 -0.14
CA THR A 821 -14.86 -2.67 -0.84
C THR A 821 -15.41 -2.45 -2.26
N PHE A 822 -15.87 -3.51 -2.96
CA PHE A 822 -16.52 -3.41 -4.28
C PHE A 822 -17.73 -2.47 -4.26
N GLN A 823 -18.49 -2.44 -3.17
CA GLN A 823 -19.72 -1.62 -3.04
C GLN A 823 -19.48 -0.11 -3.16
N TYR A 824 -18.23 0.35 -2.93
CA TYR A 824 -17.86 1.77 -2.95
C TYR A 824 -16.81 2.10 -4.03
N ASN A 825 -16.00 1.11 -4.43
CA ASN A 825 -15.09 1.22 -5.57
C ASN A 825 -15.13 -0.06 -6.44
N PRO A 826 -16.05 -0.13 -7.42
CA PRO A 826 -16.14 -1.25 -8.37
C PRO A 826 -14.98 -1.35 -9.36
N LYS A 827 -14.08 -0.36 -9.39
CA LYS A 827 -12.85 -0.31 -10.21
C LYS A 827 -11.57 -0.46 -9.37
N ARG A 828 -11.69 -0.93 -8.12
CA ARG A 828 -10.55 -1.09 -7.21
C ARG A 828 -9.49 -2.02 -7.81
N TYR A 829 -8.24 -1.65 -7.60
CA TYR A 829 -7.10 -2.53 -7.79
C TYR A 829 -6.68 -3.05 -6.41
N SER A 830 -6.68 -4.38 -6.24
CA SER A 830 -6.31 -5.01 -4.97
C SER A 830 -5.16 -5.99 -5.13
N ILE A 831 -4.20 -5.92 -4.18
CA ILE A 831 -2.98 -6.71 -4.14
C ILE A 831 -2.95 -7.49 -2.83
N GLY A 832 -2.93 -8.82 -2.88
CA GLY A 832 -2.72 -9.66 -1.71
C GLY A 832 -1.24 -9.99 -1.52
N GLU A 833 -0.65 -9.70 -0.35
CA GLU A 833 0.68 -10.21 -0.04
C GLU A 833 0.60 -11.66 0.44
N LEU A 834 1.01 -12.59 -0.43
CA LEU A 834 1.13 -14.00 -0.13
C LEU A 834 2.59 -14.42 -0.30
N THR A 835 3.17 -15.00 0.76
CA THR A 835 4.54 -15.54 0.76
C THR A 835 4.52 -17.00 1.19
N ASN A 836 5.42 -17.82 0.62
CA ASN A 836 5.56 -19.25 0.93
C ASN A 836 4.31 -20.10 0.62
N TRP A 837 3.49 -19.70 -0.36
CA TRP A 837 2.39 -20.50 -0.90
C TRP A 837 2.76 -21.02 -2.31
N PRO A 838 2.39 -22.25 -2.69
CA PRO A 838 2.74 -22.81 -3.99
C PRO A 838 2.03 -22.04 -5.12
N SER A 839 2.71 -21.77 -6.23
CA SER A 839 2.16 -20.98 -7.34
C SER A 839 0.83 -21.52 -7.90
N SER A 840 0.58 -22.83 -7.76
CA SER A 840 -0.67 -23.49 -8.18
C SER A 840 -1.93 -22.96 -7.50
N ILE A 841 -1.83 -22.38 -6.29
CA ILE A 841 -3.00 -21.86 -5.57
C ILE A 841 -3.36 -20.41 -5.92
N PHE A 842 -2.46 -19.68 -6.60
CA PHE A 842 -2.66 -18.25 -6.87
C PHE A 842 -3.85 -17.97 -7.79
N SER A 843 -4.10 -18.86 -8.76
CA SER A 843 -5.29 -18.75 -9.63
C SER A 843 -6.57 -18.94 -8.82
N GLU A 844 -6.62 -19.97 -7.97
CA GLU A 844 -7.77 -20.24 -7.08
C GLU A 844 -8.01 -19.08 -6.12
N PHE A 845 -6.95 -18.59 -5.47
CA PHE A 845 -7.04 -17.44 -4.56
C PHE A 845 -7.72 -16.25 -5.22
N LYS A 846 -7.26 -15.83 -6.42
CA LYS A 846 -7.82 -14.67 -7.13
C LYS A 846 -9.28 -14.90 -7.52
N GLN A 847 -9.63 -16.08 -8.05
CA GLN A 847 -11.01 -16.40 -8.45
C GLN A 847 -11.99 -16.38 -7.27
N LYS A 848 -11.58 -16.93 -6.12
CA LYS A 848 -12.44 -17.01 -4.93
C LYS A 848 -12.55 -15.70 -4.17
N THR A 849 -11.49 -14.90 -4.15
CA THR A 849 -11.43 -13.68 -3.34
C THR A 849 -11.78 -12.41 -4.09
N GLY A 850 -11.68 -12.40 -5.43
CA GLY A 850 -11.83 -11.18 -6.23
C GLY A 850 -10.65 -10.19 -6.08
N PHE A 851 -9.47 -10.66 -5.67
CA PHE A 851 -8.24 -9.86 -5.73
C PHE A 851 -7.79 -9.66 -7.17
N SER A 852 -7.41 -8.44 -7.54
CA SER A 852 -6.85 -8.18 -8.88
C SER A 852 -5.53 -8.93 -9.07
N THR A 853 -4.68 -8.98 -8.04
CA THR A 853 -3.40 -9.66 -8.10
C THR A 853 -2.82 -9.98 -6.73
N ILE A 854 -1.62 -10.56 -6.73
CA ILE A 854 -0.77 -10.79 -5.56
C ILE A 854 0.58 -10.10 -5.77
N SER A 855 1.32 -9.88 -4.68
CA SER A 855 2.72 -9.42 -4.77
C SER A 855 3.60 -10.49 -5.42
N ASP A 856 4.24 -10.15 -6.55
CA ASP A 856 5.03 -11.09 -7.35
C ASP A 856 6.44 -11.35 -6.77
N TYR A 857 6.50 -12.12 -5.68
CA TYR A 857 7.77 -12.65 -5.16
C TYR A 857 8.26 -13.91 -5.92
N GLU A 858 7.38 -14.58 -6.68
CA GLU A 858 7.60 -15.94 -7.21
C GLU A 858 8.18 -15.94 -8.64
N TYR A 859 7.68 -15.07 -9.51
CA TYR A 859 8.02 -15.10 -10.93
C TYR A 859 9.22 -14.22 -11.22
N PHE A 860 9.12 -12.91 -10.97
CA PHE A 860 10.10 -11.94 -11.49
C PHE A 860 10.99 -11.25 -10.47
N TYR A 861 10.60 -11.17 -9.19
CA TYR A 861 11.36 -10.45 -8.14
C TYR A 861 12.86 -10.81 -8.13
N SER A 862 13.20 -12.11 -7.96
CA SER A 862 14.60 -12.56 -7.91
C SER A 862 15.19 -12.89 -9.29
N SER A 863 14.36 -13.24 -10.27
CA SER A 863 14.83 -13.84 -11.53
C SER A 863 15.28 -12.79 -12.55
N ILE A 864 14.57 -11.66 -12.66
CA ILE A 864 15.00 -10.56 -13.52
C ILE A 864 16.30 -9.98 -12.98
N LEU A 865 16.39 -9.76 -11.66
CA LEU A 865 17.63 -9.31 -11.05
C LEU A 865 18.80 -10.27 -11.34
N GLY A 866 18.57 -11.58 -11.22
CA GLY A 866 19.56 -12.61 -11.56
C GLY A 866 19.96 -12.67 -13.03
N ALA A 867 19.19 -12.10 -13.96
CA ALA A 867 19.55 -12.01 -15.38
C ALA A 867 20.55 -10.86 -15.65
N PHE A 868 20.48 -9.76 -14.90
CA PHE A 868 21.34 -8.58 -15.09
C PHE A 868 22.49 -8.48 -14.07
N GLY A 869 22.42 -9.24 -12.98
CA GLY A 869 23.41 -9.29 -11.92
C GLY A 869 23.31 -10.57 -11.09
N VAL A 870 23.68 -10.48 -9.81
CA VAL A 870 23.52 -11.54 -8.81
C VAL A 870 22.44 -11.09 -7.81
N ASN A 871 21.46 -11.95 -7.55
CA ASN A 871 20.37 -11.61 -6.64
C ASN A 871 20.76 -11.77 -5.15
N SER A 872 19.84 -11.45 -4.23
CA SER A 872 20.06 -11.53 -2.78
C SER A 872 20.35 -12.95 -2.25
N GLU A 873 20.10 -13.98 -3.05
CA GLU A 873 20.35 -15.40 -2.72
C GLU A 873 21.66 -15.92 -3.33
N GLY A 874 22.39 -15.07 -4.07
CA GLY A 874 23.65 -15.45 -4.70
C GLY A 874 23.49 -16.14 -6.05
N ALA A 875 22.29 -16.12 -6.64
CA ALA A 875 22.02 -16.75 -7.94
C ALA A 875 22.21 -15.77 -9.10
N HIS A 876 22.86 -16.26 -10.17
CA HIS A 876 22.96 -15.63 -11.48
C HIS A 876 22.38 -16.58 -12.55
N ILE A 877 21.43 -16.11 -13.34
CA ILE A 877 20.67 -16.92 -14.29
C ILE A 877 21.22 -16.77 -15.73
N GLY A 878 22.02 -15.74 -16.00
CA GLY A 878 22.80 -15.60 -17.25
C GLY A 878 22.01 -15.22 -18.52
N SER A 879 20.82 -15.78 -18.74
CA SER A 879 20.03 -15.58 -19.95
C SER A 879 18.65 -14.98 -19.66
N LEU A 880 18.39 -13.76 -20.16
CA LEU A 880 17.07 -13.13 -20.05
C LEU A 880 15.98 -13.91 -20.83
N ASN A 881 16.35 -14.54 -21.95
CA ASN A 881 15.41 -15.36 -22.73
C ASN A 881 14.94 -16.57 -21.90
N GLU A 882 15.84 -17.25 -21.20
CA GLU A 882 15.49 -18.36 -20.32
C GLU A 882 14.60 -17.90 -19.16
N VAL A 883 14.89 -16.76 -18.54
CA VAL A 883 14.04 -16.18 -17.48
C VAL A 883 12.62 -15.91 -18.00
N ILE A 884 12.48 -15.27 -19.17
CA ILE A 884 11.16 -14.98 -19.75
C ILE A 884 10.45 -16.27 -20.16
N GLN A 885 11.14 -17.22 -20.79
CA GLN A 885 10.56 -18.51 -21.14
C GLN A 885 10.00 -19.23 -19.90
N ASP A 886 10.79 -19.30 -18.82
CA ASP A 886 10.46 -20.07 -17.63
C ASP A 886 9.40 -19.38 -16.77
N LYS A 887 9.60 -18.09 -16.49
CA LYS A 887 8.81 -17.36 -15.51
C LYS A 887 7.56 -16.72 -16.11
N LEU A 888 7.57 -16.34 -17.39
CA LEU A 888 6.36 -15.84 -18.07
C LEU A 888 5.55 -16.99 -18.65
N PHE A 889 6.19 -17.84 -19.46
CA PHE A 889 5.51 -18.86 -20.26
C PHE A 889 5.50 -20.25 -19.62
N GLY A 890 6.28 -20.52 -18.59
CA GLY A 890 6.30 -21.83 -17.92
C GLY A 890 7.09 -22.91 -18.66
N LYS A 891 7.30 -24.04 -17.98
CA LYS A 891 7.93 -25.28 -18.46
C LYS A 891 7.02 -26.47 -18.17
N SER A 892 7.31 -27.65 -18.72
CA SER A 892 6.49 -28.87 -18.55
C SER A 892 6.15 -29.20 -17.09
N ASP A 893 6.99 -28.81 -16.13
CA ASP A 893 6.83 -29.12 -14.71
C ASP A 893 6.43 -27.91 -13.83
N TYR A 894 6.37 -26.69 -14.39
CA TYR A 894 6.14 -25.45 -13.63
C TYR A 894 5.29 -24.44 -14.41
N ALA A 895 4.21 -23.96 -13.78
CA ALA A 895 3.34 -22.92 -14.32
C ALA A 895 4.06 -21.55 -14.35
N GLY A 896 3.90 -20.82 -15.46
CA GLY A 896 4.42 -19.46 -15.62
C GLY A 896 3.42 -18.39 -15.13
N LEU A 897 3.80 -17.11 -15.16
CA LEU A 897 2.90 -16.00 -14.77
C LEU A 897 1.61 -16.00 -15.61
N LEU A 898 1.68 -16.31 -16.91
CA LEU A 898 0.51 -16.39 -17.80
C LEU A 898 -0.49 -17.50 -17.41
N ASP A 899 -0.07 -18.43 -16.56
CA ASP A 899 -0.92 -19.47 -16.00
C ASP A 899 -1.52 -19.06 -14.65
N SER A 900 -1.06 -17.96 -14.05
CA SER A 900 -1.43 -17.64 -12.68
C SER A 900 -2.87 -17.12 -12.50
N GLY A 901 -3.60 -16.74 -13.56
CA GLY A 901 -4.95 -16.17 -13.48
C GLY A 901 -5.51 -15.71 -14.84
N ASN A 902 -6.61 -14.95 -14.83
CA ASN A 902 -7.18 -14.38 -16.05
C ASN A 902 -6.30 -13.24 -16.62
N GLU A 903 -6.64 -12.79 -17.84
CA GLU A 903 -5.85 -11.81 -18.60
C GLU A 903 -5.64 -10.49 -17.84
N GLU A 904 -6.64 -10.00 -17.11
CA GLU A 904 -6.48 -8.82 -16.25
C GLU A 904 -5.50 -9.07 -15.10
N SER A 905 -5.64 -10.19 -14.39
CA SER A 905 -4.75 -10.52 -13.28
C SER A 905 -3.28 -10.58 -13.68
N ILE A 906 -3.02 -11.02 -14.92
CA ILE A 906 -1.69 -11.07 -15.53
C ILE A 906 -1.22 -9.67 -15.89
N ASN A 907 -2.04 -8.91 -16.63
CA ASN A 907 -1.69 -7.59 -17.14
C ASN A 907 -1.53 -6.53 -16.04
N TYR A 908 -2.15 -6.74 -14.89
CA TYR A 908 -2.02 -5.90 -13.71
C TYR A 908 -1.33 -6.63 -12.54
N ALA A 909 -0.50 -7.64 -12.81
CA ALA A 909 0.31 -8.26 -11.78
C ALA A 909 1.21 -7.26 -11.03
N HIS A 910 1.24 -7.28 -9.70
CA HIS A 910 2.08 -6.37 -8.91
C HIS A 910 3.54 -6.82 -8.98
N ARG A 911 4.34 -6.18 -9.84
CA ARG A 911 5.72 -6.60 -10.12
C ARG A 911 6.73 -5.57 -9.63
N PHE A 912 7.65 -6.02 -8.81
CA PHE A 912 8.73 -5.22 -8.23
C PHE A 912 10.00 -6.06 -8.16
N ILE A 913 11.14 -5.39 -8.04
CA ILE A 913 12.47 -6.00 -7.88
C ILE A 913 13.12 -5.60 -6.54
N GLY A 914 12.47 -4.69 -5.81
CA GLY A 914 12.83 -4.21 -4.48
C GLY A 914 11.59 -3.61 -3.82
N ASN A 915 11.58 -3.57 -2.49
CA ASN A 915 10.51 -2.97 -1.69
C ASN A 915 11.02 -2.66 -0.27
N HIS A 916 10.13 -2.24 0.64
CA HIS A 916 10.49 -1.90 2.01
C HIS A 916 10.97 -3.08 2.88
N ASP A 917 10.75 -4.34 2.48
CA ASP A 917 11.18 -5.54 3.21
C ASP A 917 12.42 -6.23 2.61
N LYS A 918 12.94 -5.68 1.51
CA LYS A 918 14.04 -6.27 0.75
C LYS A 918 15.16 -5.27 0.50
N PRO A 919 16.41 -5.73 0.31
CA PRO A 919 17.51 -4.85 -0.04
C PRO A 919 17.20 -3.95 -1.23
N ARG A 920 17.78 -2.74 -1.23
CA ARG A 920 17.80 -1.85 -2.40
C ARG A 920 18.47 -2.56 -3.56
N VAL A 921 17.86 -2.52 -4.75
CA VAL A 921 18.38 -3.23 -5.94
C VAL A 921 19.78 -2.74 -6.29
N LEU A 922 20.02 -1.43 -6.21
CA LEU A 922 21.33 -0.84 -6.49
C LEU A 922 22.42 -1.29 -5.51
N HIS A 923 22.06 -1.63 -4.26
CA HIS A 923 23.02 -2.19 -3.32
C HIS A 923 23.53 -3.55 -3.79
N LEU A 924 22.60 -4.40 -4.27
CA LEU A 924 22.92 -5.72 -4.80
C LEU A 924 23.76 -5.63 -6.08
N LEU A 925 23.37 -4.74 -7.00
CA LEU A 925 24.03 -4.59 -8.29
C LEU A 925 25.43 -3.97 -8.21
N ALA A 926 25.71 -3.17 -7.18
CA ALA A 926 27.00 -2.50 -6.98
C ALA A 926 28.01 -3.34 -6.19
N LEU A 927 27.58 -4.46 -5.59
CA LEU A 927 28.44 -5.33 -4.79
C LEU A 927 28.85 -6.60 -5.53
N ASP A 928 30.02 -7.12 -5.16
CA ASP A 928 30.37 -8.51 -5.44
C ASP A 928 29.55 -9.41 -4.52
N MET A 929 28.34 -9.79 -4.95
CA MET A 929 27.37 -10.45 -4.09
C MET A 929 27.82 -11.84 -3.62
N LEU A 930 28.62 -12.55 -4.41
CA LEU A 930 29.18 -13.85 -3.99
C LEU A 930 30.18 -13.66 -2.85
N LEU A 931 31.02 -12.62 -2.92
CA LEU A 931 31.88 -12.22 -1.80
C LEU A 931 31.04 -11.73 -0.62
N PHE A 932 30.02 -10.90 -0.86
CA PHE A 932 29.19 -10.30 0.19
C PHE A 932 28.48 -11.34 1.06
N LEU A 933 27.91 -12.38 0.44
CA LEU A 933 27.23 -13.46 1.17
C LEU A 933 28.18 -14.27 2.05
N ASN A 934 29.48 -14.28 1.74
CA ASN A 934 30.51 -14.92 2.56
C ASN A 934 31.10 -13.96 3.60
N ASN A 935 31.42 -12.73 3.20
CA ASN A 935 32.02 -11.69 4.01
C ASN A 935 31.53 -10.30 3.56
N LYS A 936 30.50 -9.79 4.25
CA LYS A 936 29.83 -8.53 3.90
C LYS A 936 30.79 -7.33 3.93
N ASN A 937 31.68 -7.29 4.91
CA ASN A 937 32.63 -6.20 5.10
C ASN A 937 33.70 -6.17 4.02
N GLU A 938 34.24 -7.34 3.66
CA GLU A 938 35.27 -7.45 2.63
C GLU A 938 34.72 -7.05 1.25
N ALA A 939 33.48 -7.45 0.93
CA ALA A 939 32.81 -7.01 -0.28
C ALA A 939 32.63 -5.48 -0.34
N MET A 940 32.20 -4.87 0.77
CA MET A 940 32.07 -3.41 0.88
C MET A 940 33.43 -2.71 0.83
N SER A 941 34.45 -3.25 1.50
CA SER A 941 35.82 -2.75 1.51
C SER A 941 36.40 -2.72 0.10
N LYS A 942 36.33 -3.84 -0.63
CA LYS A 942 36.72 -3.95 -2.04
C LYS A 942 35.99 -2.92 -2.89
N ALA A 943 34.68 -2.76 -2.66
CA ALA A 943 33.87 -1.79 -3.39
C ALA A 943 34.33 -0.34 -3.20
N LEU A 944 34.59 0.06 -1.96
CA LEU A 944 35.04 1.41 -1.60
C LEU A 944 36.48 1.66 -2.05
N VAL A 945 37.40 0.71 -1.85
CA VAL A 945 38.79 0.84 -2.29
C VAL A 945 38.86 1.06 -3.80
N GLU A 946 38.15 0.25 -4.58
CA GLU A 946 38.09 0.43 -6.04
C GLU A 946 37.44 1.77 -6.41
N GLY A 947 36.37 2.18 -5.72
CA GLY A 947 35.69 3.46 -5.94
C GLY A 947 36.59 4.67 -5.70
N PHE A 948 37.31 4.70 -4.58
CA PHE A 948 38.31 5.73 -4.29
C PHE A 948 39.46 5.68 -5.30
N HIS A 949 40.07 4.51 -5.52
CA HIS A 949 41.21 4.38 -6.41
C HIS A 949 40.90 4.82 -7.85
N ASN A 950 39.70 4.55 -8.36
CA ASN A 950 39.33 4.92 -9.74
C ASN A 950 38.83 6.36 -9.88
N THR A 951 38.90 7.19 -8.83
CA THR A 951 38.48 8.59 -8.85
C THR A 951 39.68 9.53 -9.07
N GLU A 952 39.59 10.42 -10.07
CA GLU A 952 40.67 11.39 -10.37
C GLU A 952 41.02 12.29 -9.17
N ARG A 953 40.02 12.79 -8.44
CA ARG A 953 40.26 13.61 -7.23
C ARG A 953 40.98 12.85 -6.13
N TYR A 954 40.71 11.55 -5.97
CA TYR A 954 41.43 10.72 -5.01
C TYR A 954 42.89 10.59 -5.43
N GLN A 955 43.16 10.35 -6.72
CA GLN A 955 44.52 10.23 -7.25
C GLN A 955 45.35 11.51 -7.05
N ALA A 956 44.69 12.67 -7.08
CA ALA A 956 45.30 13.98 -6.83
C ALA A 956 45.61 14.27 -5.35
N LEU A 957 45.16 13.45 -4.40
CA LEU A 957 45.50 13.60 -2.97
C LEU A 957 46.95 13.20 -2.69
N ASP A 958 47.49 13.75 -1.61
CA ASP A 958 48.79 13.36 -1.04
C ASP A 958 48.84 11.85 -0.75
N ASP A 959 50.00 11.22 -1.01
CA ASP A 959 50.17 9.77 -0.85
C ASP A 959 49.90 9.30 0.59
N ASN A 960 50.23 10.11 1.60
CA ASN A 960 49.93 9.81 3.00
C ASN A 960 48.41 9.84 3.27
N PHE A 961 47.67 10.75 2.63
CA PHE A 961 46.21 10.79 2.75
C PHE A 961 45.57 9.58 2.07
N LYS A 962 46.02 9.22 0.86
CA LYS A 962 45.56 8.03 0.14
C LYS A 962 45.81 6.75 0.95
N ALA A 963 47.00 6.61 1.52
CA ALA A 963 47.37 5.49 2.39
C ALA A 963 46.49 5.44 3.65
N SER A 964 46.20 6.60 4.26
CA SER A 964 45.32 6.68 5.44
C SER A 964 43.89 6.26 5.13
N ILE A 965 43.33 6.71 4.00
CA ILE A 965 41.99 6.30 3.54
C ILE A 965 41.95 4.78 3.31
N TYR A 966 42.95 4.23 2.60
CA TYR A 966 43.05 2.80 2.35
C TYR A 966 43.12 2.00 3.66
N GLU A 967 43.99 2.40 4.59
CA GLU A 967 44.15 1.72 5.88
C GLU A 967 42.89 1.79 6.75
N VAL A 968 42.17 2.93 6.75
CA VAL A 968 40.87 3.06 7.43
C VAL A 968 39.87 2.05 6.87
N ILE A 969 39.81 1.89 5.55
CA ILE A 969 38.89 0.95 4.92
C ILE A 969 39.28 -0.50 5.28
N THR A 970 40.51 -0.92 4.98
CA THR A 970 40.90 -2.35 5.01
C THR A 970 41.31 -2.85 6.39
N ASN A 971 41.84 -1.98 7.26
CA ASN A 971 42.41 -2.42 8.54
C ASN A 971 41.56 -2.04 9.75
N VAL A 972 40.63 -1.10 9.61
CA VAL A 972 39.72 -0.65 10.69
C VAL A 972 38.29 -1.09 10.38
N LEU A 973 37.67 -0.50 9.36
CA LEU A 973 36.25 -0.70 9.06
C LEU A 973 35.92 -2.13 8.60
N GLU A 974 36.76 -2.70 7.72
CA GLU A 974 36.58 -4.08 7.24
C GLU A 974 36.64 -5.11 8.39
N LYS A 975 37.43 -4.83 9.43
CA LYS A 975 37.52 -5.68 10.63
C LYS A 975 36.35 -5.50 11.60
N GLY A 976 35.38 -4.66 11.27
CA GLY A 976 34.22 -4.35 12.12
C GLY A 976 34.54 -3.35 13.23
N ASN A 977 35.64 -2.62 13.12
CA ASN A 977 36.07 -1.65 14.12
C ASN A 977 35.83 -0.21 13.64
N TYR A 978 35.83 0.73 14.57
CA TYR A 978 35.84 2.16 14.28
C TYR A 978 36.64 2.92 15.34
N LEU A 979 37.11 4.11 15.00
CA LEU A 979 37.83 5.02 15.86
C LEU A 979 36.84 5.95 16.58
N LYS A 980 36.92 5.96 17.92
CA LYS A 980 36.23 6.92 18.80
C LYS A 980 37.28 7.60 19.68
N ASN A 981 37.45 8.92 19.52
CA ASN A 981 38.50 9.70 20.17
C ASN A 981 39.92 9.11 19.92
N GLY A 982 40.21 8.77 18.67
CA GLY A 982 41.49 8.16 18.26
C GLY A 982 41.76 6.73 18.77
N LYS A 983 40.80 6.08 19.44
CA LYS A 983 40.93 4.68 19.90
C LYS A 983 39.99 3.77 19.14
N GLU A 984 40.48 2.59 18.80
CA GLU A 984 39.69 1.54 18.15
C GLU A 984 38.68 0.95 19.12
N VAL A 985 37.42 0.93 18.70
CA VAL A 985 36.27 0.36 19.41
C VAL A 985 35.68 -0.72 18.49
N ILE A 986 35.37 -1.88 19.07
CA ILE A 986 34.70 -2.97 18.35
C ILE A 986 33.22 -2.58 18.18
N ALA A 987 32.76 -2.44 16.94
CA ALA A 987 31.34 -2.38 16.63
C ALA A 987 30.80 -3.78 16.34
N ASP A 988 29.49 -3.91 16.22
CA ASP A 988 28.89 -5.11 15.61
C ASP A 988 29.47 -5.28 14.19
N SER A 989 30.17 -6.40 14.02
CA SER A 989 31.15 -6.61 12.96
C SER A 989 30.54 -6.57 11.57
N GLU A 990 29.24 -6.76 11.38
CA GLU A 990 28.65 -6.76 10.03
C GLU A 990 28.07 -5.40 9.58
N ASN A 991 28.01 -4.40 10.45
CA ASN A 991 27.30 -3.15 10.15
C ASN A 991 27.97 -2.29 9.08
N PHE A 992 29.28 -2.40 8.89
CA PHE A 992 29.98 -1.73 7.79
C PHE A 992 29.53 -2.29 6.43
N GLY A 993 29.45 -3.62 6.30
CA GLY A 993 29.07 -4.27 5.05
C GLY A 993 27.65 -3.95 4.56
N VAL A 994 26.68 -3.86 5.46
CA VAL A 994 25.24 -3.69 5.11
C VAL A 994 24.79 -2.24 4.89
N ARG A 995 25.63 -1.27 5.32
CA ARG A 995 25.31 0.16 5.30
C ARG A 995 25.30 0.71 3.85
N PRO A 996 24.50 1.74 3.54
CA PRO A 996 24.52 2.36 2.22
C PRO A 996 25.90 2.98 1.90
N PHE A 997 26.23 3.00 0.62
CA PHE A 997 27.54 3.48 0.14
C PHE A 997 27.83 4.94 0.51
N ASP A 998 26.85 5.83 0.42
CA ASP A 998 27.03 7.25 0.75
C ASP A 998 27.36 7.45 2.24
N PHE A 999 26.62 6.78 3.13
CA PHE A 999 26.96 6.79 4.56
C PHE A 999 28.31 6.15 4.86
N ASN A 1000 28.71 5.11 4.13
CA ASN A 1000 30.04 4.50 4.29
C ASN A 1000 31.17 5.40 3.75
N ILE A 1001 30.95 6.12 2.65
CA ILE A 1001 31.89 7.11 2.12
C ILE A 1001 32.09 8.24 3.15
N ASP A 1002 30.99 8.72 3.75
CA ASP A 1002 31.06 9.71 4.84
C ASP A 1002 31.83 9.16 6.04
N LEU A 1003 31.54 7.93 6.47
CA LEU A 1003 32.24 7.26 7.56
C LEU A 1003 33.74 7.15 7.28
N VAL A 1004 34.16 6.73 6.09
CA VAL A 1004 35.58 6.64 5.71
C VAL A 1004 36.28 7.98 5.86
N ILE A 1005 35.66 9.07 5.40
CA ILE A 1005 36.22 10.42 5.52
C ILE A 1005 36.35 10.83 6.99
N GLU A 1006 35.32 10.64 7.82
CA GLU A 1006 35.38 10.99 9.24
C GLU A 1006 36.42 10.16 10.01
N GLN A 1007 36.49 8.85 9.74
CA GLN A 1007 37.48 7.96 10.35
C GLN A 1007 38.91 8.30 9.92
N THR A 1008 39.10 8.77 8.69
CA THR A 1008 40.39 9.28 8.22
C THR A 1008 40.78 10.57 8.94
N LYS A 1009 39.83 11.46 9.25
CA LYS A 1009 40.10 12.66 10.07
C LYS A 1009 40.51 12.31 11.50
N GLU A 1010 39.87 11.30 12.10
CA GLU A 1010 40.24 10.79 13.43
C GLU A 1010 41.65 10.18 13.44
N LYS A 1011 42.02 9.47 12.38
CA LYS A 1011 43.32 8.79 12.26
C LYS A 1011 44.47 9.72 11.88
N ASN A 1012 44.23 10.69 10.98
CA ASN A 1012 45.27 11.52 10.36
C ASN A 1012 44.97 13.01 10.54
N ALA A 1013 45.71 13.67 11.43
CA ALA A 1013 45.57 15.10 11.71
C ALA A 1013 45.86 16.00 10.50
N GLY A 1014 46.76 15.60 9.60
CA GLY A 1014 47.05 16.33 8.36
C GLY A 1014 45.86 16.27 7.39
N PHE A 1015 45.24 15.09 7.24
CA PHE A 1015 44.02 14.95 6.46
C PHE A 1015 42.86 15.72 7.08
N LYS A 1016 42.73 15.69 8.42
CA LYS A 1016 41.74 16.49 9.14
C LYS A 1016 41.88 17.98 8.80
N HIS A 1017 43.09 18.53 8.91
CA HIS A 1017 43.36 19.91 8.55
C HIS A 1017 43.07 20.20 7.07
N TYR A 1018 43.43 19.29 6.15
CA TYR A 1018 43.11 19.43 4.74
C TYR A 1018 41.59 19.47 4.49
N ALA A 1019 40.85 18.52 5.08
CA ALA A 1019 39.41 18.38 4.89
C ALA A 1019 38.62 19.56 5.47
N GLU A 1020 39.05 20.09 6.62
CA GLU A 1020 38.45 21.28 7.25
C GLU A 1020 38.69 22.55 6.42
N ASN A 1021 39.84 22.67 5.74
CA ASN A 1021 40.14 23.81 4.88
C ASN A 1021 39.61 23.68 3.44
N ASN A 1022 39.29 22.46 2.98
CA ASN A 1022 38.83 22.18 1.62
C ASN A 1022 37.49 21.41 1.59
N PRO A 1023 36.44 21.86 2.30
CA PRO A 1023 35.19 21.11 2.43
C PRO A 1023 34.48 20.88 1.09
N ALA A 1024 34.59 21.82 0.14
CA ALA A 1024 34.01 21.68 -1.20
C ALA A 1024 34.70 20.57 -2.02
N GLU A 1025 36.02 20.43 -1.94
CA GLU A 1025 36.73 19.36 -2.65
C GLU A 1025 36.48 18.00 -2.01
N ILE A 1026 36.34 17.93 -0.67
CA ILE A 1026 35.91 16.71 0.01
C ILE A 1026 34.49 16.32 -0.42
N LYS A 1027 33.56 17.27 -0.51
CA LYS A 1027 32.20 17.00 -0.99
C LYS A 1027 32.22 16.41 -2.41
N LYS A 1028 32.95 17.03 -3.34
CA LYS A 1028 33.08 16.52 -4.72
C LYS A 1028 33.74 15.15 -4.77
N LEU A 1029 34.79 14.92 -3.98
CA LEU A 1029 35.42 13.60 -3.86
C LEU A 1029 34.39 12.54 -3.44
N LYS A 1030 33.55 12.81 -2.44
CA LYS A 1030 32.49 11.88 -2.01
C LYS A 1030 31.49 11.59 -3.14
N ALA A 1031 31.07 12.61 -3.88
CA ALA A 1031 30.16 12.46 -5.01
C ALA A 1031 30.78 11.67 -6.17
N ASP A 1032 32.04 11.96 -6.54
CA ASP A 1032 32.77 11.26 -7.60
C ASP A 1032 32.99 9.78 -7.27
N VAL A 1033 33.32 9.47 -6.01
CA VAL A 1033 33.46 8.08 -5.53
C VAL A 1033 32.13 7.35 -5.61
N LEU A 1034 31.04 7.98 -5.16
CA LEU A 1034 29.70 7.39 -5.26
C LEU A 1034 29.30 7.14 -6.73
N GLN A 1035 29.55 8.10 -7.61
CA GLN A 1035 29.30 7.96 -9.05
C GLN A 1035 30.08 6.79 -9.63
N THR A 1036 31.36 6.68 -9.30
CA THR A 1036 32.26 5.62 -9.79
C THR A 1036 31.74 4.24 -9.40
N ILE A 1037 31.30 4.07 -8.14
CA ILE A 1037 30.74 2.81 -7.64
C ILE A 1037 29.40 2.49 -8.31
N LEU A 1038 28.50 3.47 -8.44
CA LEU A 1038 27.12 3.22 -8.85
C LEU A 1038 26.92 3.15 -10.36
N LYS A 1039 27.78 3.75 -11.19
CA LYS A 1039 27.55 3.88 -12.63
C LYS A 1039 27.16 2.56 -13.33
N PRO A 1040 27.84 1.42 -13.12
CA PRO A 1040 27.42 0.14 -13.71
C PRO A 1040 26.07 -0.34 -13.19
N ALA A 1041 25.83 -0.23 -11.88
CA ALA A 1041 24.58 -0.63 -11.23
C ALA A 1041 23.38 0.18 -11.72
N LEU A 1042 23.56 1.48 -11.96
CA LEU A 1042 22.53 2.36 -12.53
C LEU A 1042 22.15 1.92 -13.95
N GLU A 1043 23.13 1.62 -14.82
CA GLU A 1043 22.81 1.16 -16.19
C GLU A 1043 22.15 -0.24 -16.19
N LYS A 1044 22.55 -1.14 -15.29
CA LYS A 1044 21.84 -2.41 -15.06
C LYS A 1044 20.39 -2.19 -14.64
N TYR A 1045 20.15 -1.35 -13.65
CA TYR A 1045 18.79 -1.03 -13.20
C TYR A 1045 17.96 -0.40 -14.32
N ARG A 1046 18.53 0.50 -15.13
CA ARG A 1046 17.81 1.08 -16.28
C ARG A 1046 17.33 0.01 -17.25
N ALA A 1047 18.16 -0.97 -17.57
CA ALA A 1047 17.79 -2.08 -18.45
C ALA A 1047 16.73 -3.01 -17.83
N ILE A 1048 16.83 -3.24 -16.51
CA ILE A 1048 15.77 -3.93 -15.76
C ILE A 1048 14.44 -3.16 -15.83
N TRP A 1049 14.45 -1.85 -15.57
CA TRP A 1049 13.24 -1.03 -15.59
C TRP A 1049 12.58 -0.98 -16.98
N PHE A 1050 13.40 -0.94 -18.04
CA PHE A 1050 12.94 -1.07 -19.43
C PHE A 1050 12.26 -2.42 -19.68
N THR A 1051 12.88 -3.51 -19.23
CA THR A 1051 12.34 -4.87 -19.32
C THR A 1051 11.00 -5.00 -18.59
N MET A 1052 10.89 -4.46 -17.37
CA MET A 1052 9.65 -4.45 -16.59
C MET A 1052 8.52 -3.71 -17.32
N ASN A 1053 8.82 -2.60 -18.01
CA ASN A 1053 7.84 -1.84 -18.78
C ASN A 1053 7.39 -2.53 -20.08
N ALA A 1054 8.16 -3.46 -20.63
CA ALA A 1054 7.77 -4.27 -21.80
C ALA A 1054 6.87 -5.48 -21.45
N LEU A 1055 7.16 -6.13 -20.33
CA LEU A 1055 6.49 -7.35 -19.87
C LEU A 1055 5.06 -7.10 -19.32
N PRO A 1056 4.13 -8.07 -19.31
CA PRO A 1056 2.79 -7.89 -18.73
C PRO A 1056 2.82 -7.76 -17.20
N GLY A 1057 1.95 -6.92 -16.63
CA GLY A 1057 1.87 -6.59 -15.21
C GLY A 1057 2.15 -5.11 -14.92
N ALA A 1058 1.92 -4.64 -13.70
CA ALA A 1058 2.18 -3.28 -13.24
C ALA A 1058 3.63 -3.14 -12.71
N PRO A 1059 4.57 -2.54 -13.48
CA PRO A 1059 5.93 -2.29 -12.99
C PRO A 1059 5.89 -1.34 -11.79
N THR A 1060 6.60 -1.71 -10.73
CA THR A 1060 6.64 -0.99 -9.45
C THR A 1060 8.08 -0.66 -9.10
N ASN A 1061 8.37 0.63 -9.02
CA ASN A 1061 9.64 1.15 -8.51
C ASN A 1061 9.55 1.31 -6.99
N TYR A 1062 10.66 1.08 -6.28
CA TYR A 1062 10.77 1.42 -4.87
C TYR A 1062 11.54 2.73 -4.73
N ALA A 1063 10.82 3.79 -4.35
CA ALA A 1063 11.32 5.17 -4.39
C ALA A 1063 12.67 5.29 -3.69
N GLY A 1064 13.64 5.86 -4.40
CA GLY A 1064 15.03 5.98 -3.99
C GLY A 1064 16.01 5.28 -4.92
N ASP A 1065 15.59 4.21 -5.61
CA ASP A 1065 16.44 3.53 -6.59
C ASP A 1065 16.74 4.45 -7.78
N GLU A 1066 15.77 5.25 -8.21
CA GLU A 1066 15.92 6.32 -9.20
C GLU A 1066 16.77 7.52 -8.70
N PHE A 1067 17.07 7.58 -7.40
CA PHE A 1067 17.94 8.57 -6.75
C PHE A 1067 19.34 8.02 -6.42
N GLY A 1068 19.67 6.81 -6.87
CA GLY A 1068 20.95 6.16 -6.59
C GLY A 1068 21.11 5.71 -5.14
N MET A 1069 20.02 5.44 -4.43
CA MET A 1069 20.07 5.00 -3.04
C MET A 1069 20.43 3.52 -2.93
N THR A 1070 21.16 3.17 -1.87
CA THR A 1070 21.57 1.81 -1.57
C THR A 1070 21.26 1.49 -0.11
N GLY A 1071 21.40 0.23 0.29
CA GLY A 1071 21.11 -0.24 1.65
C GLY A 1071 20.64 -1.69 1.64
N TRP A 1072 21.24 -2.50 2.49
CA TRP A 1072 20.88 -3.91 2.64
C TRP A 1072 19.74 -4.09 3.64
N GLU A 1073 18.97 -5.15 3.47
CA GLU A 1073 18.01 -5.61 4.48
C GLU A 1073 18.03 -7.14 4.58
N THR A 1074 17.76 -7.68 5.77
CA THR A 1074 17.63 -9.12 5.99
C THR A 1074 16.37 -9.66 5.32
N ALA A 1075 16.37 -10.95 4.99
CA ALA A 1075 15.23 -11.57 4.32
C ALA A 1075 13.92 -11.50 5.12
N CYS A 1076 14.00 -11.37 6.46
CA CYS A 1076 12.88 -11.23 7.39
C CYS A 1076 13.23 -10.27 8.54
N LYS A 1077 12.21 -9.84 9.30
CA LYS A 1077 12.28 -9.00 10.52
C LYS A 1077 12.84 -7.58 10.35
N ASN A 1078 13.35 -7.25 9.17
CA ASN A 1078 13.89 -5.94 8.85
C ASN A 1078 14.93 -5.46 9.88
N GLU A 1079 15.92 -6.31 10.20
CA GLU A 1079 16.80 -6.06 11.34
C GLU A 1079 17.67 -4.81 11.14
N LYS A 1080 18.00 -4.45 9.89
CA LYS A 1080 19.00 -3.44 9.58
C LYS A 1080 18.42 -2.06 9.24
N GLN A 1081 17.23 -1.98 8.62
CA GLN A 1081 16.54 -0.75 8.22
C GLN A 1081 17.28 0.12 7.17
N GLU A 1082 18.40 -0.35 6.60
CA GLU A 1082 19.25 0.47 5.73
C GLU A 1082 18.61 0.78 4.36
N ASN A 1083 17.60 0.00 3.95
CA ASN A 1083 16.82 0.26 2.73
C ASN A 1083 15.78 1.40 2.89
N ARG A 1084 15.51 1.88 4.12
CA ARG A 1084 14.44 2.84 4.49
C ARG A 1084 14.97 4.24 4.86
N ASN A 1085 16.16 4.59 4.39
CA ASN A 1085 16.75 5.91 4.58
C ASN A 1085 15.97 7.03 3.85
N PRO A 1086 16.10 8.31 4.24
CA PRO A 1086 15.45 9.44 3.59
C PRO A 1086 15.74 9.56 2.08
N ILE A 1087 14.70 9.86 1.29
CA ILE A 1087 14.84 10.06 -0.15
C ILE A 1087 15.57 11.38 -0.44
N ARG A 1088 16.67 11.28 -1.18
CA ARG A 1088 17.62 12.38 -1.45
C ARG A 1088 17.19 13.28 -2.61
N TRP A 1089 16.05 13.94 -2.45
CA TRP A 1089 15.53 14.94 -3.41
C TRP A 1089 16.51 16.09 -3.64
N ASP A 1090 17.31 16.45 -2.63
CA ASP A 1090 18.36 17.47 -2.67
C ASP A 1090 19.41 17.21 -3.76
N ARG A 1091 19.68 15.95 -4.10
CA ARG A 1091 20.64 15.58 -5.16
C ARG A 1091 20.24 16.02 -6.56
N LEU A 1092 18.94 16.25 -6.81
CA LEU A 1092 18.47 16.67 -8.14
C LEU A 1092 18.77 18.15 -8.44
N ASP A 1093 19.06 18.93 -7.40
CA ASP A 1093 19.39 20.35 -7.47
C ASP A 1093 20.90 20.61 -7.25
N ASP A 1094 21.67 19.57 -6.92
CA ASP A 1094 23.10 19.63 -6.68
C ASP A 1094 23.91 19.21 -7.92
N ASN A 1095 24.74 20.12 -8.43
CA ASN A 1095 25.57 19.87 -9.61
C ASN A 1095 26.61 18.77 -9.40
N ASP A 1096 27.07 18.54 -8.16
CA ASP A 1096 28.00 17.46 -7.85
C ASP A 1096 27.35 16.07 -8.06
N TYR A 1097 26.01 16.00 -8.04
CA TYR A 1097 25.22 14.79 -8.27
C TYR A 1097 24.49 14.78 -9.62
N LYS A 1098 24.96 15.56 -10.62
CA LYS A 1098 24.33 15.65 -11.95
C LYS A 1098 24.07 14.29 -12.61
N PHE A 1099 24.94 13.30 -12.37
CA PHE A 1099 24.77 11.93 -12.88
C PHE A 1099 23.49 11.26 -12.40
N ILE A 1100 23.02 11.55 -11.18
CA ILE A 1100 21.74 11.04 -10.64
C ILE A 1100 20.56 11.68 -11.38
N LYS A 1101 20.62 13.00 -11.62
CA LYS A 1101 19.59 13.72 -12.38
C LYS A 1101 19.46 13.19 -13.82
N GLU A 1102 20.59 12.99 -14.49
CA GLU A 1102 20.64 12.42 -15.84
C GLU A 1102 20.10 10.99 -15.87
N TYR A 1103 20.50 10.16 -14.91
CA TYR A 1103 19.99 8.81 -14.75
C TYR A 1103 18.49 8.78 -14.50
N LYS A 1104 17.99 9.57 -13.54
CA LYS A 1104 16.56 9.67 -13.22
C LYS A 1104 15.75 10.08 -14.44
N SER A 1105 16.23 11.03 -15.25
CA SER A 1105 15.56 11.41 -16.49
C SER A 1105 15.34 10.22 -17.43
N LYS A 1106 16.33 9.32 -17.56
CA LYS A 1106 16.18 8.10 -18.36
C LYS A 1106 15.14 7.13 -17.77
N ILE A 1107 15.10 6.99 -16.45
CA ILE A 1107 14.08 6.18 -15.74
C ILE A 1107 12.68 6.76 -15.96
N ASP A 1108 12.53 8.08 -15.84
CA ASP A 1108 11.27 8.79 -16.06
C ASP A 1108 10.78 8.62 -17.51
N ASP A 1109 11.69 8.68 -18.49
CA ASP A 1109 11.32 8.48 -19.90
C ASP A 1109 10.84 7.06 -20.21
N ILE A 1110 11.40 6.05 -19.53
CA ILE A 1110 10.92 4.67 -19.60
C ILE A 1110 9.53 4.56 -18.94
N SER A 1111 9.33 5.14 -17.76
CA SER A 1111 8.04 5.14 -17.06
C SER A 1111 6.92 5.80 -17.89
N LYS A 1112 7.24 6.84 -18.68
CA LYS A 1112 6.29 7.51 -19.57
C LYS A 1112 5.82 6.65 -20.74
N ILE A 1113 6.52 5.57 -21.11
CA ILE A 1113 6.17 4.72 -22.27
C ILE A 1113 4.71 4.27 -22.17
N ARG A 1114 4.31 3.74 -21.02
CA ARG A 1114 2.96 3.17 -20.82
C ARG A 1114 1.83 4.21 -20.76
N LYS A 1115 2.15 5.51 -20.63
CA LYS A 1115 1.16 6.59 -20.68
C LYS A 1115 0.80 7.02 -22.11
N LYS A 1116 1.55 6.57 -23.11
CA LYS A 1116 1.27 6.85 -24.53
C LYS A 1116 0.02 6.09 -24.95
N GLU A 1117 -0.85 6.73 -25.74
CA GLU A 1117 -2.06 6.07 -26.27
C GLU A 1117 -1.67 4.85 -27.11
N ALA A 1118 -0.60 4.97 -27.91
CA ALA A 1118 -0.05 3.88 -28.71
C ALA A 1118 0.44 2.68 -27.89
N ALA A 1119 0.70 2.85 -26.58
CA ALA A 1119 1.24 1.82 -25.70
C ALA A 1119 0.18 1.04 -24.92
N SER A 1120 -1.12 1.20 -25.22
CA SER A 1120 -2.18 0.53 -24.45
C SER A 1120 -1.99 -0.99 -24.41
N ALA A 1121 -1.49 -1.59 -25.49
CA ALA A 1121 -1.22 -3.03 -25.56
C ALA A 1121 -0.18 -3.52 -24.53
N LEU A 1122 0.74 -2.66 -24.08
CA LEU A 1122 1.68 -3.01 -23.00
C LEU A 1122 0.98 -3.14 -21.63
N SER A 1123 -0.15 -2.45 -21.47
CA SER A 1123 -0.88 -2.36 -20.20
C SER A 1123 -1.98 -3.40 -20.08
N ASN A 1124 -2.76 -3.63 -21.13
CA ASN A 1124 -3.93 -4.53 -21.10
C ASN A 1124 -3.98 -5.51 -22.28
N GLY A 1125 -2.84 -5.78 -22.92
CA GLY A 1125 -2.77 -6.65 -24.09
C GLY A 1125 -2.26 -8.06 -23.78
N SER A 1126 -2.81 -9.04 -24.48
CA SER A 1126 -2.34 -10.42 -24.50
C SER A 1126 -0.91 -10.50 -25.01
N THR A 1127 -0.18 -11.51 -24.52
CA THR A 1127 1.25 -11.67 -24.79
C THR A 1127 1.54 -12.93 -25.60
N ILE A 1128 2.28 -12.77 -26.70
CA ILE A 1128 2.76 -13.86 -27.55
C ILE A 1128 4.29 -13.83 -27.56
N LYS A 1129 4.94 -14.98 -27.39
CA LYS A 1129 6.37 -15.11 -27.64
C LYS A 1129 6.59 -15.18 -29.16
N LEU A 1130 7.46 -14.32 -29.68
CA LEU A 1130 7.92 -14.41 -31.06
C LEU A 1130 9.15 -15.32 -31.14
N GLU A 1131 9.54 -15.69 -32.36
CA GLU A 1131 10.79 -16.43 -32.57
C GLU A 1131 11.99 -15.66 -31.99
N ASP A 1132 12.97 -16.42 -31.48
CA ASP A 1132 14.17 -15.84 -30.88
C ASP A 1132 14.98 -15.07 -31.94
N GLN A 1133 15.43 -13.86 -31.59
CA GLN A 1133 16.04 -12.94 -32.55
C GLN A 1133 17.54 -13.19 -32.65
N PRO A 1134 18.08 -13.47 -33.86
CA PRO A 1134 19.50 -13.75 -34.04
C PRO A 1134 20.31 -12.45 -33.98
N VAL A 1135 20.96 -12.19 -32.85
CA VAL A 1135 21.86 -11.05 -32.64
C VAL A 1135 23.30 -11.44 -32.98
N GLN A 1136 24.03 -10.51 -33.62
CA GLN A 1136 25.41 -10.78 -34.03
C GLN A 1136 26.32 -10.99 -32.80
N GLY A 1137 27.01 -12.14 -32.73
CA GLY A 1137 27.99 -12.43 -31.68
C GLY A 1137 27.43 -12.95 -30.35
N GLU A 1138 26.10 -13.11 -30.23
CA GLU A 1138 25.40 -13.54 -29.00
C GLU A 1138 24.43 -14.69 -29.28
N ARG A 1139 23.93 -15.39 -28.24
CA ARG A 1139 23.01 -16.53 -28.43
C ARG A 1139 21.70 -16.12 -29.13
N SER A 1140 20.96 -15.15 -28.58
CA SER A 1140 19.71 -14.58 -29.16
C SER A 1140 19.08 -13.54 -28.23
N ALA A 1141 18.37 -12.55 -28.77
CA ALA A 1141 17.49 -11.65 -28.01
C ALA A 1141 16.05 -12.20 -27.96
N VAL A 1142 15.30 -11.94 -26.90
CA VAL A 1142 13.91 -12.42 -26.75
C VAL A 1142 12.93 -11.38 -27.29
N ALA A 1143 11.97 -11.83 -28.09
CA ALA A 1143 10.96 -10.98 -28.69
C ALA A 1143 9.54 -11.34 -28.22
N LEU A 1144 8.75 -10.32 -27.90
CA LEU A 1144 7.38 -10.43 -27.43
C LEU A 1144 6.47 -9.56 -28.28
N TYR A 1145 5.30 -10.08 -28.61
CA TYR A 1145 4.23 -9.34 -29.24
C TYR A 1145 3.09 -9.14 -28.25
N ARG A 1146 2.75 -7.88 -27.99
CA ARG A 1146 1.68 -7.45 -27.07
C ARG A 1146 0.56 -6.85 -27.89
N TYR A 1147 -0.69 -7.26 -27.69
CA TYR A 1147 -1.82 -6.76 -28.49
C TYR A 1147 -3.14 -6.76 -27.71
N ASN A 1148 -4.00 -5.78 -27.97
CA ASN A 1148 -5.35 -5.69 -27.41
C ASN A 1148 -6.39 -5.49 -28.53
N ASP A 1149 -7.58 -4.96 -28.24
CA ASP A 1149 -8.63 -4.70 -29.24
C ASP A 1149 -8.41 -3.42 -30.06
N LYS A 1150 -7.37 -2.63 -29.78
CA LYS A 1150 -7.10 -1.33 -30.41
C LYS A 1150 -5.78 -1.28 -31.17
N THR A 1151 -4.71 -1.79 -30.58
CA THR A 1151 -3.35 -1.66 -31.10
C THR A 1151 -2.45 -2.83 -30.68
N ASP A 1152 -1.20 -2.80 -31.15
CA ASP A 1152 -0.15 -3.77 -30.81
C ASP A 1152 1.21 -3.09 -30.56
N ALA A 1153 2.12 -3.85 -29.95
CA ALA A 1153 3.50 -3.48 -29.70
C ALA A 1153 4.43 -4.70 -29.88
N VAL A 1154 5.63 -4.46 -30.38
CA VAL A 1154 6.71 -5.45 -30.54
C VAL A 1154 7.85 -5.08 -29.60
N CYS A 1155 8.18 -5.94 -28.65
CA CYS A 1155 9.25 -5.72 -27.68
C CYS A 1155 10.39 -6.69 -27.94
N VAL A 1156 11.61 -6.20 -28.16
CA VAL A 1156 12.82 -7.03 -28.29
C VAL A 1156 13.77 -6.68 -27.15
N LEU A 1157 14.13 -7.65 -26.33
CA LEU A 1157 14.84 -7.48 -25.06
C LEU A 1157 16.10 -8.34 -25.01
N HIS A 1158 17.15 -7.87 -24.33
CA HIS A 1158 18.36 -8.64 -24.08
C HIS A 1158 19.07 -8.18 -22.81
N ASN A 1159 20.01 -8.99 -22.34
CA ASN A 1159 20.90 -8.68 -21.22
C ASN A 1159 22.40 -8.78 -21.62
N ALA A 1160 22.73 -8.75 -22.91
CA ALA A 1160 24.12 -8.82 -23.38
C ALA A 1160 25.00 -7.70 -22.80
N GLY A 1161 26.25 -8.05 -22.46
CA GLY A 1161 27.17 -7.15 -21.79
C GLY A 1161 26.82 -6.82 -20.35
N PHE A 1162 25.70 -7.33 -19.82
CA PHE A 1162 25.44 -7.41 -18.39
C PHE A 1162 25.82 -8.81 -17.88
N GLY A 1163 25.94 -8.96 -16.57
CA GLY A 1163 26.35 -10.23 -15.98
C GLY A 1163 26.57 -10.13 -14.47
N GLY A 1164 27.00 -11.25 -13.89
CA GLY A 1164 27.27 -11.36 -12.45
C GLY A 1164 28.38 -10.45 -11.94
N ASP A 1165 29.32 -10.04 -12.80
CA ASP A 1165 30.34 -9.03 -12.44
C ASP A 1165 29.68 -7.65 -12.30
N ARG A 1166 29.88 -7.02 -11.14
CA ARG A 1166 29.36 -5.70 -10.78
C ARG A 1166 29.82 -4.58 -11.71
N ASN A 1167 30.96 -4.71 -12.37
CA ASN A 1167 31.55 -3.67 -13.23
C ASN A 1167 30.99 -3.63 -14.67
N LEU A 1168 30.19 -4.63 -15.06
CA LEU A 1168 29.58 -4.70 -16.39
C LEU A 1168 28.40 -3.75 -16.53
N ALA A 1169 28.31 -3.02 -17.64
CA ALA A 1169 27.30 -1.97 -17.88
C ALA A 1169 26.51 -2.12 -19.20
N GLY A 1170 26.55 -3.30 -19.83
CA GLY A 1170 25.88 -3.56 -21.10
C GLY A 1170 26.62 -2.95 -22.31
N TYR A 1171 26.29 -3.45 -23.51
CA TYR A 1171 26.68 -2.83 -24.78
C TYR A 1171 25.53 -2.90 -25.78
N ASP A 1172 25.62 -2.05 -26.79
CA ASP A 1172 24.64 -1.99 -27.86
C ASP A 1172 24.62 -3.28 -28.69
N LEU A 1173 23.43 -3.77 -29.00
CA LEU A 1173 23.21 -4.89 -29.92
C LEU A 1173 22.51 -4.43 -31.20
N HIS A 1174 22.78 -5.18 -32.27
CA HIS A 1174 22.31 -4.88 -33.62
C HIS A 1174 21.60 -6.07 -34.26
N LEU A 1175 20.55 -5.79 -35.02
CA LEU A 1175 19.76 -6.76 -35.78
C LEU A 1175 19.54 -6.27 -37.21
N ASN A 1176 19.60 -7.18 -38.19
CA ASN A 1176 19.27 -6.83 -39.58
C ASN A 1176 17.75 -6.62 -39.78
N SER A 1177 16.94 -7.31 -38.99
CA SER A 1177 15.47 -7.28 -39.06
C SER A 1177 14.89 -7.94 -37.81
N ILE A 1178 13.70 -7.51 -37.38
CA ILE A 1178 12.94 -8.21 -36.34
C ILE A 1178 12.04 -9.24 -37.02
N LYS A 1179 12.14 -10.50 -36.60
CA LYS A 1179 11.34 -11.60 -37.12
C LYS A 1179 10.08 -11.81 -36.29
N LEU A 1180 8.97 -12.13 -36.96
CA LEU A 1180 7.64 -12.23 -36.36
C LEU A 1180 7.08 -13.67 -36.37
N GLY A 1181 7.95 -14.67 -36.48
CA GLY A 1181 7.55 -16.06 -36.31
C GLY A 1181 6.83 -16.27 -34.98
N GLY A 1182 5.79 -17.12 -34.97
CA GLY A 1182 4.87 -17.29 -33.84
C GLY A 1182 3.51 -16.59 -34.03
N LEU A 1183 3.40 -15.63 -34.95
CA LEU A 1183 2.10 -15.04 -35.34
C LEU A 1183 1.38 -15.91 -36.38
N PRO A 1184 0.05 -16.09 -36.28
CA PRO A 1184 -0.68 -17.07 -37.10
C PRO A 1184 -0.76 -16.67 -38.58
N ASN A 1185 -0.89 -15.37 -38.88
CA ASN A 1185 -0.97 -14.83 -40.25
C ASN A 1185 0.02 -13.67 -40.47
N GLY A 1186 1.05 -13.56 -39.61
CA GLY A 1186 1.95 -12.41 -39.60
C GLY A 1186 1.23 -11.07 -39.34
N LEU A 1187 1.88 -9.96 -39.69
CA LEU A 1187 1.32 -8.61 -39.68
C LEU A 1187 1.04 -8.11 -41.10
N ILE A 1188 0.21 -7.09 -41.24
CA ILE A 1188 -0.09 -6.51 -42.56
C ILE A 1188 1.14 -5.78 -43.09
N GLU A 1189 1.59 -6.13 -44.30
CA GLU A 1189 2.69 -5.47 -45.00
C GLU A 1189 2.43 -3.97 -45.14
N GLY A 1190 3.46 -3.16 -44.89
CA GLY A 1190 3.37 -1.71 -44.91
C GLY A 1190 2.93 -1.06 -43.59
N THR A 1191 2.54 -1.85 -42.58
CA THR A 1191 2.27 -1.32 -41.23
C THR A 1191 3.51 -0.62 -40.67
N ILE A 1192 3.31 0.57 -40.09
CA ILE A 1192 4.37 1.40 -39.51
C ILE A 1192 4.35 1.31 -37.99
N TYR A 1193 5.54 1.17 -37.43
CA TYR A 1193 5.83 1.23 -36.00
C TYR A 1193 6.83 2.36 -35.72
N ARG A 1194 6.79 2.87 -34.50
CA ARG A 1194 7.76 3.85 -33.99
C ARG A 1194 8.36 3.37 -32.68
N ASP A 1195 9.61 3.73 -32.43
CA ASP A 1195 10.26 3.43 -31.16
C ASP A 1195 9.60 4.20 -30.01
N ALA A 1196 9.32 3.49 -28.93
CA ALA A 1196 8.73 4.02 -27.71
C ALA A 1196 9.62 5.07 -27.02
N LEU A 1197 10.95 5.00 -27.10
CA LEU A 1197 11.84 6.03 -26.52
C LEU A 1197 12.23 7.10 -27.53
N ASN A 1198 12.30 6.75 -28.82
CA ASN A 1198 12.59 7.69 -29.91
C ASN A 1198 11.51 7.64 -31.02
N PRO A 1199 10.36 8.32 -30.84
CA PRO A 1199 9.24 8.23 -31.79
C PRO A 1199 9.52 8.72 -33.21
N GLU A 1200 10.61 9.43 -33.45
CA GLU A 1200 11.05 9.83 -34.80
C GLU A 1200 11.61 8.65 -35.60
N SER A 1201 12.13 7.62 -34.92
CA SER A 1201 12.60 6.39 -35.59
C SER A 1201 11.43 5.52 -36.04
N LYS A 1202 11.36 5.25 -37.35
CA LYS A 1202 10.28 4.47 -37.97
C LYS A 1202 10.74 3.09 -38.41
N TYR A 1203 9.80 2.15 -38.32
CA TYR A 1203 10.00 0.75 -38.67
C TYR A 1203 8.79 0.28 -39.47
N LYS A 1204 9.02 -0.54 -40.50
CA LYS A 1204 8.00 -1.00 -41.44
C LYS A 1204 7.97 -2.51 -41.50
N VAL A 1205 6.76 -3.07 -41.51
CA VAL A 1205 6.53 -4.47 -41.88
C VAL A 1205 6.83 -4.63 -43.38
N THR A 1206 7.95 -5.26 -43.73
CA THR A 1206 8.42 -5.41 -45.13
C THR A 1206 7.83 -6.63 -45.81
N ASN A 1207 7.46 -7.64 -45.03
CA ASN A 1207 6.60 -8.75 -45.40
C ASN A 1207 5.89 -9.22 -44.12
N PRO A 1208 4.88 -10.11 -44.19
CA PRO A 1208 4.08 -10.45 -43.02
C PRO A 1208 4.85 -10.96 -41.79
N TYR A 1209 6.09 -11.45 -41.96
CA TYR A 1209 6.88 -12.03 -40.87
C TYR A 1209 8.16 -11.24 -40.54
N GLU A 1210 8.31 -10.01 -41.04
CA GLU A 1210 9.54 -9.24 -40.88
C GLU A 1210 9.30 -7.73 -40.73
N ILE A 1211 10.00 -7.11 -39.77
CA ILE A 1211 10.07 -5.65 -39.57
C ILE A 1211 11.50 -5.17 -39.82
N LYS A 1212 11.65 -4.08 -40.58
CA LYS A 1212 12.92 -3.37 -40.78
C LYS A 1212 12.81 -1.89 -40.45
N LYS A 1213 13.92 -1.27 -40.07
CA LYS A 1213 14.02 0.18 -39.89
C LYS A 1213 13.93 0.88 -41.25
N ILE A 1214 13.30 2.05 -41.28
CA ILE A 1214 13.22 2.90 -42.48
C ILE A 1214 13.71 4.32 -42.19
N ASP A 1215 14.20 5.02 -43.21
CA ASP A 1215 14.49 6.45 -43.14
C ASP A 1215 13.21 7.31 -43.35
N ASP A 1216 13.35 8.64 -43.29
CA ASP A 1216 12.24 9.58 -43.50
C ASP A 1216 11.64 9.50 -44.91
N ASN A 1217 12.40 9.00 -45.89
CA ASN A 1217 11.95 8.79 -47.26
C ASN A 1217 11.30 7.40 -47.47
N GLY A 1218 11.28 6.55 -46.42
CA GLY A 1218 10.74 5.20 -46.46
C GLY A 1218 11.69 4.13 -47.01
N ASN A 1219 12.97 4.46 -47.22
CA ASN A 1219 13.98 3.50 -47.65
C ASN A 1219 14.37 2.58 -46.49
N ILE A 1220 14.51 1.29 -46.78
CA ILE A 1220 14.93 0.27 -45.81
C ILE A 1220 16.38 0.52 -45.38
N GLN A 1221 16.62 0.54 -44.06
CA GLN A 1221 17.96 0.49 -43.48
C GLN A 1221 18.32 -0.96 -43.14
N GLU A 1222 19.61 -1.31 -43.25
CA GLU A 1222 20.09 -2.67 -43.03
C GLU A 1222 20.32 -3.02 -41.56
N ASP A 1223 20.19 -2.05 -40.65
CA ASP A 1223 20.55 -2.19 -39.24
C ASP A 1223 19.52 -1.59 -38.27
N ILE A 1224 19.15 -2.37 -37.26
CA ILE A 1224 18.33 -1.99 -36.11
C ILE A 1224 19.21 -2.00 -34.87
N ASN A 1225 19.56 -0.81 -34.37
CA ASN A 1225 20.19 -0.67 -33.07
C ASN A 1225 19.16 -0.91 -31.95
N LEU A 1226 19.38 -1.94 -31.15
CA LEU A 1226 18.59 -2.28 -29.96
C LEU A 1226 19.01 -1.49 -28.72
N GLY A 1227 20.09 -0.72 -28.81
CA GLY A 1227 20.79 -0.16 -27.67
C GLY A 1227 21.28 -1.27 -26.75
N ASN A 1228 21.58 -0.92 -25.50
CA ASN A 1228 22.02 -1.88 -24.50
C ASN A 1228 20.87 -2.49 -23.67
N ALA A 1229 19.60 -2.11 -23.87
CA ALA A 1229 18.45 -2.61 -23.10
C ALA A 1229 17.38 -3.30 -23.95
N GLY A 1230 17.41 -3.11 -25.28
CA GLY A 1230 16.36 -3.53 -26.19
C GLY A 1230 15.53 -2.36 -26.74
N ILE A 1231 14.51 -2.71 -27.54
CA ILE A 1231 13.62 -1.76 -28.21
C ILE A 1231 12.15 -2.15 -28.00
N ILE A 1232 11.28 -1.15 -27.86
CA ILE A 1232 9.82 -1.33 -27.83
C ILE A 1232 9.26 -0.55 -29.01
N LEU A 1233 8.62 -1.24 -29.95
CA LEU A 1233 7.99 -0.66 -31.12
C LEU A 1233 6.49 -0.57 -30.91
N LEU A 1234 5.92 0.63 -31.05
CA LEU A 1234 4.49 0.90 -30.90
C LEU A 1234 3.89 1.24 -32.27
N ARG A 1235 2.72 0.67 -32.58
CA ARG A 1235 2.05 0.88 -33.88
C ARG A 1235 1.61 2.34 -34.05
N GLU A 1236 1.81 2.89 -35.26
CA GLU A 1236 1.47 4.28 -35.60
C GLU A 1236 -0.03 4.55 -35.63
N LYS A 1237 -0.79 3.64 -36.24
CA LYS A 1237 -2.25 3.73 -36.38
C LYS A 1237 -2.93 2.59 -35.66
N ASP A 1238 -4.07 2.80 -35.06
CA ASP A 1238 -4.87 1.72 -34.49
C ASP A 1238 -5.38 0.75 -35.57
N PHE A 1239 -6.02 -0.35 -35.17
CA PHE A 1239 -6.56 -1.32 -36.11
C PHE A 1239 -7.69 -0.79 -37.02
N LYS A 1240 -8.27 0.37 -36.71
CA LYS A 1240 -9.26 1.08 -37.52
C LYS A 1240 -8.64 2.17 -38.41
N GLY A 1241 -7.32 2.38 -38.35
CA GLY A 1241 -6.58 3.37 -39.13
C GLY A 1241 -6.49 4.77 -38.49
N LYS A 1242 -6.94 4.96 -37.25
CA LYS A 1242 -6.81 6.21 -36.49
C LYS A 1242 -5.36 6.39 -36.04
N GLU A 1243 -4.78 7.56 -36.28
CA GLU A 1243 -3.47 7.95 -35.74
C GLU A 1243 -3.46 7.88 -34.21
N LEU A 1244 -2.44 7.23 -33.63
CA LEU A 1244 -2.26 7.11 -32.19
C LEU A 1244 -1.26 8.15 -31.67
N SER A 1245 -1.54 8.73 -30.50
CA SER A 1245 -0.60 9.66 -29.89
C SER A 1245 0.64 8.95 -29.30
N PHE A 1246 1.82 9.39 -29.73
CA PHE A 1246 3.13 9.01 -29.18
C PHE A 1246 3.64 9.96 -28.10
N LYS A 1247 2.97 11.10 -27.94
CA LYS A 1247 3.19 11.99 -26.80
C LYS A 1247 2.51 11.36 -25.61
N GLY A 1248 3.20 11.33 -24.46
CA GLY A 1248 2.51 11.14 -23.19
C GLY A 1248 1.38 12.17 -23.10
N ARG A 1249 0.25 11.84 -22.47
CA ARG A 1249 -0.82 12.82 -22.23
C ARG A 1249 -0.17 14.08 -21.64
N ILE A 1250 -0.35 15.17 -22.37
CA ILE A 1250 0.60 16.27 -22.61
C ILE A 1250 1.34 16.84 -21.38
N GLU A 1251 2.63 17.13 -21.58
CA GLU A 1251 3.43 18.10 -20.81
C GLU A 1251 2.68 19.41 -20.62
N ASN A 1252 2.44 19.77 -19.37
CA ASN A 1252 1.85 21.06 -19.03
C ASN A 1252 2.82 22.20 -19.43
N ALA A 1253 2.41 23.04 -20.39
CA ALA A 1253 3.19 24.22 -20.80
C ALA A 1253 3.49 25.18 -19.63
N ASN A 1254 2.74 25.10 -18.52
CA ASN A 1254 2.97 25.88 -17.30
C ASN A 1254 4.05 25.28 -16.38
N VAL A 1255 4.54 24.06 -16.60
CA VAL A 1255 5.65 23.49 -15.81
C VAL A 1255 6.99 24.07 -16.24
N LYS A 1256 7.16 24.42 -17.52
CA LYS A 1256 8.29 25.25 -17.99
C LYS A 1256 8.28 26.66 -17.40
N LEU A 1257 7.10 27.21 -17.10
CA LEU A 1257 6.91 28.51 -16.45
C LEU A 1257 7.04 28.45 -14.92
N ALA A 1258 6.75 27.30 -14.30
CA ALA A 1258 6.99 27.07 -12.87
C ALA A 1258 8.50 26.87 -12.58
N ASN A 1259 9.22 26.11 -13.41
CA ASN A 1259 10.68 25.92 -13.27
C ASN A 1259 11.51 27.17 -13.59
N THR A 1260 10.91 28.20 -14.19
CA THR A 1260 11.55 29.52 -14.37
C THR A 1260 11.17 30.54 -13.28
N LYS A 1261 10.14 30.27 -12.45
CA LYS A 1261 9.68 31.17 -11.38
C LYS A 1261 10.13 30.79 -9.96
N PHE A 1262 10.78 29.64 -9.76
CA PHE A 1262 11.38 29.26 -8.47
C PHE A 1262 12.83 29.76 -8.26
N ASN A 1263 13.33 30.64 -9.12
CA ASN A 1263 14.41 31.55 -8.74
C ASN A 1263 13.85 32.69 -7.87
N ILE A 1264 13.36 32.37 -6.67
CA ILE A 1264 13.14 33.39 -5.63
C ILE A 1264 14.44 33.46 -4.84
N ALA A 1265 15.18 34.56 -5.03
CA ALA A 1265 16.33 34.88 -4.19
C ALA A 1265 15.89 34.85 -2.72
N ALA A 1266 16.63 34.10 -1.89
CA ALA A 1266 16.38 33.96 -0.47
C ALA A 1266 16.25 35.36 0.22
N PRO A 1267 15.25 35.59 1.08
CA PRO A 1267 15.24 36.76 1.93
C PRO A 1267 16.35 36.62 2.97
N SER A 1268 17.30 37.56 2.97
CA SER A 1268 18.33 37.68 3.99
C SER A 1268 17.68 38.01 5.34
N TYR A 1269 17.59 37.04 6.25
CA TYR A 1269 17.29 37.31 7.65
C TYR A 1269 18.52 37.92 8.33
N LYS A 1270 18.47 39.24 8.59
CA LYS A 1270 19.36 39.88 9.55
C LYS A 1270 18.78 39.73 10.96
N ARG A 1271 19.59 39.21 11.87
CA ARG A 1271 19.42 39.23 13.33
C ARG A 1271 18.99 40.61 13.83
N ILE A 1272 17.96 40.66 14.67
CA ILE A 1272 17.97 41.29 16.00
C ILE A 1272 17.26 40.34 16.96
#